data_AF-A1DJ33-F1
#
_entry.id   AF-A1DJ33-F1
#
_cell.length_a   1.000
_cell.length_b   1.000
_cell.length_c   1.000
_cell.angle_alpha   90.00
_cell.angle_beta   90.00
_cell.angle_gamma   90.00
#
_symmetry.space_group_name_H-M   'P 1'
#
loop_
_entity.id
_entity.type
_entity.pdbx_description
1 polymer ?
#
loop_
_entity_poly.entity_id
_entity_poly.type
_entity_poly.pdbx_seq_one_letter_code
_entity_poly.pdbx_strand_id
1 'polypeptide(L)'
;MERVRKTFFNPLATSKAQVEKILEGLPVGSAHPFSLEQILLCRTENGIEEIDISSYPENFFFNAMDLGEMGEILLRRMAGFQSHLKVFEDFQITQAPSSTFKIPIVSDQITILAVSERTPTYYDFCFADESCNACCWLARNTFPGITHSGDILNGQDLLDYVKINKDSLIEKEICVFISGYQSTLITRFLGTHPALLVADHVDKVLYIIPVPLDAATIGDATICCPLVIKRDGDSLIYSILPTATTDRGMMCDSNKLVSPAFPEAIKRADFTMCTPDLTTRKTAPANDSVVEDTASNSENLRKIITKENAIFTTDSAALPSFIDLEKTQIIRFGTGLEFKLPDEEVPMREEPSAIVLPCIFGTELQGPVLLATGTVPSNVPFPNENALRDYYKQLKNAVVIVDERMTDNARNLASAYRINALFIVQLTPETEPKDTNGVISLMDLANINAVTALAGPQSLILVQISEKYYFYRGIANRAHLNTSGLAFGADVTSVLESVGIGSILDPRIERVINLGDANSIVLPTTGQLVQPQDLQKLFEEISVDQIQNLEEDISAVVPQLQVLLNQKDLQELSRALVTALSTKISNAATPLRDSYTKFLTQDYRMEDPKSVQKKNKMLGELRKITKDMQKALEPVISCLANMISSQTTSKRTHDLKRLVRQTTIQNNVEAVKSMTFETLSGYLEEYAGDMGVMLLNIETTPYRELLGNLKNSAIDASQCCALDSRILHLEGFDAGIIMEQSQTKHNGPLKSTIGPSQPILALPYLSQSSGTGSMLAWVLRWMEKCNEPHIAALRIIMRSTLGQAVASREHDIQPSSPETGHLMSALLMAAMSKLAAMRTSKPVELEKAEDTVTRLMRGLFGNLLTIAGSGIRPLSMVWQLFGLNPQYDLPTSSAEWIWYENVVALYPYTGWPLRQFHGNLEKLLDKAVIRVVTKNENLARIKASRTAEMVKFCKLRNIQLEHSRTIITVFMRMLTAEDIDLQPVAARLLAQLPHKLERQSQSYTRMIMYLNHLARGGERRVNDDLTAANVYTSRSATFAELKKQVCEACKRSDWARMKEACQEIMTKHVEIAALWRVKPESLKIQNMKLYKALLAADFDDIDQNTQIKNIELTRQVLGDAENKRVPWQVGKKGQFGSSIEPLDEVFLHEIMTGEKSEPAPPATIDDFKGEEERAMIETEDEFAEFESSLRAEFIKTMQKNLSAEEVCDIINVPVSAMRVFIKALNPEFIWEDLAVNFKSVILELVKDRSNRVESRPVRRLLRIEVRKNLQIEG
;
A
#
# COMPACT_ATOMS: atom_id res chain seq x y z
N MET A 1 31.27 1.03 25.85
CA MET A 1 30.18 0.33 25.14
C MET A 1 30.40 -1.18 25.01
N GLU A 2 31.56 -1.68 24.53
CA GLU A 2 31.80 -3.13 24.31
C GLU A 2 31.65 -4.04 25.55
N ARG A 3 31.61 -3.49 26.77
CA ARG A 3 31.39 -4.22 28.04
C ARG A 3 29.91 -4.39 28.41
N VAL A 4 29.03 -3.60 27.81
CA VAL A 4 27.59 -3.65 28.05
C VAL A 4 27.03 -4.90 27.36
N ARG A 5 26.28 -5.70 28.11
CA ARG A 5 25.66 -6.95 27.65
C ARG A 5 24.15 -6.86 27.66
N LYS A 6 23.58 -6.19 28.67
CA LYS A 6 22.15 -5.97 28.81
C LYS A 6 21.87 -4.63 29.48
N THR A 7 20.91 -3.88 28.97
CA THR A 7 20.54 -2.57 29.52
C THR A 7 19.19 -2.68 30.24
N PHE A 8 19.15 -2.10 31.42
CA PHE A 8 17.99 -2.04 32.31
C PHE A 8 17.69 -0.58 32.63
N PHE A 9 16.42 -0.20 32.68
CA PHE A 9 16.00 1.12 33.14
C PHE A 9 14.88 0.97 34.15
N ASN A 10 15.18 1.33 35.40
CA ASN A 10 14.20 1.43 36.47
C ASN A 10 13.70 2.88 36.57
N PRO A 11 12.42 3.16 36.21
CA PRO A 11 11.85 4.51 36.20
C PRO A 11 11.50 5.07 37.59
N LEU A 12 11.87 4.37 38.68
CA LEU A 12 11.70 4.82 40.07
C LEU A 12 13.03 5.08 40.77
N ALA A 13 14.17 4.78 40.14
CA ALA A 13 15.49 4.98 40.72
C ALA A 13 15.92 6.45 40.59
N THR A 14 15.68 7.24 41.64
CA THR A 14 15.93 8.70 41.65
C THR A 14 17.37 9.08 41.94
N SER A 15 18.22 8.15 42.41
CA SER A 15 19.61 8.43 42.75
C SER A 15 20.60 7.38 42.26
N LYS A 16 21.85 7.81 42.04
CA LYS A 16 22.95 6.95 41.59
C LYS A 16 23.18 5.75 42.50
N ALA A 17 23.16 5.97 43.82
CA ALA A 17 23.32 4.91 44.82
C ALA A 17 22.20 3.84 44.75
N GLN A 18 20.97 4.24 44.41
CA GLN A 18 19.88 3.28 44.19
C GLN A 18 20.12 2.43 42.94
N VAL A 19 20.60 3.05 41.85
CA VAL A 19 20.95 2.33 40.62
C VAL A 19 22.12 1.37 40.86
N GLU A 20 23.15 1.79 41.59
CA GLU A 20 24.28 0.93 41.95
C GLU A 20 23.81 -0.31 42.71
N LYS A 21 22.94 -0.14 43.71
CA LYS A 21 22.35 -1.25 44.47
C LYS A 21 21.53 -2.21 43.59
N ILE A 22 20.84 -1.70 42.57
CA ILE A 22 20.10 -2.53 41.61
C ILE A 22 21.08 -3.35 40.77
N LEU A 23 22.13 -2.71 40.24
CA LEU A 23 23.14 -3.36 39.41
C LEU A 23 23.93 -4.43 40.18
N GLU A 24 24.19 -4.25 41.49
CA GLU A 24 24.79 -5.26 42.36
C GLU A 24 23.99 -6.57 42.47
N GLY A 25 22.70 -6.56 42.11
CA GLY A 25 21.88 -7.77 42.01
C GLY A 25 21.88 -8.44 40.63
N LEU A 26 22.40 -7.78 39.59
CA LEU A 26 22.27 -8.20 38.18
C LEU A 26 23.56 -8.81 37.60
N PRO A 27 23.53 -9.65 36.55
CA PRO A 27 24.75 -10.25 35.98
C PRO A 27 25.80 -9.24 35.51
N VAL A 28 27.08 -9.63 35.47
CA VAL A 28 28.16 -8.80 34.90
C VAL A 28 27.82 -8.42 33.45
N GLY A 29 28.04 -7.16 33.09
CA GLY A 29 27.65 -6.55 31.83
C GLY A 29 26.25 -5.92 31.85
N SER A 30 25.53 -5.97 32.97
CA SER A 30 24.28 -5.22 33.14
C SER A 30 24.56 -3.73 33.29
N ALA A 31 23.83 -2.88 32.57
CA ALA A 31 24.00 -1.44 32.61
C ALA A 31 22.67 -0.70 32.80
N HIS A 32 22.72 0.47 33.44
CA HIS A 32 21.55 1.32 33.66
C HIS A 32 21.90 2.79 33.38
N PRO A 33 21.09 3.52 32.58
CA PRO A 33 21.34 4.91 32.23
C PRO A 33 20.96 5.86 33.37
N PHE A 34 21.87 6.79 33.71
CA PHE A 34 21.64 7.81 34.74
C PHE A 34 21.87 9.20 34.14
N SER A 35 20.78 9.90 33.78
CA SER A 35 20.82 11.22 33.13
C SER A 35 20.47 12.41 34.03
N LEU A 36 21.51 13.14 34.42
CA LEU A 36 21.69 14.58 34.16
C LEU A 36 23.04 14.83 33.45
N GLU A 37 23.98 13.89 33.58
CA GLU A 37 25.38 13.95 33.11
C GLU A 37 25.65 13.08 31.86
N GLN A 38 24.63 12.41 31.30
CA GLN A 38 24.77 11.42 30.21
C GLN A 38 25.80 10.32 30.55
N ILE A 39 25.62 9.68 31.70
CA ILE A 39 26.49 8.60 32.20
C ILE A 39 25.71 7.28 32.23
N LEU A 40 26.39 6.20 31.83
CA LEU A 40 25.91 4.84 31.93
C LEU A 40 26.65 4.11 33.06
N LEU A 41 25.92 3.59 34.04
CA LEU A 41 26.47 2.76 35.11
C LEU A 41 26.47 1.31 34.64
N CYS A 42 27.63 0.66 34.60
CA CYS A 42 27.77 -0.70 34.11
C CYS A 42 28.42 -1.59 35.17
N ARG A 43 27.78 -2.71 35.51
CA ARG A 43 28.40 -3.75 36.34
C ARG A 43 29.50 -4.45 35.54
N THR A 44 30.72 -4.42 36.04
CA THR A 44 31.88 -5.17 35.52
C THR A 44 32.34 -6.22 36.54
N GLU A 45 33.35 -7.01 36.18
CA GLU A 45 33.97 -7.97 37.11
C GLU A 45 34.67 -7.27 38.29
N ASN A 46 35.02 -5.98 38.13
CA ASN A 46 35.77 -5.19 39.11
C ASN A 46 34.88 -4.26 39.98
N GLY A 47 33.56 -4.26 39.78
CA GLY A 47 32.63 -3.35 40.46
C GLY A 47 31.67 -2.68 39.48
N ILE A 48 31.18 -1.48 39.82
CA ILE A 48 30.35 -0.68 38.92
C ILE A 48 31.23 0.44 38.33
N GLU A 49 31.28 0.50 37.00
CA GLU A 49 32.03 1.51 36.25
C GLU A 49 31.08 2.52 35.62
N GLU A 50 31.53 3.76 35.54
CA GLU A 50 30.85 4.86 34.84
C GLU A 50 31.38 5.00 33.42
N ILE A 51 30.47 5.02 32.45
CA ILE A 51 30.78 5.20 31.04
C ILE A 51 30.13 6.49 30.58
N ASP A 52 30.94 7.48 30.22
CA ASP A 52 30.45 8.71 29.60
C ASP A 52 29.92 8.42 28.18
N ILE A 53 28.65 8.75 27.96
CA ILE A 53 27.98 8.58 26.66
C ILE A 53 27.64 9.92 25.99
N SER A 54 28.10 11.05 26.55
CA SER A 54 27.72 12.40 26.09
C SER A 54 28.17 12.76 24.68
N SER A 55 29.23 12.11 24.19
CA SER A 55 29.76 12.30 22.83
C SER A 55 28.97 11.57 21.74
N TYR A 56 28.00 10.72 22.11
CA TYR A 56 27.22 9.92 21.16
C TYR A 56 25.83 10.53 20.94
N PRO A 57 25.41 10.79 19.69
CA PRO A 57 24.08 11.30 19.40
C PRO A 57 22.99 10.23 19.68
N GLU A 58 21.74 10.63 19.97
CA GLU A 58 20.64 9.69 20.28
C GLU A 58 20.47 8.57 19.24
N ASN A 59 20.59 8.91 17.94
CA ASN A 59 20.49 7.98 16.81
C ASN A 59 21.65 6.97 16.71
N PHE A 60 22.72 7.14 17.49
CA PHE A 60 23.79 6.15 17.60
C PHE A 60 23.30 4.88 18.31
N PHE A 61 22.36 5.03 19.25
CA PHE A 61 21.89 3.96 20.14
C PHE A 61 20.61 3.27 19.68
N PHE A 62 19.92 3.79 18.66
CA PHE A 62 18.73 3.16 18.13
C PHE A 62 18.50 3.47 16.66
N ASN A 63 17.92 2.50 15.95
CA ASN A 63 17.38 2.68 14.60
C ASN A 63 15.85 2.71 14.69
N ALA A 64 15.23 3.85 14.39
CA ALA A 64 13.78 3.99 14.36
C ALA A 64 13.21 3.33 13.10
N MET A 65 13.06 2.00 13.13
CA MET A 65 12.41 1.26 12.05
C MET A 65 10.91 1.11 12.33
N ASP A 66 10.08 1.53 11.39
CA ASP A 66 8.64 1.22 11.35
C ASP A 66 8.49 -0.23 10.87
N LEU A 67 8.00 -1.11 11.75
CA LEU A 67 7.85 -2.53 11.45
C LEU A 67 6.74 -2.80 10.43
N GLY A 68 5.76 -1.89 10.32
CA GLY A 68 4.73 -1.92 9.29
C GLY A 68 5.32 -1.67 7.90
N GLU A 69 6.15 -0.64 7.77
CA GLU A 69 6.88 -0.34 6.53
C GLU A 69 7.82 -1.50 6.13
N MET A 70 8.52 -2.08 7.11
CA MET A 70 9.37 -3.26 6.88
C MET A 70 8.57 -4.46 6.35
N GLY A 71 7.40 -4.75 6.93
CA GLY A 71 6.52 -5.83 6.47
C GLY A 71 6.10 -5.65 5.00
N GLU A 72 5.75 -4.42 4.59
CA GLU A 72 5.40 -4.12 3.19
C GLU A 72 6.59 -4.31 2.24
N ILE A 73 7.76 -3.80 2.61
CA ILE A 73 8.98 -3.92 1.81
C ILE A 73 9.33 -5.40 1.63
N LEU A 74 9.25 -6.19 2.69
CA LEU A 74 9.50 -7.63 2.66
C LEU A 74 8.47 -8.34 1.77
N LEU A 75 7.17 -8.05 1.90
CA LEU A 75 6.13 -8.63 1.04
C LEU A 75 6.35 -8.30 -0.44
N ARG A 76 6.69 -7.05 -0.75
CA ARG A 76 6.99 -6.60 -2.12
C ARG A 76 8.18 -7.38 -2.70
N ARG A 77 9.26 -7.55 -1.92
CA ARG A 77 10.44 -8.30 -2.37
C ARG A 77 10.14 -9.79 -2.50
N MET A 78 9.43 -10.39 -1.54
CA MET A 78 9.00 -11.79 -1.58
C MET A 78 8.14 -12.10 -2.81
N ALA A 79 7.32 -11.15 -3.27
CA ALA A 79 6.53 -11.29 -4.49
C ALA A 79 7.39 -11.49 -5.76
N GLY A 80 8.67 -11.11 -5.72
CA GLY A 80 9.64 -11.41 -6.76
C GLY A 80 10.06 -12.88 -6.85
N PHE A 81 9.87 -13.67 -5.78
CA PHE A 81 10.39 -15.04 -5.65
C PHE A 81 9.28 -16.10 -5.61
N GLN A 82 8.19 -15.88 -6.35
CA GLN A 82 6.99 -16.73 -6.36
C GLN A 82 7.28 -18.23 -6.56
N SER A 83 8.25 -18.60 -7.38
CA SER A 83 8.60 -20.01 -7.61
C SER A 83 9.06 -20.75 -6.34
N HIS A 84 9.57 -20.02 -5.33
CA HIS A 84 10.08 -20.57 -4.07
C HIS A 84 9.16 -20.25 -2.89
N LEU A 85 8.56 -19.05 -2.87
CA LEU A 85 7.84 -18.52 -1.72
C LEU A 85 6.31 -18.62 -1.82
N LYS A 86 5.77 -19.30 -2.85
CA LYS A 86 4.31 -19.49 -3.01
C LYS A 86 3.63 -20.11 -1.78
N VAL A 87 4.36 -20.93 -1.02
CA VAL A 87 3.85 -21.56 0.21
C VAL A 87 3.42 -20.55 1.27
N PHE A 88 3.93 -19.31 1.21
CA PHE A 88 3.63 -18.25 2.16
C PHE A 88 2.56 -17.27 1.67
N GLU A 89 1.86 -17.55 0.56
CA GLU A 89 0.83 -16.63 0.03
C GLU A 89 -0.34 -16.40 1.00
N ASP A 90 -0.62 -17.34 1.89
CA ASP A 90 -1.66 -17.27 2.93
C ASP A 90 -1.11 -17.04 4.35
N PHE A 91 0.19 -16.74 4.49
CA PHE A 91 0.81 -16.49 5.78
C PHE A 91 0.67 -15.02 6.19
N GLN A 92 0.43 -14.79 7.47
CA GLN A 92 0.45 -13.46 8.06
C GLN A 92 1.88 -13.10 8.48
N ILE A 93 2.38 -11.93 8.10
CA ILE A 93 3.67 -11.44 8.59
C ILE A 93 3.43 -10.66 9.89
N THR A 94 4.04 -11.09 10.98
CA THR A 94 3.94 -10.42 12.29
C THR A 94 5.32 -10.30 12.93
N GLN A 95 5.46 -9.48 13.95
CA GLN A 95 6.68 -9.50 14.77
C GLN A 95 6.73 -10.78 15.62
N ALA A 96 7.94 -11.26 15.94
CA ALA A 96 8.13 -12.31 16.94
C ALA A 96 7.40 -11.98 18.25
N PRO A 97 6.70 -12.96 18.87
CA PRO A 97 5.79 -12.71 19.99
C PRO A 97 6.51 -12.39 21.31
N SER A 98 7.77 -12.78 21.43
CA SER A 98 8.63 -12.60 22.61
C SER A 98 10.10 -12.76 22.22
N SER A 99 11.03 -12.45 23.13
CA SER A 99 12.46 -12.69 22.93
C SER A 99 12.78 -14.18 22.78
N THR A 100 12.02 -15.05 23.44
CA THR A 100 12.13 -16.51 23.31
C THR A 100 10.76 -17.11 23.01
N PHE A 101 10.63 -17.84 21.91
CA PHE A 101 9.38 -18.44 21.45
C PHE A 101 9.62 -19.81 20.80
N LYS A 102 8.57 -20.62 20.69
CA LYS A 102 8.65 -22.03 20.27
C LYS A 102 7.74 -22.27 19.06
N ILE A 103 8.26 -22.93 18.02
CA ILE A 103 7.53 -23.23 16.79
C ILE A 103 7.67 -24.73 16.43
N PRO A 104 6.59 -25.43 16.03
CA PRO A 104 6.66 -26.81 15.56
C PRO A 104 7.50 -26.98 14.28
N ILE A 105 8.31 -28.05 14.21
CA ILE A 105 9.12 -28.35 13.01
C ILE A 105 8.23 -29.06 11.98
N VAL A 106 8.15 -28.51 10.78
CA VAL A 106 7.56 -29.18 9.60
C VAL A 106 8.68 -29.53 8.62
N SER A 107 9.01 -30.82 8.53
CA SER A 107 10.12 -31.31 7.70
C SER A 107 10.02 -30.87 6.24
N ASP A 108 11.18 -30.55 5.65
CA ASP A 108 11.38 -30.22 4.23
C ASP A 108 10.64 -28.96 3.73
N GLN A 109 10.03 -28.21 4.65
CA GLN A 109 9.49 -26.87 4.41
C GLN A 109 10.48 -25.78 4.83
N ILE A 110 10.32 -24.58 4.27
CA ILE A 110 11.19 -23.44 4.57
C ILE A 110 10.93 -23.01 6.02
N THR A 111 11.95 -23.06 6.87
CA THR A 111 11.84 -22.78 8.30
C THR A 111 12.27 -21.36 8.64
N ILE A 112 13.36 -20.89 8.02
CA ILE A 112 13.87 -19.52 8.19
C ILE A 112 14.27 -19.00 6.82
N LEU A 113 13.95 -17.74 6.50
CA LEU A 113 14.37 -17.08 5.27
C LEU A 113 14.81 -15.63 5.52
N ALA A 114 15.60 -15.10 4.60
CA ALA A 114 16.00 -13.71 4.55
C ALA A 114 15.77 -13.17 3.13
N VAL A 115 15.17 -11.98 3.03
CA VAL A 115 14.97 -11.29 1.75
C VAL A 115 15.57 -9.90 1.82
N SER A 116 16.60 -9.66 1.02
CA SER A 116 17.43 -8.46 1.09
C SER A 116 17.53 -7.77 -0.26
N GLU A 117 17.87 -6.48 -0.23
CA GLU A 117 18.20 -5.71 -1.43
C GLU A 117 19.71 -5.58 -1.55
N ARG A 118 20.21 -5.68 -2.79
CA ARG A 118 21.64 -5.67 -3.11
C ARG A 118 22.23 -4.25 -3.19
N THR A 119 21.93 -3.41 -2.20
CA THR A 119 22.42 -2.02 -2.09
C THR A 119 23.06 -1.78 -0.72
N PRO A 120 24.31 -1.27 -0.62
CA PRO A 120 25.27 -1.02 -1.70
C PRO A 120 25.93 -2.30 -2.25
N THR A 121 25.90 -3.39 -1.49
CA THR A 121 26.29 -4.77 -1.87
C THR A 121 25.23 -5.71 -1.28
N TYR A 122 25.55 -6.89 -0.74
CA TYR A 122 24.58 -7.79 -0.08
C TYR A 122 25.18 -8.45 1.16
N TYR A 123 24.33 -9.05 2.00
CA TYR A 123 24.72 -9.88 3.12
C TYR A 123 24.20 -11.30 2.92
N ASP A 124 25.01 -12.28 3.34
CA ASP A 124 24.67 -13.70 3.31
C ASP A 124 23.97 -14.11 4.60
N PHE A 125 22.92 -14.91 4.47
CA PHE A 125 22.28 -15.61 5.58
C PHE A 125 23.02 -16.91 5.92
N CYS A 126 23.42 -17.11 7.17
CA CYS A 126 24.30 -18.21 7.57
C CYS A 126 23.97 -18.79 8.95
N PHE A 127 24.48 -20.00 9.21
CA PHE A 127 24.35 -20.70 10.50
C PHE A 127 25.73 -21.15 10.99
N ALA A 128 25.96 -21.14 12.30
CA ALA A 128 27.20 -21.63 12.91
C ALA A 128 26.95 -22.36 14.23
N ASP A 129 27.84 -23.29 14.58
CA ASP A 129 27.86 -23.93 15.91
C ASP A 129 28.99 -23.38 16.80
N GLU A 130 29.03 -23.82 18.06
CA GLU A 130 30.08 -23.46 19.02
C GLU A 130 31.49 -23.86 18.53
N SER A 131 31.58 -24.90 17.68
CA SER A 131 32.83 -25.39 17.09
C SER A 131 33.27 -24.63 15.83
N CYS A 132 32.58 -23.53 15.49
CA CYS A 132 32.86 -22.69 14.33
C CYS A 132 32.68 -23.41 12.98
N ASN A 133 31.93 -24.51 12.95
CA ASN A 133 31.42 -25.04 11.69
C ASN A 133 30.35 -24.06 11.19
N ALA A 134 30.28 -23.85 9.88
CA ALA A 134 29.37 -22.87 9.28
C ALA A 134 28.57 -23.48 8.12
N CYS A 135 27.32 -23.07 7.97
CA CYS A 135 26.45 -23.39 6.85
C CYS A 135 26.09 -22.08 6.14
N CYS A 136 26.35 -22.02 4.84
CA CYS A 136 26.22 -20.81 4.01
C CYS A 136 25.90 -21.19 2.57
N TRP A 137 25.88 -20.22 1.65
CA TRP A 137 25.55 -20.45 0.24
C TRP A 137 26.50 -21.42 -0.48
N LEU A 138 27.78 -21.46 -0.08
CA LEU A 138 28.79 -22.41 -0.58
C LEU A 138 28.74 -23.76 0.14
N ALA A 139 28.44 -23.76 1.44
CA ALA A 139 28.43 -24.93 2.30
C ALA A 139 27.01 -25.23 2.79
N ARG A 140 26.16 -25.74 1.89
CA ARG A 140 24.71 -25.77 2.09
C ARG A 140 24.18 -26.84 3.05
N ASN A 141 24.99 -27.83 3.40
CA ASN A 141 24.57 -29.01 4.18
C ASN A 141 25.58 -29.36 5.29
N THR A 142 26.19 -28.35 5.93
CA THR A 142 27.20 -28.58 6.98
C THR A 142 26.61 -29.26 8.21
N PHE A 143 25.38 -28.92 8.58
CA PHE A 143 24.71 -29.48 9.76
C PHE A 143 23.68 -30.55 9.36
N PRO A 144 23.63 -31.70 10.08
CA PRO A 144 22.60 -32.70 9.87
C PRO A 144 21.19 -32.11 9.99
N GLY A 145 20.34 -32.39 9.00
CA GLY A 145 18.96 -31.91 8.96
C GLY A 145 18.78 -30.43 8.63
N ILE A 146 19.83 -29.68 8.28
CA ILE A 146 19.74 -28.28 7.84
C ILE A 146 20.25 -28.17 6.40
N THR A 147 19.40 -27.65 5.51
CA THR A 147 19.74 -27.42 4.10
C THR A 147 19.51 -25.97 3.72
N HIS A 148 20.57 -25.29 3.29
CA HIS A 148 20.56 -23.91 2.80
C HIS A 148 20.25 -23.85 1.29
N SER A 149 19.45 -22.87 0.87
CA SER A 149 19.10 -22.64 -0.54
C SER A 149 20.30 -22.20 -1.38
N GLY A 150 21.18 -21.41 -0.75
CA GLY A 150 22.13 -20.52 -1.42
C GLY A 150 21.43 -19.33 -2.07
N ASP A 151 22.22 -18.50 -2.75
CA ASP A 151 21.77 -17.23 -3.30
C ASP A 151 20.76 -17.41 -4.43
N ILE A 152 19.54 -16.90 -4.24
CA ILE A 152 18.50 -16.84 -5.26
C ILE A 152 18.24 -15.37 -5.62
N LEU A 153 18.44 -15.00 -6.88
CA LEU A 153 18.39 -13.61 -7.33
C LEU A 153 17.14 -13.30 -8.17
N ASN A 154 16.54 -12.14 -7.94
CA ASN A 154 15.55 -11.54 -8.85
C ASN A 154 15.73 -10.01 -8.91
N GLY A 155 16.31 -9.52 -10.00
CA GLY A 155 16.61 -8.10 -10.15
C GLY A 155 17.67 -7.64 -9.13
N GLN A 156 17.30 -6.68 -8.27
CA GLN A 156 18.14 -6.18 -7.17
C GLN A 156 17.88 -6.88 -5.84
N ASP A 157 16.93 -7.81 -5.79
CA ASP A 157 16.59 -8.53 -4.56
C ASP A 157 17.31 -9.89 -4.52
N LEU A 158 17.65 -10.32 -3.30
CA LEU A 158 18.28 -11.60 -2.95
C LEU A 158 17.38 -12.34 -1.95
N LEU A 159 17.21 -13.64 -2.17
CA LEU A 159 16.53 -14.57 -1.27
C LEU A 159 17.50 -15.66 -0.84
N ASP A 160 17.59 -15.85 0.48
CA ASP A 160 18.17 -17.02 1.11
C ASP A 160 17.14 -17.69 2.01
N TYR A 161 17.12 -19.02 2.06
CA TYR A 161 16.28 -19.75 2.98
C TYR A 161 16.91 -21.06 3.44
N VAL A 162 16.42 -21.57 4.57
CA VAL A 162 16.80 -22.86 5.13
C VAL A 162 15.59 -23.75 5.33
N LYS A 163 15.79 -25.03 5.02
CA LYS A 163 14.85 -26.11 5.37
C LYS A 163 15.43 -26.94 6.49
N ILE A 164 14.61 -27.22 7.50
CA ILE A 164 14.99 -28.05 8.65
C ILE A 164 14.19 -29.34 8.63
N ASN A 165 14.89 -30.47 8.67
CA ASN A 165 14.30 -31.80 8.69
C ASN A 165 14.29 -32.35 10.13
N LYS A 166 13.08 -32.64 10.63
CA LYS A 166 12.84 -33.09 12.00
C LYS A 166 13.58 -34.38 12.35
N ASP A 167 13.72 -35.31 11.43
CA ASP A 167 14.25 -36.64 11.74
C ASP A 167 15.78 -36.67 11.82
N SER A 168 16.45 -35.69 11.22
CA SER A 168 17.90 -35.63 11.10
C SER A 168 18.55 -34.49 11.87
N LEU A 169 17.77 -33.51 12.35
CA LEU A 169 18.27 -32.40 13.15
C LEU A 169 18.75 -32.87 14.54
N ILE A 170 19.97 -32.50 14.91
CA ILE A 170 20.53 -32.79 16.24
C ILE A 170 20.08 -31.74 17.29
N GLU A 171 20.08 -32.11 18.57
CA GLU A 171 19.72 -31.21 19.70
C GLU A 171 20.79 -30.16 20.06
N LYS A 172 21.74 -29.91 19.16
CA LYS A 172 22.76 -28.88 19.38
C LYS A 172 22.17 -27.49 19.16
N GLU A 173 22.69 -26.53 19.92
CA GLU A 173 22.39 -25.11 19.77
C GLU A 173 23.12 -24.57 18.54
N ILE A 174 22.39 -23.84 17.69
CA ILE A 174 22.91 -23.31 16.44
C ILE A 174 22.65 -21.81 16.39
N CYS A 175 23.72 -21.06 16.18
CA CYS A 175 23.68 -19.63 15.96
C CYS A 175 23.22 -19.33 14.54
N VAL A 176 22.30 -18.38 14.39
CA VAL A 176 21.85 -17.83 13.12
C VAL A 176 22.44 -16.44 12.97
N PHE A 177 23.14 -16.19 11.88
CA PHE A 177 23.88 -14.94 11.68
C PHE A 177 23.81 -14.44 10.25
N ILE A 178 24.11 -13.16 10.07
CA ILE A 178 24.33 -12.55 8.76
C ILE A 178 25.79 -12.17 8.59
N SER A 179 26.29 -12.27 7.36
CA SER A 179 27.67 -11.96 7.00
C SER A 179 27.71 -10.98 5.82
N GLY A 180 28.40 -9.85 5.96
CA GLY A 180 28.52 -8.88 4.88
C GLY A 180 29.44 -9.38 3.77
N TYR A 181 28.97 -9.38 2.52
CA TYR A 181 29.79 -9.80 1.38
C TYR A 181 31.02 -8.91 1.22
N GLN A 182 32.18 -9.51 0.93
CA GLN A 182 33.51 -8.88 0.90
C GLN A 182 33.82 -8.07 2.17
N SER A 183 33.42 -8.58 3.34
CA SER A 183 33.58 -7.89 4.63
C SER A 183 32.94 -6.50 4.65
N THR A 184 31.83 -6.33 3.92
CA THR A 184 31.03 -5.10 3.99
C THR A 184 30.48 -4.93 5.41
N LEU A 185 30.60 -3.73 5.97
CA LEU A 185 30.04 -3.41 7.29
C LEU A 185 28.52 -3.56 7.27
N ILE A 186 27.96 -4.26 8.26
CA ILE A 186 26.53 -4.50 8.36
C ILE A 186 25.74 -3.18 8.48
N THR A 187 26.33 -2.16 9.12
CA THR A 187 25.76 -0.81 9.22
C THR A 187 25.53 -0.12 7.88
N ARG A 188 26.19 -0.55 6.78
CA ARG A 188 25.96 0.01 5.43
C ARG A 188 24.63 -0.41 4.81
N PHE A 189 23.95 -1.39 5.37
CA PHE A 189 22.60 -1.79 4.99
C PHE A 189 21.51 -0.96 5.70
N LEU A 190 21.88 0.14 6.37
CA LEU A 190 20.93 1.10 6.93
C LEU A 190 20.01 1.64 5.81
N GLY A 191 18.70 1.59 6.06
CA GLY A 191 17.68 1.98 5.09
C GLY A 191 17.28 0.88 4.09
N THR A 192 17.89 -0.31 4.10
CA THR A 192 17.46 -1.44 3.26
C THR A 192 16.58 -2.47 4.00
N HIS A 193 16.34 -2.24 5.29
CA HIS A 193 15.48 -3.03 6.17
C HIS A 193 15.83 -4.53 6.25
N PRO A 194 17.02 -4.91 6.73
CA PRO A 194 17.39 -6.31 6.90
C PRO A 194 16.62 -6.97 8.05
N ALA A 195 16.07 -8.15 7.77
CA ALA A 195 15.33 -8.94 8.73
C ALA A 195 15.43 -10.43 8.39
N LEU A 196 15.37 -11.26 9.44
CA LEU A 196 15.17 -12.69 9.34
C LEU A 196 13.67 -12.99 9.52
N LEU A 197 13.12 -13.86 8.69
CA LEU A 197 11.74 -14.31 8.77
C LEU A 197 11.71 -15.77 9.23
N VAL A 198 10.97 -16.05 10.30
CA VAL A 198 10.78 -17.41 10.84
C VAL A 198 9.37 -17.88 10.52
N ALA A 199 9.25 -19.05 9.91
CA ALA A 199 7.96 -19.59 9.48
C ALA A 199 7.35 -20.55 10.51
N ASP A 200 6.14 -20.23 10.96
CA ASP A 200 5.24 -21.14 11.64
C ASP A 200 4.21 -21.66 10.65
N HIS A 201 4.39 -22.90 10.21
CA HIS A 201 3.51 -23.55 9.24
C HIS A 201 2.19 -24.05 9.84
N VAL A 202 2.11 -24.14 11.18
CA VAL A 202 0.89 -24.58 11.87
C VAL A 202 -0.07 -23.42 12.00
N ASP A 203 0.42 -22.29 12.52
CA ASP A 203 -0.40 -21.08 12.71
C ASP A 203 -0.42 -20.19 11.44
N LYS A 204 0.37 -20.53 10.41
CA LYS A 204 0.54 -19.78 9.15
C LYS A 204 1.01 -18.35 9.38
N VAL A 205 2.07 -18.21 10.18
CA VAL A 205 2.65 -16.92 10.55
C VAL A 205 4.11 -16.86 10.14
N LEU A 206 4.54 -15.71 9.61
CA LEU A 206 5.94 -15.36 9.36
C LEU A 206 6.36 -14.32 10.39
N TYR A 207 7.18 -14.74 11.36
CA TYR A 207 7.70 -13.86 12.39
C TYR A 207 8.91 -13.07 11.89
N ILE A 208 8.84 -11.74 11.93
CA ILE A 208 9.94 -10.82 11.65
C ILE A 208 10.85 -10.75 12.88
N ILE A 209 12.14 -11.01 12.64
CA ILE A 209 13.24 -10.75 13.57
C ILE A 209 14.13 -9.68 12.90
N PRO A 210 14.05 -8.41 13.33
CA PRO A 210 14.87 -7.35 12.75
C PRO A 210 16.35 -7.57 13.10
N VAL A 211 17.22 -7.31 12.13
CA VAL A 211 18.67 -7.30 12.38
C VAL A 211 19.03 -5.94 13.01
N PRO A 212 19.73 -5.89 14.15
CA PRO A 212 20.17 -4.62 14.72
C PRO A 212 21.21 -3.98 13.79
N LEU A 213 20.94 -2.74 13.38
CA LEU A 213 21.81 -1.95 12.50
C LEU A 213 22.39 -0.71 13.18
N ASP A 214 22.04 -0.45 14.44
CA ASP A 214 22.55 0.70 15.17
C ASP A 214 24.03 0.49 15.54
N ALA A 215 24.82 1.57 15.35
CA ALA A 215 26.26 1.52 15.53
C ALA A 215 26.66 1.26 17.00
N ALA A 216 25.80 1.57 17.98
CA ALA A 216 26.04 1.23 19.38
C ALA A 216 26.03 -0.28 19.65
N THR A 217 25.11 -1.02 19.01
CA THR A 217 24.96 -2.46 19.20
C THR A 217 25.98 -3.25 18.38
N ILE A 218 26.21 -2.85 17.12
CA ILE A 218 27.03 -3.65 16.19
C ILE A 218 28.37 -3.01 15.79
N GLY A 219 28.60 -1.72 16.03
CA GLY A 219 29.85 -1.04 15.67
C GLY A 219 30.26 -1.25 14.20
N ASP A 220 31.55 -1.55 13.98
CA ASP A 220 32.11 -1.89 12.66
C ASP A 220 31.98 -3.39 12.32
N ALA A 221 30.88 -4.03 12.73
CA ALA A 221 30.66 -5.45 12.49
C ALA A 221 30.54 -5.78 11.00
N THR A 222 31.16 -6.90 10.60
CA THR A 222 30.93 -7.57 9.32
C THR A 222 30.16 -8.89 9.51
N ILE A 223 30.07 -9.39 10.74
CA ILE A 223 29.25 -10.53 11.18
C ILE A 223 28.33 -10.06 12.29
N CYS A 224 27.04 -10.39 12.21
CA CYS A 224 26.05 -10.11 13.25
C CYS A 224 25.20 -11.35 13.52
N CYS A 225 25.13 -11.77 14.78
CA CYS A 225 24.39 -12.93 15.24
C CYS A 225 23.19 -12.47 16.10
N PRO A 226 22.00 -12.29 15.52
CA PRO A 226 20.83 -11.84 16.26
C PRO A 226 20.05 -12.97 16.97
N LEU A 227 20.24 -14.22 16.57
CA LEU A 227 19.33 -15.32 16.92
C LEU A 227 20.10 -16.63 17.18
N VAL A 228 19.65 -17.39 18.18
CA VAL A 228 20.09 -18.78 18.41
C VAL A 228 18.87 -19.70 18.41
N ILE A 229 19.01 -20.87 17.79
CA ILE A 229 17.96 -21.89 17.74
C ILE A 229 18.40 -23.18 18.43
N LYS A 230 17.43 -23.86 19.05
CA LYS A 230 17.62 -25.16 19.70
C LYS A 230 16.42 -26.07 19.44
N ARG A 231 16.68 -27.34 19.13
CA ARG A 231 15.62 -28.35 19.03
C ARG A 231 15.10 -28.70 20.43
N ASP A 232 13.78 -28.72 20.59
CA ASP A 232 13.07 -29.23 21.76
C ASP A 232 11.95 -30.18 21.31
N GLY A 233 12.27 -31.48 21.32
CA GLY A 233 11.39 -32.53 20.80
C GLY A 233 11.02 -32.32 19.33
N ASP A 234 9.75 -32.02 19.09
CA ASP A 234 9.15 -31.81 17.77
C ASP A 234 9.08 -30.33 17.36
N SER A 235 9.77 -29.46 18.09
CA SER A 235 9.73 -28.02 17.90
C SER A 235 11.13 -27.41 17.94
N LEU A 236 11.25 -26.18 17.44
CA LEU A 236 12.42 -25.32 17.59
C LEU A 236 12.09 -24.22 18.59
N ILE A 237 13.00 -24.01 19.54
CA ILE A 237 13.02 -22.84 20.41
C ILE A 237 13.94 -21.82 19.75
N TYR A 238 13.42 -20.61 19.56
CA TYR A 238 14.11 -19.45 19.04
C TYR A 238 14.43 -18.53 20.21
N SER A 239 15.69 -18.13 20.36
CA SER A 239 16.15 -17.15 21.35
C SER A 239 16.76 -15.96 20.62
N ILE A 240 16.00 -14.87 20.51
CA ILE A 240 16.48 -13.58 20.01
C ILE A 240 17.38 -12.96 21.08
N LEU A 241 18.61 -12.62 20.71
CA LEU A 241 19.57 -12.06 21.65
C LEU A 241 19.22 -10.59 21.96
N PRO A 242 19.13 -10.18 23.25
CA PRO A 242 18.91 -8.78 23.61
C PRO A 242 19.97 -7.82 23.05
N THR A 243 21.20 -8.33 22.91
CA THR A 243 22.33 -7.66 22.24
C THR A 243 22.99 -8.70 21.35
N ALA A 244 22.92 -8.51 20.03
CA ALA A 244 23.54 -9.41 19.06
C ALA A 244 25.05 -9.53 19.32
N THR A 245 25.63 -10.71 19.10
CA THR A 245 27.09 -10.84 19.07
C THR A 245 27.61 -10.50 17.68
N THR A 246 28.80 -9.92 17.62
CA THR A 246 29.36 -9.40 16.37
C THR A 246 30.83 -9.68 16.23
N ASP A 247 31.31 -9.69 14.99
CA ASP A 247 32.74 -9.79 14.66
C ASP A 247 33.10 -8.86 13.49
N ARG A 248 34.39 -8.57 13.32
CA ARG A 248 34.89 -7.55 12.38
C ARG A 248 35.87 -8.15 11.37
N GLY A 249 35.85 -7.62 10.14
CA GLY A 249 36.82 -7.96 9.09
C GLY A 249 36.72 -9.38 8.52
N MET A 250 35.66 -10.11 8.87
CA MET A 250 35.43 -11.50 8.45
C MET A 250 34.19 -11.62 7.56
N MET A 251 34.19 -12.64 6.69
CA MET A 251 33.07 -13.04 5.84
C MET A 251 32.93 -14.57 5.86
N CYS A 252 31.71 -15.08 5.79
CA CYS A 252 31.45 -16.51 5.69
C CYS A 252 31.46 -16.99 4.23
N ASP A 253 32.49 -17.75 3.84
CA ASP A 253 32.66 -18.27 2.48
C ASP A 253 32.93 -19.78 2.41
N SER A 254 32.80 -20.49 3.54
CA SER A 254 33.09 -21.92 3.59
C SER A 254 32.29 -22.64 4.67
N ASN A 255 32.54 -23.94 4.83
CA ASN A 255 31.92 -24.75 5.88
C ASN A 255 32.53 -24.51 7.27
N LYS A 256 33.48 -23.58 7.41
CA LYS A 256 34.14 -23.26 8.67
C LYS A 256 34.51 -21.78 8.73
N LEU A 257 34.14 -21.13 9.83
CA LEU A 257 34.46 -19.72 10.08
C LEU A 257 34.78 -19.53 11.55
N VAL A 258 36.06 -19.27 11.86
CA VAL A 258 36.51 -19.14 13.25
C VAL A 258 36.18 -17.75 13.77
N SER A 259 35.02 -17.61 14.41
CA SER A 259 34.58 -16.37 15.05
C SER A 259 34.25 -16.60 16.52
N PRO A 260 34.78 -15.79 17.46
CA PRO A 260 34.38 -15.83 18.87
C PRO A 260 32.91 -15.43 19.09
N ALA A 261 32.26 -14.80 18.10
CA ALA A 261 30.86 -14.37 18.22
C ALA A 261 29.88 -15.55 18.33
N PHE A 262 30.21 -16.72 17.75
CA PHE A 262 29.35 -17.91 17.76
C PHE A 262 29.23 -18.60 19.13
N PRO A 263 30.33 -19.00 19.79
CA PRO A 263 30.24 -19.56 21.14
C PRO A 263 29.68 -18.54 22.13
N GLU A 264 29.97 -17.25 21.95
CA GLU A 264 29.39 -16.20 22.78
C GLU A 264 27.88 -16.04 22.58
N ALA A 265 27.38 -16.12 21.34
CA ALA A 265 25.94 -16.06 21.04
C ALA A 265 25.19 -17.19 21.74
N ILE A 266 25.70 -18.42 21.60
CA ILE A 266 25.12 -19.63 22.17
C ILE A 266 25.07 -19.51 23.71
N LYS A 267 26.16 -19.04 24.33
CA LYS A 267 26.21 -18.82 25.78
C LYS A 267 25.22 -17.75 26.26
N ARG A 268 24.90 -16.74 25.44
CA ARG A 268 23.96 -15.65 25.77
C ARG A 268 22.50 -16.01 25.55
N ALA A 269 22.20 -17.09 24.82
CA ALA A 269 20.84 -17.48 24.50
C ALA A 269 20.07 -17.91 25.76
N ASP A 270 18.82 -17.45 25.89
CA ASP A 270 17.92 -17.84 26.96
C ASP A 270 16.81 -18.72 26.38
N PHE A 271 16.85 -20.01 26.76
CA PHE A 271 15.86 -21.00 26.36
C PHE A 271 14.75 -21.18 27.40
N THR A 272 14.73 -20.37 28.45
CA THR A 272 13.73 -20.45 29.51
C THR A 272 12.42 -19.83 29.02
N MET A 273 11.43 -20.66 28.72
CA MET A 273 10.06 -20.19 28.48
C MET A 273 9.51 -19.68 29.81
N CYS A 274 9.25 -18.37 29.94
CA CYS A 274 8.54 -17.85 31.12
C CYS A 274 7.09 -18.35 31.09
N THR A 275 6.84 -19.53 31.65
CA THR A 275 5.58 -19.77 32.35
C THR A 275 5.56 -18.87 33.57
N PRO A 276 4.47 -18.12 33.85
CA PRO A 276 4.33 -17.45 35.13
C PRO A 276 4.21 -18.51 36.23
N ASP A 277 5.35 -18.98 36.72
CA ASP A 277 5.39 -19.88 37.86
C ASP A 277 4.98 -19.10 39.11
N LEU A 278 3.74 -19.34 39.53
CA LEU A 278 3.26 -19.21 40.89
C LEU A 278 4.13 -20.08 41.81
N THR A 279 5.35 -19.64 42.09
CA THR A 279 6.11 -20.13 43.24
C THR A 279 6.24 -19.00 44.23
N THR A 280 5.37 -19.07 45.23
CA THR A 280 5.54 -18.46 46.56
C THR A 280 6.97 -18.69 47.06
N ARG A 281 7.89 -17.76 46.76
CA ARG A 281 9.09 -17.58 47.55
C ARG A 281 8.64 -16.95 48.86
N LYS A 282 8.48 -17.79 49.88
CA LYS A 282 8.47 -17.39 51.28
C LYS A 282 9.69 -16.50 51.52
N THR A 283 9.46 -15.20 51.65
CA THR A 283 10.43 -14.26 52.21
C THR A 283 10.67 -14.67 53.66
N ALA A 284 11.90 -15.09 53.95
CA ALA A 284 12.38 -15.13 55.33
C ALA A 284 12.47 -13.68 55.85
N PRO A 285 12.16 -13.44 57.14
CA PRO A 285 12.17 -12.10 57.70
C PRO A 285 13.62 -11.62 57.84
N ALA A 286 14.02 -10.63 57.06
CA ALA A 286 15.27 -9.92 57.25
C ALA A 286 14.95 -8.61 57.99
N ASN A 287 15.59 -8.46 59.16
CA ASN A 287 15.42 -7.39 60.12
C ASN A 287 15.40 -6.00 59.49
N ASP A 288 14.35 -5.25 59.82
CA ASP A 288 14.29 -3.79 59.70
C ASP A 288 15.39 -3.15 60.55
N SER A 289 16.44 -2.68 59.90
CA SER A 289 17.22 -1.55 60.42
C SER A 289 16.75 -0.30 59.68
N VAL A 290 15.78 0.38 60.29
CA VAL A 290 15.34 1.72 59.91
C VAL A 290 16.54 2.66 60.02
N VAL A 291 17.04 3.13 58.88
CA VAL A 291 17.85 4.33 58.81
C VAL A 291 16.91 5.45 58.37
N GLU A 292 16.48 6.24 59.36
CA GLU A 292 15.92 7.56 59.14
C GLU A 292 17.02 8.46 58.56
N ASP A 293 16.79 9.07 57.39
CA ASP A 293 17.25 10.42 57.11
C ASP A 293 16.66 10.97 55.79
N THR A 294 15.67 11.85 55.89
CA THR A 294 15.67 13.27 55.41
C THR A 294 14.23 13.80 55.37
N ALA A 295 13.83 14.43 56.47
CA ALA A 295 12.50 14.99 56.71
C ALA A 295 12.31 16.41 56.12
N SER A 296 12.55 16.62 54.83
CA SER A 296 12.37 17.97 54.21
C SER A 296 11.41 18.06 53.01
N ASN A 297 10.80 16.97 52.54
CA ASN A 297 9.83 17.02 51.42
C ASN A 297 8.38 16.55 51.77
N SER A 298 8.06 16.30 53.04
CA SER A 298 6.83 15.55 53.38
C SER A 298 5.50 16.29 53.13
N GLU A 299 5.46 17.63 53.18
CA GLU A 299 4.21 18.38 52.96
C GLU A 299 3.84 18.49 51.47
N ASN A 300 4.81 18.74 50.60
CA ASN A 300 4.58 18.82 49.15
C ASN A 300 4.26 17.45 48.55
N LEU A 301 4.93 16.38 49.01
CA LEU A 301 4.63 15.01 48.56
C LEU A 301 3.26 14.52 49.07
N ARG A 302 2.79 14.93 50.26
CA ARG A 302 1.43 14.64 50.75
C ARG A 302 0.35 15.29 49.89
N LYS A 303 0.58 16.50 49.36
CA LYS A 303 -0.36 17.18 48.44
C LYS A 303 -0.51 16.46 47.09
N ILE A 304 0.53 15.79 46.60
CA ILE A 304 0.49 15.00 45.34
C ILE A 304 -0.48 13.81 45.48
N ILE A 305 -0.41 13.11 46.61
CA ILE A 305 -1.17 11.87 46.86
C ILE A 305 -2.68 12.16 47.09
N THR A 306 -3.04 13.39 47.45
CA THR A 306 -4.44 13.78 47.70
C THR A 306 -5.27 14.10 46.45
N LYS A 307 -4.66 14.15 45.25
CA LYS A 307 -5.38 14.47 44.01
C LYS A 307 -6.13 13.26 43.45
N GLU A 308 -7.40 13.46 43.10
CA GLU A 308 -8.30 12.38 42.65
C GLU A 308 -8.21 12.07 41.16
N ASN A 309 -7.56 12.93 40.36
CA ASN A 309 -7.38 12.76 38.92
C ASN A 309 -5.90 12.89 38.53
N ALA A 310 -5.48 12.20 37.45
CA ALA A 310 -4.12 12.32 36.91
C ALA A 310 -4.11 12.52 35.39
N ILE A 311 -3.12 13.28 34.92
CA ILE A 311 -2.79 13.43 33.50
C ILE A 311 -1.38 12.93 33.28
N PHE A 312 -1.24 11.99 32.36
CA PHE A 312 0.02 11.50 31.84
C PHE A 312 0.29 12.23 30.53
N THR A 313 1.39 12.96 30.43
CA THR A 313 1.70 13.74 29.22
C THR A 313 3.15 13.58 28.81
N THR A 314 3.41 13.59 27.50
CA THR A 314 4.78 13.70 26.97
C THR A 314 5.28 15.14 27.03
N ASP A 315 6.61 15.34 27.01
CA ASP A 315 7.24 16.67 27.18
C ASP A 315 6.84 17.70 26.11
N SER A 316 6.44 17.22 24.94
CA SER A 316 6.01 17.98 23.75
C SER A 316 4.49 18.23 23.66
N ALA A 317 3.68 17.52 24.43
CA ALA A 317 2.23 17.53 24.26
C ALA A 317 1.59 18.75 24.91
N ALA A 318 0.66 19.39 24.19
CA ALA A 318 -0.09 20.53 24.70
C ALA A 318 -1.22 20.06 25.64
N LEU A 319 -1.37 20.69 26.80
CA LEU A 319 -2.47 20.38 27.70
C LEU A 319 -3.77 21.07 27.22
N PRO A 320 -4.89 20.34 27.08
CA PRO A 320 -6.19 20.93 26.78
C PRO A 320 -6.62 22.00 27.79
N SER A 321 -7.36 23.00 27.33
CA SER A 321 -7.80 24.14 28.15
C SER A 321 -8.91 23.80 29.16
N PHE A 322 -9.69 22.74 28.91
CA PHE A 322 -10.80 22.30 29.76
C PHE A 322 -10.38 21.47 30.98
N ILE A 323 -9.08 21.40 31.27
CA ILE A 323 -8.53 20.62 32.38
C ILE A 323 -8.52 21.44 33.68
N ASP A 324 -9.16 20.92 34.73
CA ASP A 324 -9.05 21.47 36.09
C ASP A 324 -7.68 21.11 36.70
N LEU A 325 -6.73 22.04 36.59
CA LEU A 325 -5.36 21.89 37.09
C LEU A 325 -5.27 21.83 38.63
N GLU A 326 -6.26 22.36 39.35
CA GLU A 326 -6.24 22.39 40.82
C GLU A 326 -6.45 20.99 41.40
N LYS A 327 -7.34 20.19 40.79
CA LYS A 327 -7.69 18.84 41.25
C LYS A 327 -6.91 17.71 40.57
N THR A 328 -6.04 18.04 39.62
CA THR A 328 -5.39 17.05 38.74
C THR A 328 -3.89 17.01 38.92
N GLN A 329 -3.32 15.82 39.11
CA GLN A 329 -1.87 15.63 39.16
C GLN A 329 -1.33 15.51 37.74
N ILE A 330 -0.28 16.28 37.41
CA ILE A 330 0.42 16.15 36.13
C ILE A 330 1.62 15.23 36.33
N ILE A 331 1.68 14.19 35.51
CA ILE A 331 2.74 13.19 35.47
C ILE A 331 3.35 13.24 34.06
N ARG A 332 4.60 13.66 33.96
CA ARG A 332 5.34 13.67 32.70
C ARG A 332 6.03 12.34 32.49
N PHE A 333 5.97 11.86 31.25
CA PHE A 333 6.67 10.63 30.85
C PHE A 333 7.19 10.73 29.41
N GLY A 334 8.25 10.00 29.12
CA GLY A 334 8.87 9.98 27.79
C GLY A 334 10.24 9.34 27.86
N THR A 335 11.16 9.95 28.59
CA THR A 335 12.50 9.42 28.86
C THR A 335 12.63 8.91 30.30
N GLY A 336 11.82 9.43 31.21
CA GLY A 336 11.73 9.04 32.62
C GLY A 336 10.38 9.49 33.19
N LEU A 337 10.16 9.26 34.49
CA LEU A 337 8.91 9.61 35.16
C LEU A 337 9.09 10.89 36.00
N GLU A 338 8.21 11.87 35.84
CA GLU A 338 8.26 13.13 36.58
C GLU A 338 6.89 13.50 37.17
N PHE A 339 6.84 13.80 38.47
CA PHE A 339 5.63 14.31 39.13
C PHE A 339 5.74 15.82 39.34
N LYS A 340 4.84 16.60 38.74
CA LYS A 340 4.86 18.05 38.89
C LYS A 340 4.48 18.48 40.32
N LEU A 341 5.27 19.35 40.93
CA LEU A 341 4.96 19.94 42.23
C LEU A 341 3.92 21.08 42.11
N PRO A 342 3.11 21.34 43.15
CA PRO A 342 2.28 22.54 43.21
C PRO A 342 3.19 23.79 43.11
N ASP A 343 2.84 24.76 42.27
CA ASP A 343 3.50 26.07 42.09
C ASP A 343 4.78 26.12 41.22
N GLU A 344 5.21 25.04 40.55
CA GLU A 344 6.27 25.10 39.53
C GLU A 344 5.74 25.61 38.17
N GLU A 345 6.34 26.68 37.62
CA GLU A 345 6.15 27.10 36.23
C GLU A 345 6.65 26.03 35.27
N VAL A 346 5.98 25.85 34.12
CA VAL A 346 6.34 24.82 33.13
C VAL A 346 7.65 25.20 32.45
N PRO A 347 8.77 24.49 32.69
CA PRO A 347 9.97 24.71 31.89
C PRO A 347 9.69 24.11 30.50
N MET A 348 9.80 24.93 29.45
CA MET A 348 9.96 24.39 28.09
C MET A 348 11.37 23.82 28.01
N ARG A 349 11.52 22.50 27.96
CA ARG A 349 12.78 21.89 27.54
C ARG A 349 13.00 22.24 26.06
N GLU A 350 14.19 22.71 25.72
CA GLU A 350 14.50 23.28 24.39
C GLU A 350 14.44 22.22 23.27
N GLU A 351 14.60 20.93 23.57
CA GLU A 351 14.47 19.85 22.58
C GLU A 351 13.72 18.64 23.17
N PRO A 352 12.55 18.26 22.62
CA PRO A 352 11.83 17.09 23.09
C PRO A 352 12.45 15.81 22.49
N SER A 353 12.80 14.82 23.33
CA SER A 353 13.42 13.56 22.88
C SER A 353 12.67 12.90 21.72
N ALA A 354 13.41 12.25 20.82
CA ALA A 354 12.85 11.62 19.62
C ALA A 354 11.98 10.38 19.91
N ILE A 355 12.04 9.82 21.12
CA ILE A 355 11.33 8.58 21.51
C ILE A 355 10.60 8.75 22.84
N VAL A 356 9.41 8.16 22.94
CA VAL A 356 8.61 8.04 24.17
C VAL A 356 8.64 6.60 24.68
N LEU A 357 9.10 6.37 25.91
CA LEU A 357 9.16 5.07 26.61
C LEU A 357 7.87 4.80 27.42
N PRO A 358 7.42 3.54 27.54
CA PRO A 358 6.22 3.16 28.29
C PRO A 358 6.50 3.00 29.81
N CYS A 359 7.10 4.02 30.45
CA CYS A 359 7.58 3.92 31.84
C CYS A 359 6.53 4.24 32.92
N ILE A 360 5.28 4.54 32.55
CA ILE A 360 4.26 5.07 33.47
C ILE A 360 3.97 4.17 34.68
N PHE A 361 4.12 2.85 34.55
CA PHE A 361 3.79 1.86 35.60
C PHE A 361 4.90 1.65 36.63
N GLY A 362 6.04 2.32 36.48
CA GLY A 362 7.19 2.10 37.36
C GLY A 362 8.01 0.84 37.02
N THR A 363 7.53 0.02 36.08
CA THR A 363 8.14 -1.26 35.73
C THR A 363 9.52 -1.09 35.11
N GLU A 364 10.46 -1.92 35.53
CA GLU A 364 11.78 -2.00 34.90
C GLU A 364 11.67 -2.34 33.40
N LEU A 365 12.23 -1.49 32.55
CA LEU A 365 12.33 -1.69 31.12
C LEU A 365 13.68 -2.34 30.76
N GLN A 366 13.72 -3.17 29.73
CA GLN A 366 14.95 -3.83 29.28
C GLN A 366 15.13 -3.72 27.77
N GLY A 367 16.29 -3.25 27.31
CA GLY A 367 16.59 -3.14 25.88
C GLY A 367 17.60 -2.04 25.53
N PRO A 368 18.23 -2.11 24.35
CA PRO A 368 19.30 -1.21 23.95
C PRO A 368 18.85 0.25 23.77
N VAL A 369 17.59 0.49 23.35
CA VAL A 369 17.04 1.86 23.15
C VAL A 369 17.06 2.69 24.43
N LEU A 370 17.07 2.03 25.61
CA LEU A 370 17.12 2.69 26.91
C LEU A 370 18.44 3.44 27.13
N LEU A 371 19.53 3.03 26.46
CA LEU A 371 20.84 3.67 26.55
C LEU A 371 20.82 5.15 26.11
N ALA A 372 20.01 5.47 25.10
CA ALA A 372 19.85 6.84 24.60
C ALA A 372 18.73 7.62 25.30
N THR A 373 17.73 6.92 25.82
CA THR A 373 16.43 7.53 26.11
C THR A 373 16.08 7.50 27.60
N GLY A 374 16.74 6.71 28.43
CA GLY A 374 16.46 6.65 29.87
C GLY A 374 16.98 7.89 30.61
N THR A 375 16.10 8.64 31.29
CA THR A 375 16.49 9.79 32.13
C THR A 375 16.12 9.57 33.60
N VAL A 376 16.84 10.25 34.51
CA VAL A 376 16.56 10.11 35.95
C VAL A 376 15.15 10.61 36.25
N PRO A 377 14.33 9.80 36.94
CA PRO A 377 12.99 10.24 37.35
C PRO A 377 13.09 11.36 38.39
N SER A 378 12.14 12.30 38.35
CA SER A 378 12.13 13.48 39.21
C SER A 378 10.83 13.58 40.00
N ASN A 379 10.95 14.01 41.26
CA ASN A 379 9.82 14.23 42.17
C ASN A 379 8.90 13.01 42.41
N VAL A 380 9.35 11.78 42.12
CA VAL A 380 8.55 10.55 42.30
C VAL A 380 8.37 10.26 43.80
N PRO A 381 7.13 10.32 44.35
CA PRO A 381 6.89 10.16 45.80
C PRO A 381 6.82 8.70 46.26
N PHE A 382 7.02 7.73 45.36
CA PHE A 382 6.73 6.31 45.62
C PHE A 382 8.01 5.48 45.74
N PRO A 383 8.11 4.61 46.76
CA PRO A 383 9.33 3.82 46.99
C PRO A 383 9.45 2.58 46.09
N ASN A 384 8.36 2.13 45.47
CA ASN A 384 8.35 0.95 44.60
C ASN A 384 7.14 0.95 43.66
N GLU A 385 7.17 0.02 42.69
CA GLU A 385 6.13 -0.14 41.66
C GLU A 385 4.75 -0.44 42.23
N ASN A 386 4.65 -1.16 43.35
CA ASN A 386 3.37 -1.53 43.93
C ASN A 386 2.68 -0.31 44.52
N ALA A 387 3.42 0.53 45.27
CA ALA A 387 2.90 1.77 45.83
C ALA A 387 2.42 2.75 44.74
N LEU A 388 3.15 2.85 43.63
CA LEU A 388 2.74 3.66 42.48
C LEU A 388 1.44 3.14 41.84
N ARG A 389 1.34 1.82 41.63
CA ARG A 389 0.15 1.19 41.05
C ARG A 389 -1.06 1.30 41.97
N ASP A 390 -0.87 1.17 43.28
CA ASP A 390 -1.94 1.32 44.27
C ASP A 390 -2.49 2.75 44.30
N TYR A 391 -1.62 3.75 44.08
CA TYR A 391 -2.07 5.13 43.86
C TYR A 391 -2.91 5.25 42.57
N TYR A 392 -2.44 4.72 41.44
CA TYR A 392 -3.20 4.79 40.19
C TYR A 392 -4.55 4.09 40.25
N LYS A 393 -4.67 2.98 41.01
CA LYS A 393 -5.94 2.28 41.24
C LYS A 393 -6.97 3.14 41.99
N GLN A 394 -6.52 4.11 42.80
CA GLN A 394 -7.39 5.02 43.56
C GLN A 394 -7.87 6.23 42.75
N LEU A 395 -7.33 6.45 41.54
CA LEU A 395 -7.71 7.57 40.70
C LEU A 395 -9.17 7.44 40.24
N LYS A 396 -9.93 8.54 40.35
CA LYS A 396 -11.27 8.61 39.75
C LYS A 396 -11.16 8.73 38.24
N ASN A 397 -10.24 9.52 37.72
CA ASN A 397 -10.02 9.67 36.27
C ASN A 397 -8.54 9.74 35.91
N ALA A 398 -8.22 9.25 34.72
CA ALA A 398 -6.90 9.29 34.13
C ALA A 398 -7.01 9.76 32.66
N VAL A 399 -6.12 10.66 32.26
CA VAL A 399 -5.97 11.08 30.85
C VAL A 399 -4.54 10.85 30.43
N VAL A 400 -4.35 10.27 29.25
CA VAL A 400 -3.03 10.04 28.65
C VAL A 400 -2.97 10.85 27.37
N ILE A 401 -2.10 11.85 27.33
CA ILE A 401 -1.87 12.73 26.19
C ILE A 401 -0.52 12.38 25.60
N VAL A 402 -0.53 11.97 24.34
CA VAL A 402 0.65 11.45 23.63
C VAL A 402 0.69 12.03 22.24
N ASP A 403 1.88 12.20 21.71
CA ASP A 403 2.12 12.55 20.31
C ASP A 403 2.42 11.29 19.47
N GLU A 404 2.75 11.50 18.20
CA GLU A 404 3.05 10.42 17.25
C GLU A 404 4.46 9.82 17.37
N ARG A 405 5.25 10.20 18.39
CA ARG A 405 6.70 9.90 18.44
C ARG A 405 7.04 8.59 19.16
N MET A 406 6.06 7.85 19.70
CA MET A 406 6.33 6.51 20.21
C MET A 406 6.62 5.53 19.06
N THR A 407 7.85 5.02 19.00
CA THR A 407 8.30 4.04 17.99
C THR A 407 7.83 2.62 18.33
N ASP A 408 7.79 1.73 17.33
CA ASP A 408 7.44 0.32 17.54
C ASP A 408 8.41 -0.37 18.53
N ASN A 409 9.69 0.00 18.51
CA ASN A 409 10.69 -0.50 19.44
C ASN A 409 10.36 -0.13 20.89
N ALA A 410 9.90 1.10 21.13
CA ALA A 410 9.48 1.52 22.46
C ALA A 410 8.17 0.84 22.91
N ARG A 411 7.23 0.58 22.00
CA ARG A 411 6.00 -0.19 22.29
C ARG A 411 6.33 -1.59 22.84
N ASN A 412 7.34 -2.26 22.29
CA ASN A 412 7.73 -3.61 22.69
C ASN A 412 8.35 -3.69 24.09
N LEU A 413 8.72 -2.56 24.68
CA LEU A 413 9.17 -2.48 26.07
C LEU A 413 8.01 -2.48 27.07
N ALA A 414 6.76 -2.31 26.61
CA ALA A 414 5.61 -2.21 27.48
C ALA A 414 5.40 -3.50 28.29
N SER A 415 5.18 -3.34 29.60
CA SER A 415 4.86 -4.45 30.48
C SER A 415 3.45 -5.00 30.19
N ALA A 416 2.99 -6.04 30.90
CA ALA A 416 1.62 -6.55 30.76
C ALA A 416 0.55 -5.61 31.37
N TYR A 417 0.97 -4.56 32.09
CA TYR A 417 0.06 -3.62 32.72
C TYR A 417 -0.52 -2.64 31.71
N ARG A 418 -1.81 -2.30 31.87
CA ARG A 418 -2.53 -1.33 31.05
C ARG A 418 -3.33 -0.39 31.95
N ILE A 419 -3.62 0.81 31.45
CA ILE A 419 -4.41 1.81 32.14
C ILE A 419 -5.70 2.11 31.35
N ASN A 420 -6.85 1.98 31.99
CA ASN A 420 -8.15 2.40 31.48
C ASN A 420 -8.27 3.92 31.66
N ALA A 421 -8.10 4.66 30.58
CA ALA A 421 -7.99 6.11 30.57
C ALA A 421 -8.64 6.74 29.33
N LEU A 422 -8.77 8.07 29.33
CA LEU A 422 -8.99 8.83 28.11
C LEU A 422 -7.64 9.06 27.43
N PHE A 423 -7.45 8.50 26.24
CA PHE A 423 -6.27 8.71 25.40
C PHE A 423 -6.54 9.80 24.38
N ILE A 424 -5.65 10.79 24.33
CA ILE A 424 -5.66 11.87 23.34
C ILE A 424 -4.34 11.77 22.56
N VAL A 425 -4.44 11.36 21.30
CA VAL A 425 -3.30 11.31 20.37
C VAL A 425 -3.26 12.63 19.60
N GLN A 426 -2.22 13.43 19.82
CA GLN A 426 -2.05 14.72 19.18
C GLN A 426 -1.33 14.60 17.84
N LEU A 427 -2.01 15.02 16.77
CA LEU A 427 -1.43 15.13 15.44
C LEU A 427 -1.03 16.58 15.17
N THR A 428 0.17 16.76 14.63
CA THR A 428 0.67 18.04 14.10
C THR A 428 0.75 17.97 12.58
N PRO A 429 -0.39 18.05 11.86
CA PRO A 429 -0.38 17.98 10.40
C PRO A 429 0.28 19.24 9.80
N GLU A 430 0.97 19.09 8.66
CA GLU A 430 1.56 20.23 7.91
C GLU A 430 0.50 21.25 7.45
N THR A 431 -0.76 20.79 7.26
CA THR A 431 -1.90 21.62 6.88
C THR A 431 -3.17 21.16 7.59
N GLU A 432 -3.99 22.10 8.08
CA GLU A 432 -5.29 21.75 8.66
C GLU A 432 -6.22 21.08 7.63
N PRO A 433 -6.94 20.02 8.02
CA PRO A 433 -7.88 19.35 7.12
C PRO A 433 -9.08 20.27 6.80
N LYS A 434 -9.39 20.41 5.50
CA LYS A 434 -10.48 21.29 5.01
C LYS A 434 -11.85 20.62 5.05
N ASP A 435 -11.89 19.30 5.06
CA ASP A 435 -13.11 18.49 5.01
C ASP A 435 -12.98 17.19 5.83
N THR A 436 -14.11 16.50 6.03
CA THR A 436 -14.17 15.24 6.77
C THR A 436 -13.28 14.15 6.15
N ASN A 437 -13.10 14.15 4.82
CA ASN A 437 -12.23 13.18 4.15
C ASN A 437 -10.75 13.43 4.45
N GLY A 438 -10.33 14.70 4.54
CA GLY A 438 -9.00 15.09 5.00
C GLY A 438 -8.74 14.68 6.44
N VAL A 439 -9.72 14.86 7.34
CA VAL A 439 -9.64 14.38 8.74
C VAL A 439 -9.46 12.86 8.79
N ILE A 440 -10.30 12.10 8.08
CA ILE A 440 -10.21 10.64 8.02
C ILE A 440 -8.84 10.18 7.51
N SER A 441 -8.33 10.83 6.45
CA SER A 441 -7.02 10.50 5.88
C SER A 441 -5.86 10.72 6.85
N LEU A 442 -5.90 11.81 7.63
CA LEU A 442 -4.92 12.07 8.69
C LEU A 442 -5.04 11.07 9.84
N MET A 443 -6.27 10.77 10.28
CA MET A 443 -6.50 9.79 11.33
C MET A 443 -6.10 8.36 10.92
N ASP A 444 -6.20 8.01 9.64
CA ASP A 444 -5.75 6.71 9.15
C ASP A 444 -4.21 6.58 9.16
N LEU A 445 -3.50 7.71 9.05
CA LEU A 445 -2.02 7.80 9.12
C LEU A 445 -1.48 7.95 10.55
N ALA A 446 -2.35 8.24 11.51
CA ALA A 446 -1.99 8.50 12.90
C ALA A 446 -1.23 7.33 13.53
N ASN A 447 -0.06 7.61 14.13
CA ASN A 447 0.67 6.61 14.91
C ASN A 447 0.02 6.41 16.29
N ILE A 448 -0.60 5.24 16.52
CA ILE A 448 -1.26 4.89 17.78
C ILE A 448 -0.45 3.92 18.66
N ASN A 449 0.88 3.88 18.50
CA ASN A 449 1.75 2.97 19.26
C ASN A 449 1.66 3.17 20.77
N ALA A 450 1.54 4.41 21.25
CA ALA A 450 1.35 4.67 22.67
C ALA A 450 0.01 4.15 23.20
N VAL A 451 -1.05 4.22 22.40
CA VAL A 451 -2.34 3.64 22.74
C VAL A 451 -2.23 2.13 22.83
N THR A 452 -1.60 1.48 21.87
CA THR A 452 -1.46 0.00 21.89
C THR A 452 -0.55 -0.50 23.03
N ALA A 453 0.46 0.28 23.42
CA ALA A 453 1.34 -0.01 24.55
C ALA A 453 0.66 0.14 25.92
N LEU A 454 -0.18 1.18 26.09
CA LEU A 454 -0.59 1.63 27.42
C LEU A 454 -2.10 1.46 27.70
N ALA A 455 -2.95 1.50 26.67
CA ALA A 455 -4.39 1.55 26.85
C ALA A 455 -4.99 0.22 27.30
N GLY A 456 -5.81 0.27 28.34
CA GLY A 456 -6.65 -0.84 28.78
C GLY A 456 -7.90 -1.02 27.91
N PRO A 457 -8.62 -2.15 28.04
CA PRO A 457 -9.77 -2.50 27.22
C PRO A 457 -10.91 -1.48 27.31
N GLN A 458 -11.06 -0.80 28.45
CA GLN A 458 -12.12 0.18 28.68
C GLN A 458 -11.65 1.63 28.51
N SER A 459 -10.66 1.85 27.66
CA SER A 459 -10.17 3.19 27.34
C SER A 459 -11.01 3.84 26.24
N LEU A 460 -11.11 5.17 26.28
CA LEU A 460 -11.61 5.99 25.18
C LEU A 460 -10.43 6.57 24.41
N ILE A 461 -10.42 6.46 23.09
CA ILE A 461 -9.31 6.91 22.25
C ILE A 461 -9.80 7.97 21.28
N LEU A 462 -9.22 9.16 21.42
CA LEU A 462 -9.49 10.32 20.60
C LEU A 462 -8.22 10.78 19.91
N VAL A 463 -8.38 11.36 18.72
CA VAL A 463 -7.31 12.02 17.98
C VAL A 463 -7.58 13.51 18.00
N GLN A 464 -6.62 14.29 18.48
CA GLN A 464 -6.66 15.73 18.43
C GLN A 464 -5.96 16.21 17.16
N ILE A 465 -6.68 16.96 16.32
CA ILE A 465 -6.13 17.66 15.16
C ILE A 465 -6.43 19.14 15.35
N SER A 466 -5.38 19.95 15.49
CA SER A 466 -5.49 21.34 15.92
C SER A 466 -6.26 21.44 17.25
N GLU A 467 -7.36 22.19 17.31
CA GLU A 467 -8.18 22.40 18.51
C GLU A 467 -9.38 21.45 18.62
N LYS A 468 -9.50 20.45 17.73
CA LYS A 468 -10.67 19.56 17.68
C LYS A 468 -10.34 18.12 18.04
N TYR A 469 -11.30 17.45 18.67
CA TYR A 469 -11.20 16.06 19.12
C TYR A 469 -12.11 15.15 18.30
N TYR A 470 -11.51 14.15 17.67
CA TYR A 470 -12.21 13.20 16.82
C TYR A 470 -12.19 11.79 17.41
N PHE A 471 -13.33 11.12 17.36
CA PHE A 471 -13.49 9.76 17.86
C PHE A 471 -12.71 8.74 17.01
N TYR A 472 -11.78 8.03 17.62
CA TYR A 472 -11.02 6.97 16.96
C TYR A 472 -11.60 5.58 17.27
N ARG A 473 -11.66 5.20 18.56
CA ARG A 473 -12.28 3.95 19.03
C ARG A 473 -12.47 3.97 20.56
N GLY A 474 -13.11 2.93 21.09
CA GLY A 474 -13.17 2.68 22.53
C GLY A 474 -14.54 2.98 23.15
N ILE A 475 -14.57 3.00 24.49
CA ILE A 475 -15.82 3.17 25.25
C ILE A 475 -15.71 4.34 26.22
N ALA A 476 -16.83 5.02 26.41
CA ALA A 476 -16.98 6.13 27.35
C ALA A 476 -18.10 5.84 28.35
N ASN A 477 -18.24 6.70 29.36
CA ASN A 477 -19.41 6.70 30.22
C ASN A 477 -20.66 7.06 29.41
N ARG A 478 -21.54 6.06 29.22
CA ARG A 478 -22.77 6.16 28.44
C ARG A 478 -23.67 7.34 28.86
N ALA A 479 -23.64 7.72 30.14
CA ALA A 479 -24.43 8.85 30.63
C ALA A 479 -24.04 10.19 29.99
N HIS A 480 -22.83 10.29 29.44
CA HIS A 480 -22.26 11.51 28.87
C HIS A 480 -21.93 11.37 27.38
N LEU A 481 -21.43 10.22 26.94
CA LEU A 481 -21.08 9.95 25.55
C LEU A 481 -21.44 8.50 25.18
N ASN A 482 -22.37 8.33 24.24
CA ASN A 482 -22.69 7.02 23.69
C ASN A 482 -21.77 6.70 22.50
N THR A 483 -20.78 5.84 22.70
CA THR A 483 -19.79 5.51 21.65
C THR A 483 -20.26 4.47 20.65
N SER A 484 -21.32 3.70 20.93
CA SER A 484 -21.80 2.62 20.05
C SER A 484 -22.28 3.12 18.69
N GLY A 485 -22.81 4.34 18.62
CA GLY A 485 -23.28 4.98 17.39
C GLY A 485 -22.29 5.94 16.73
N LEU A 486 -21.08 6.12 17.30
CA LEU A 486 -20.11 7.07 16.75
C LEU A 486 -19.33 6.44 15.60
N ALA A 487 -19.38 7.10 14.45
CA ALA A 487 -18.50 6.78 13.34
C ALA A 487 -17.06 7.21 13.64
N PHE A 488 -16.10 6.50 13.07
CA PHE A 488 -14.71 6.93 13.05
C PHE A 488 -14.57 8.34 12.46
N GLY A 489 -13.82 9.21 13.14
CA GLY A 489 -13.64 10.61 12.73
C GLY A 489 -14.81 11.53 13.10
N ALA A 490 -15.76 11.08 13.92
CA ALA A 490 -16.80 11.95 14.45
C ALA A 490 -16.21 13.00 15.42
N ASP A 491 -16.57 14.27 15.22
CA ASP A 491 -16.19 15.38 16.09
C ASP A 491 -16.95 15.29 17.42
N VAL A 492 -16.22 15.16 18.53
CA VAL A 492 -16.74 15.04 19.90
C VAL A 492 -16.35 16.22 20.80
N THR A 493 -15.77 17.28 20.20
CA THR A 493 -15.19 18.44 20.92
C THR A 493 -16.18 19.07 21.89
N SER A 494 -17.39 19.40 21.41
CA SER A 494 -18.42 20.06 22.24
C SER A 494 -18.86 19.23 23.46
N VAL A 495 -18.90 17.90 23.32
CA VAL A 495 -19.26 17.00 24.43
C VAL A 495 -18.14 16.98 25.47
N LEU A 496 -16.88 16.90 25.03
CA LEU A 496 -15.72 16.90 25.93
C LEU A 496 -15.58 18.21 26.70
N GLU A 497 -15.74 19.35 26.02
CA GLU A 497 -15.68 20.67 26.65
C GLU A 497 -16.79 20.86 27.69
N SER A 498 -17.98 20.31 27.45
CA SER A 498 -19.14 20.45 28.35
C SER A 498 -19.10 19.51 29.57
N VAL A 499 -18.65 18.27 29.39
CA VAL A 499 -18.65 17.23 30.44
C VAL A 499 -17.37 17.31 31.29
N GLY A 500 -16.26 17.73 30.68
CA GLY A 500 -14.93 17.70 31.27
C GLY A 500 -14.39 16.28 31.48
N ILE A 501 -13.14 16.19 31.93
CA ILE A 501 -12.42 14.93 32.14
C ILE A 501 -13.03 14.08 33.27
N GLY A 502 -13.63 14.74 34.27
CA GLY A 502 -14.00 14.11 35.54
C GLY A 502 -15.09 13.04 35.46
N SER A 503 -15.83 12.96 34.35
CA SER A 503 -17.01 12.09 34.23
C SER A 503 -17.05 11.26 32.94
N ILE A 504 -16.08 11.44 32.04
CA ILE A 504 -16.10 10.81 30.71
C ILE A 504 -15.81 9.31 30.75
N LEU A 505 -15.11 8.84 31.77
CA LEU A 505 -14.84 7.42 32.01
C LEU A 505 -15.86 6.83 32.97
N ASP A 506 -16.18 5.55 32.81
CA ASP A 506 -17.09 4.87 33.74
C ASP A 506 -16.38 4.70 35.11
N PRO A 507 -17.01 5.16 36.22
CA PRO A 507 -16.42 5.12 37.56
C PRO A 507 -16.34 3.71 38.15
N ARG A 508 -17.05 2.72 37.60
CA ARG A 508 -17.08 1.34 38.11
C ARG A 508 -15.87 0.51 37.68
N ILE A 509 -15.08 1.02 36.75
CA ILE A 509 -14.00 0.29 36.08
C ILE A 509 -12.68 0.56 36.79
N GLU A 510 -11.94 -0.51 37.10
CA GLU A 510 -10.59 -0.40 37.63
C GLU A 510 -9.65 0.33 36.66
N ARG A 511 -8.87 1.28 37.17
CA ARG A 511 -7.99 2.10 36.32
C ARG A 511 -6.77 1.35 35.83
N VAL A 512 -6.17 0.48 36.62
CA VAL A 512 -4.98 -0.29 36.22
C VAL A 512 -5.34 -1.77 36.19
N ILE A 513 -5.05 -2.42 35.07
CA ILE A 513 -5.26 -3.86 34.89
C ILE A 513 -3.97 -4.54 34.43
N ASN A 514 -3.92 -5.86 34.53
CA ASN A 514 -2.86 -6.69 33.98
C ASN A 514 -3.47 -7.64 32.95
N LEU A 515 -2.96 -7.63 31.72
CA LEU A 515 -3.48 -8.46 30.63
C LEU A 515 -3.34 -9.97 30.90
N GLY A 516 -2.42 -10.38 31.77
CA GLY A 516 -2.28 -11.79 32.17
C GLY A 516 -3.38 -12.31 33.12
N ASP A 517 -4.17 -11.40 33.71
CA ASP A 517 -5.23 -11.74 34.66
C ASP A 517 -6.60 -11.94 33.95
N ALA A 518 -7.57 -12.52 34.66
CA ALA A 518 -8.94 -12.70 34.15
C ALA A 518 -9.73 -11.38 34.16
N ASN A 519 -9.56 -10.59 33.11
CA ASN A 519 -10.16 -9.27 32.98
C ASN A 519 -11.62 -9.32 32.50
N SER A 520 -12.49 -8.57 33.17
CA SER A 520 -13.89 -8.39 32.78
C SER A 520 -14.05 -7.32 31.70
N ILE A 521 -15.12 -7.43 30.93
CA ILE A 521 -15.62 -6.43 29.99
C ILE A 521 -16.93 -5.82 30.50
N VAL A 522 -17.19 -4.57 30.11
CA VAL A 522 -18.39 -3.81 30.49
C VAL A 522 -19.39 -3.86 29.34
N LEU A 523 -20.65 -4.12 29.68
CA LEU A 523 -21.80 -3.96 28.80
C LEU A 523 -22.51 -2.64 29.18
N PRO A 524 -22.36 -1.54 28.42
CA PRO A 524 -22.79 -0.21 28.87
C PRO A 524 -24.31 -0.03 29.05
N THR A 525 -25.13 -0.75 28.29
CA THR A 525 -26.61 -0.69 28.31
C THR A 525 -27.16 -1.45 29.50
N THR A 526 -26.70 -2.68 29.70
CA THR A 526 -27.12 -3.54 30.81
C THR A 526 -26.39 -3.21 32.12
N GLY A 527 -25.25 -2.53 32.04
CA GLY A 527 -24.39 -2.19 33.16
C GLY A 527 -23.65 -3.38 33.77
N GLN A 528 -23.65 -4.54 33.12
CA GLN A 528 -23.04 -5.77 33.63
C GLN A 528 -21.53 -5.83 33.36
N LEU A 529 -20.80 -6.48 34.26
CA LEU A 529 -19.40 -6.87 34.08
C LEU A 529 -19.36 -8.37 33.79
N VAL A 530 -18.78 -8.76 32.65
CA VAL A 530 -18.81 -10.14 32.15
C VAL A 530 -17.40 -10.57 31.79
N GLN A 531 -17.03 -11.84 31.98
CA GLN A 531 -15.76 -12.35 31.47
C GLN A 531 -15.90 -12.71 29.98
N PRO A 532 -14.88 -12.52 29.13
CA PRO A 532 -14.95 -12.85 27.70
C PRO A 532 -15.46 -14.26 27.39
N GLN A 533 -15.10 -15.24 28.23
CA GLN A 533 -15.49 -16.65 28.07
C GLN A 533 -16.98 -16.89 28.37
N ASP A 534 -17.59 -16.08 29.24
CA ASP A 534 -18.99 -16.22 29.66
C ASP A 534 -19.98 -15.57 28.68
N LEU A 535 -19.49 -14.79 27.72
CA LEU A 535 -20.32 -14.13 26.69
C LEU A 535 -21.18 -15.11 25.90
N GLN A 536 -20.64 -16.29 25.59
CA GLN A 536 -21.39 -17.32 24.87
C GLN A 536 -22.64 -17.74 25.65
N LYS A 537 -22.46 -18.06 26.93
CA LYS A 537 -23.54 -18.47 27.81
C LYS A 537 -24.58 -17.36 27.99
N LEU A 538 -24.12 -16.11 28.10
CA LEU A 538 -25.00 -14.94 28.14
C LEU A 538 -25.91 -14.87 26.90
N PHE A 539 -25.35 -15.06 25.69
CA PHE A 539 -26.14 -15.04 24.45
C PHE A 539 -27.10 -16.23 24.33
N GLU A 540 -26.73 -17.40 24.86
CA GLU A 540 -27.60 -18.57 24.92
C GLU A 540 -28.83 -18.32 25.80
N GLU A 541 -28.67 -17.68 26.96
CA GLU A 541 -29.75 -17.45 27.95
C GLU A 541 -30.75 -16.35 27.52
N ILE A 542 -30.32 -15.40 26.69
CA ILE A 542 -30.95 -14.08 26.48
C ILE A 542 -32.32 -13.95 25.74
N SER A 543 -33.22 -14.92 25.57
CA SER A 543 -34.41 -14.74 24.66
C SER A 543 -34.09 -14.18 23.24
N VAL A 544 -35.09 -13.97 22.36
CA VAL A 544 -34.87 -13.39 21.00
C VAL A 544 -35.22 -11.90 20.97
N ASP A 545 -36.28 -11.49 21.68
CA ASP A 545 -36.74 -10.10 21.71
C ASP A 545 -35.74 -9.16 22.41
N GLN A 546 -34.94 -9.67 23.34
CA GLN A 546 -33.89 -8.89 24.02
C GLN A 546 -32.62 -8.70 23.17
N ILE A 547 -32.44 -9.46 22.08
CA ILE A 547 -31.23 -9.37 21.23
C ILE A 547 -31.17 -8.02 20.51
N GLN A 548 -32.32 -7.45 20.13
CA GLN A 548 -32.39 -6.11 19.53
C GLN A 548 -31.82 -5.03 20.46
N ASN A 549 -31.92 -5.23 21.77
CA ASN A 549 -31.41 -4.27 22.76
C ASN A 549 -29.90 -4.45 23.05
N LEU A 550 -29.24 -5.43 22.43
CA LEU A 550 -27.82 -5.73 22.66
C LEU A 550 -26.90 -5.18 21.57
N GLU A 551 -27.43 -4.57 20.51
CA GLU A 551 -26.60 -4.02 19.42
C GLU A 551 -25.53 -3.06 19.95
N GLU A 552 -25.90 -2.18 20.89
CA GLU A 552 -24.98 -1.23 21.49
C GLU A 552 -23.97 -1.89 22.41
N ASP A 553 -24.41 -2.88 23.21
CA ASP A 553 -23.53 -3.65 24.10
C ASP A 553 -22.50 -4.45 23.31
N ILE A 554 -22.91 -5.07 22.20
CA ILE A 554 -22.03 -5.85 21.33
C ILE A 554 -21.02 -4.94 20.62
N SER A 555 -21.46 -3.77 20.15
CA SER A 555 -20.56 -2.77 19.57
C SER A 555 -19.51 -2.29 20.58
N ALA A 556 -19.87 -2.19 21.86
CA ALA A 556 -18.95 -1.82 22.94
C ALA A 556 -18.03 -2.98 23.39
N VAL A 557 -18.44 -4.23 23.22
CA VAL A 557 -17.65 -5.43 23.54
C VAL A 557 -16.45 -5.59 22.60
N VAL A 558 -16.63 -5.30 21.32
CA VAL A 558 -15.60 -5.46 20.26
C VAL A 558 -14.26 -4.78 20.62
N PRO A 559 -14.19 -3.47 20.92
CA PRO A 559 -12.91 -2.83 21.24
C PRO A 559 -12.27 -3.38 22.52
N GLN A 560 -13.07 -3.87 23.48
CA GLN A 560 -12.56 -4.46 24.73
C GLN A 560 -11.91 -5.83 24.47
N LEU A 561 -12.57 -6.69 23.68
CA LEU A 561 -12.04 -8.01 23.32
C LEU A 561 -10.76 -7.91 22.47
N GLN A 562 -10.66 -6.90 21.62
CA GLN A 562 -9.46 -6.65 20.81
C GLN A 562 -8.21 -6.33 21.64
N VAL A 563 -8.37 -5.78 22.85
CA VAL A 563 -7.27 -5.51 23.78
C VAL A 563 -6.95 -6.73 24.64
N LEU A 564 -7.96 -7.53 25.00
CA LEU A 564 -7.82 -8.65 25.94
C LEU A 564 -7.37 -9.96 25.31
N LEU A 565 -7.83 -10.26 24.10
CA LEU A 565 -7.58 -11.54 23.44
C LEU A 565 -6.51 -11.39 22.36
N ASN A 566 -5.86 -12.49 21.98
CA ASN A 566 -5.08 -12.56 20.74
C ASN A 566 -6.00 -12.87 19.55
N GLN A 567 -5.48 -12.86 18.32
CA GLN A 567 -6.28 -13.04 17.10
C GLN A 567 -6.96 -14.42 17.01
N LYS A 568 -6.28 -15.47 17.47
CA LYS A 568 -6.81 -16.84 17.44
C LYS A 568 -7.98 -16.98 18.40
N ASP A 569 -7.81 -16.56 19.64
CA ASP A 569 -8.84 -16.63 20.67
C ASP A 569 -10.05 -15.76 20.30
N LEU A 570 -9.79 -14.60 19.68
CA LEU A 570 -10.82 -13.70 19.16
C LEU A 570 -11.63 -14.34 18.02
N GLN A 571 -10.97 -15.08 17.11
CA GLN A 571 -11.62 -15.83 16.03
C GLN A 571 -12.48 -16.98 16.55
N GLU A 572 -11.95 -17.75 17.50
CA GLU A 572 -12.67 -18.86 18.12
C GLU A 572 -13.90 -18.35 18.87
N LEU A 573 -13.75 -17.30 19.69
CA LEU A 573 -14.85 -16.66 20.41
C LEU A 573 -15.89 -16.07 19.44
N SER A 574 -15.48 -15.32 18.42
CA SER A 574 -16.40 -14.76 17.41
C SER A 574 -17.24 -15.85 16.75
N ARG A 575 -16.61 -16.96 16.34
CA ARG A 575 -17.30 -18.11 15.75
C ARG A 575 -18.29 -18.74 16.72
N ALA A 576 -17.91 -18.92 17.99
CA ALA A 576 -18.78 -19.46 19.02
C ALA A 576 -20.01 -18.56 19.25
N LEU A 577 -19.83 -17.24 19.35
CA LEU A 577 -20.91 -16.27 19.54
C LEU A 577 -21.88 -16.25 18.35
N VAL A 578 -21.36 -16.21 17.11
CA VAL A 578 -22.19 -16.26 15.90
C VAL A 578 -22.96 -17.57 15.81
N THR A 579 -22.34 -18.69 16.18
CA THR A 579 -22.98 -20.01 16.20
C THR A 579 -24.09 -20.09 17.24
N ALA A 580 -23.87 -19.56 18.44
CA ALA A 580 -24.88 -19.51 19.51
C ALA A 580 -26.11 -18.70 19.08
N LEU A 581 -25.91 -17.51 18.52
CA LEU A 581 -26.99 -16.66 17.99
C LEU A 581 -27.74 -17.35 16.84
N SER A 582 -27.03 -17.98 15.90
CA SER A 582 -27.63 -18.69 14.76
C SER A 582 -28.44 -19.91 15.20
N THR A 583 -27.94 -20.68 16.18
CA THR A 583 -28.63 -21.85 16.73
C THR A 583 -29.95 -21.47 17.42
N LYS A 584 -29.95 -20.34 18.13
CA LYS A 584 -31.14 -19.82 18.81
C LYS A 584 -32.25 -19.44 17.83
N ILE A 585 -31.90 -18.83 16.70
CA ILE A 585 -32.84 -18.55 15.60
C ILE A 585 -33.39 -19.86 15.04
N SER A 586 -32.51 -20.82 14.73
CA SER A 586 -32.92 -22.12 14.20
C SER A 586 -33.96 -22.77 15.12
N ASN A 587 -33.70 -22.80 16.43
CA ASN A 587 -34.61 -23.37 17.43
C ASN A 587 -35.96 -22.65 17.52
N ALA A 588 -35.99 -21.32 17.34
CA ALA A 588 -37.24 -20.55 17.35
C ALA A 588 -38.07 -20.76 16.06
N ALA A 589 -37.41 -20.98 14.92
CA ALA A 589 -38.07 -21.22 13.63
C ALA A 589 -38.50 -22.69 13.42
N THR A 590 -37.83 -23.66 14.08
CA THR A 590 -38.08 -25.11 13.92
C THR A 590 -39.54 -25.53 14.11
N PRO A 591 -40.30 -25.09 15.13
CA PRO A 591 -41.69 -25.54 15.31
C PRO A 591 -42.63 -25.11 14.18
N LEU A 592 -42.43 -23.91 13.63
CA LEU A 592 -43.19 -23.39 12.50
C LEU A 592 -42.76 -24.05 11.19
N ARG A 593 -41.46 -24.33 11.03
CA ARG A 593 -40.91 -25.11 9.93
C ARG A 593 -41.44 -26.54 9.92
N ASP A 594 -41.49 -27.20 11.07
CA ASP A 594 -42.04 -28.55 11.21
C ASP A 594 -43.54 -28.57 10.92
N SER A 595 -44.27 -27.56 11.39
CA SER A 595 -45.71 -27.39 11.11
C SER A 595 -45.99 -27.15 9.62
N TYR A 596 -45.21 -26.27 8.97
CA TYR A 596 -45.29 -25.99 7.54
C TYR A 596 -44.90 -27.21 6.69
N THR A 597 -43.81 -27.88 7.05
CA THR A 597 -43.32 -29.09 6.36
C THR A 597 -44.35 -30.22 6.47
N LYS A 598 -44.91 -30.44 7.66
CA LYS A 598 -45.98 -31.43 7.87
C LYS A 598 -47.24 -31.11 7.08
N PHE A 599 -47.66 -29.84 7.05
CA PHE A 599 -48.80 -29.40 6.24
C PHE A 599 -48.56 -29.62 4.74
N LEU A 600 -47.38 -29.29 4.23
CA LEU A 600 -47.01 -29.51 2.83
C LEU A 600 -46.91 -30.98 2.45
N THR A 601 -46.41 -31.85 3.34
CA THR A 601 -46.22 -33.28 3.05
C THR A 601 -47.48 -34.11 3.25
N GLN A 602 -48.38 -33.74 4.15
CA GLN A 602 -49.51 -34.58 4.56
C GLN A 602 -50.88 -34.01 4.11
N ASP A 603 -51.03 -32.69 4.06
CA ASP A 603 -52.35 -32.05 3.99
C ASP A 603 -52.56 -31.15 2.76
N TYR A 604 -51.49 -30.77 2.05
CA TYR A 604 -51.55 -29.82 0.94
C TYR A 604 -52.13 -30.45 -0.34
N ARG A 605 -53.23 -29.86 -0.83
CA ARG A 605 -53.84 -30.18 -2.14
C ARG A 605 -53.82 -28.95 -3.03
N MET A 606 -53.29 -29.11 -4.24
CA MET A 606 -53.12 -28.00 -5.20
C MET A 606 -54.46 -27.53 -5.76
N GLU A 607 -55.45 -28.43 -5.86
CA GLU A 607 -56.78 -28.12 -6.42
C GLU A 607 -57.73 -27.45 -5.42
N ASP A 608 -57.38 -27.36 -4.12
CA ASP A 608 -58.21 -26.73 -3.10
C ASP A 608 -57.76 -25.28 -2.80
N PRO A 609 -58.58 -24.26 -3.15
CA PRO A 609 -58.26 -22.86 -2.87
C PRO A 609 -58.00 -22.55 -1.40
N LYS A 610 -58.64 -23.29 -0.46
CA LYS A 610 -58.44 -23.08 0.98
C LYS A 610 -57.10 -23.65 1.45
N SER A 611 -56.68 -24.78 0.90
CA SER A 611 -55.35 -25.35 1.10
C SER A 611 -54.25 -24.41 0.59
N VAL A 612 -54.44 -23.79 -0.58
CA VAL A 612 -53.52 -22.77 -1.13
C VAL A 612 -53.47 -21.52 -0.25
N GLN A 613 -54.62 -21.03 0.22
CA GLN A 613 -54.69 -19.87 1.11
C GLN A 613 -54.02 -20.15 2.47
N LYS A 614 -54.21 -21.36 3.03
CA LYS A 614 -53.58 -21.80 4.27
C LYS A 614 -52.06 -21.95 4.12
N LYS A 615 -51.59 -22.49 3.00
CA LYS A 615 -50.16 -22.52 2.63
C LYS A 615 -49.58 -21.10 2.63
N ASN A 616 -50.22 -20.17 1.92
CA ASN A 616 -49.73 -18.79 1.80
C ASN A 616 -49.72 -18.06 3.15
N LYS A 617 -50.69 -18.34 4.02
CA LYS A 617 -50.73 -17.79 5.38
C LYS A 617 -49.61 -18.34 6.27
N MET A 618 -49.42 -19.66 6.33
CA MET A 618 -48.34 -20.28 7.12
C MET A 618 -46.96 -19.83 6.64
N LEU A 619 -46.80 -19.70 5.32
CA LEU A 619 -45.59 -19.14 4.72
C LEU A 619 -45.41 -17.65 5.08
N GLY A 620 -46.49 -16.86 5.06
CA GLY A 620 -46.46 -15.45 5.47
C GLY A 620 -46.06 -15.26 6.94
N GLU A 621 -46.53 -16.13 7.83
CA GLU A 621 -46.16 -16.11 9.25
C GLU A 621 -44.69 -16.52 9.47
N LEU A 622 -44.23 -17.57 8.77
CA LEU A 622 -42.83 -17.99 8.78
C LEU A 622 -41.91 -16.86 8.27
N ARG A 623 -42.26 -16.25 7.13
CA ARG A 623 -41.55 -15.11 6.54
C ARG A 623 -41.45 -13.92 7.49
N LYS A 624 -42.55 -13.57 8.17
CA LYS A 624 -42.58 -12.43 9.08
C LYS A 624 -41.60 -12.65 10.23
N ILE A 625 -41.63 -13.83 10.84
CA ILE A 625 -40.77 -14.17 11.98
C ILE A 625 -39.30 -14.26 11.55
N THR A 626 -38.98 -14.93 10.44
CA THR A 626 -37.60 -15.02 9.94
C THR A 626 -37.04 -13.65 9.54
N LYS A 627 -37.84 -12.79 8.91
CA LYS A 627 -37.42 -11.43 8.51
C LYS A 627 -37.23 -10.52 9.73
N ASP A 628 -38.13 -10.57 10.71
CA ASP A 628 -38.01 -9.80 11.94
C ASP A 628 -36.78 -10.25 12.75
N MET A 629 -36.48 -11.55 12.80
CA MET A 629 -35.28 -12.11 13.43
C MET A 629 -33.99 -11.78 12.67
N GLN A 630 -33.98 -11.88 11.34
CA GLN A 630 -32.81 -11.54 10.52
C GLN A 630 -32.47 -10.06 10.62
N LYS A 631 -33.48 -9.18 10.56
CA LYS A 631 -33.31 -7.74 10.74
C LYS A 631 -32.74 -7.38 12.11
N ALA A 632 -33.09 -8.15 13.15
CA ALA A 632 -32.56 -7.98 14.50
C ALA A 632 -31.10 -8.42 14.64
N LEU A 633 -30.67 -9.45 13.89
CA LEU A 633 -29.39 -10.12 14.11
C LEU A 633 -28.27 -9.69 13.15
N GLU A 634 -28.62 -9.23 11.95
CA GLU A 634 -27.66 -8.90 10.90
C GLU A 634 -26.62 -7.84 11.32
N PRO A 635 -26.99 -6.73 12.00
CA PRO A 635 -26.01 -5.77 12.52
C PRO A 635 -25.06 -6.40 13.54
N VAL A 636 -25.59 -7.27 14.41
CA VAL A 636 -24.86 -7.96 15.48
C VAL A 636 -23.85 -8.97 14.93
N ILE A 637 -24.26 -9.84 14.01
CA ILE A 637 -23.36 -10.79 13.35
C ILE A 637 -22.29 -10.05 12.57
N SER A 638 -22.67 -8.98 11.84
CA SER A 638 -21.70 -8.19 11.07
C SER A 638 -20.65 -7.54 11.98
N CYS A 639 -21.06 -6.99 13.13
CA CYS A 639 -20.15 -6.41 14.12
C CYS A 639 -19.14 -7.46 14.66
N LEU A 640 -19.63 -8.65 15.07
CA LEU A 640 -18.79 -9.73 15.58
C LEU A 640 -17.87 -10.35 14.51
N ALA A 641 -18.33 -10.43 13.26
CA ALA A 641 -17.53 -10.92 12.13
C ALA A 641 -16.44 -9.92 11.71
N ASN A 642 -16.69 -8.62 11.88
CA ASN A 642 -15.72 -7.56 11.56
C ASN A 642 -14.72 -7.28 12.70
N MET A 643 -14.87 -7.93 13.85
CA MET A 643 -14.05 -7.75 15.06
C MET A 643 -12.54 -8.04 14.86
N ILE A 644 -12.15 -8.80 13.84
CA ILE A 644 -10.74 -9.17 13.58
C ILE A 644 -9.96 -8.04 12.90
N SER A 645 -10.64 -7.05 12.31
CA SER A 645 -10.04 -6.05 11.40
C SER A 645 -9.06 -5.05 12.05
N SER A 646 -8.95 -4.95 13.38
CA SER A 646 -8.31 -3.79 14.05
C SER A 646 -7.34 -4.13 15.19
N GLN A 647 -6.84 -5.36 15.26
CA GLN A 647 -6.09 -5.84 16.42
C GLN A 647 -4.58 -5.48 16.44
N THR A 648 -3.94 -5.22 15.30
CA THR A 648 -2.45 -5.28 15.26
C THR A 648 -1.76 -4.37 14.23
N THR A 649 -2.21 -3.13 14.03
CA THR A 649 -1.51 -2.19 13.12
C THR A 649 -1.18 -0.86 13.80
N SER A 650 0.07 -0.40 13.65
CA SER A 650 0.56 0.90 14.13
C SER A 650 -0.08 2.08 13.38
N LYS A 651 -0.55 1.83 12.14
CA LYS A 651 -1.30 2.75 11.26
C LYS A 651 -2.41 2.00 10.51
N ARG A 652 -3.61 2.61 10.38
CA ARG A 652 -4.81 1.95 9.83
C ARG A 652 -4.74 1.77 8.30
N THR A 653 -4.06 2.64 7.58
CA THR A 653 -3.98 2.65 6.10
C THR A 653 -3.30 1.44 5.46
N HIS A 654 -2.34 0.82 6.14
CA HIS A 654 -1.36 -0.06 5.48
C HIS A 654 -1.81 -1.51 5.32
N ASP A 655 -2.80 -1.94 6.10
CA ASP A 655 -3.28 -3.32 6.08
C ASP A 655 -4.78 -3.43 5.72
N LEU A 656 -5.56 -2.34 5.89
CA LEU A 656 -7.00 -2.35 5.65
C LEU A 656 -7.38 -2.65 4.20
N LYS A 657 -6.70 -2.16 3.15
CA LYS A 657 -7.22 -2.41 1.78
C LYS A 657 -7.11 -3.88 1.36
N ARG A 658 -6.11 -4.60 1.88
CA ARG A 658 -5.89 -6.02 1.62
C ARG A 658 -6.64 -6.90 2.62
N LEU A 659 -6.57 -6.60 3.92
CA LEU A 659 -7.36 -7.28 4.95
C LEU A 659 -8.85 -7.03 4.76
N VAL A 660 -9.34 -5.81 4.51
CA VAL A 660 -10.76 -5.58 4.20
C VAL A 660 -11.18 -6.37 2.98
N ARG A 661 -10.36 -6.50 1.93
CA ARG A 661 -10.72 -7.37 0.80
C ARG A 661 -10.72 -8.85 1.20
N GLN A 662 -9.71 -9.33 1.93
CA GLN A 662 -9.59 -10.73 2.37
C GLN A 662 -10.65 -11.11 3.43
N THR A 663 -10.88 -10.25 4.41
CA THR A 663 -11.92 -10.30 5.44
C THR A 663 -13.31 -10.12 4.85
N THR A 664 -13.55 -9.22 3.90
CA THR A 664 -14.85 -9.15 3.21
C THR A 664 -15.10 -10.43 2.41
N ILE A 665 -14.07 -10.99 1.77
CA ILE A 665 -14.17 -12.29 1.10
C ILE A 665 -14.45 -13.41 2.12
N GLN A 666 -13.74 -13.43 3.26
CA GLN A 666 -13.89 -14.44 4.31
C GLN A 666 -15.25 -14.34 5.00
N ASN A 667 -15.70 -13.14 5.34
CA ASN A 667 -17.00 -12.85 5.96
C ASN A 667 -18.14 -13.23 5.00
N ASN A 668 -17.99 -12.93 3.70
CA ASN A 668 -18.96 -13.39 2.69
C ASN A 668 -18.97 -14.93 2.58
N VAL A 669 -17.81 -15.59 2.71
CA VAL A 669 -17.72 -17.07 2.70
C VAL A 669 -18.34 -17.68 3.96
N GLU A 670 -18.13 -17.10 5.13
CA GLU A 670 -18.68 -17.57 6.41
C GLU A 670 -20.19 -17.32 6.52
N ALA A 671 -20.67 -16.16 6.06
CA ALA A 671 -22.09 -15.88 5.94
C ALA A 671 -22.80 -16.87 4.99
N VAL A 672 -22.14 -17.27 3.90
CA VAL A 672 -22.68 -18.30 2.99
C VAL A 672 -22.69 -19.68 3.63
N LYS A 673 -21.66 -20.06 4.40
CA LYS A 673 -21.62 -21.36 5.11
C LYS A 673 -22.75 -21.53 6.12
N SER A 674 -23.22 -20.43 6.71
CA SER A 674 -24.32 -20.40 7.69
C SER A 674 -25.70 -20.16 7.06
N MET A 675 -25.76 -19.98 5.74
CA MET A 675 -26.99 -19.65 5.01
C MET A 675 -27.95 -20.85 4.94
N THR A 676 -29.26 -20.56 5.06
CA THR A 676 -30.33 -21.57 4.90
C THR A 676 -31.04 -21.43 3.54
N PHE A 677 -31.77 -22.46 3.10
CA PHE A 677 -32.61 -22.39 1.88
C PHE A 677 -33.64 -21.26 1.91
N GLU A 678 -34.10 -20.85 3.10
CA GLU A 678 -35.00 -19.72 3.29
C GLU A 678 -34.31 -18.39 3.01
N THR A 679 -33.07 -18.21 3.47
CA THR A 679 -32.25 -17.03 3.17
C THR A 679 -31.93 -16.95 1.67
N LEU A 680 -31.61 -18.09 1.03
CA LEU A 680 -31.42 -18.15 -0.41
C LEU A 680 -32.72 -17.82 -1.17
N SER A 681 -33.86 -18.37 -0.75
CA SER A 681 -35.16 -18.10 -1.37
C SER A 681 -35.59 -16.65 -1.21
N GLY A 682 -35.36 -16.05 -0.04
CA GLY A 682 -35.56 -14.62 0.21
C GLY A 682 -34.67 -13.75 -0.68
N TYR A 683 -33.41 -14.15 -0.86
CA TYR A 683 -32.53 -13.48 -1.82
C TYR A 683 -33.04 -13.62 -3.26
N LEU A 684 -33.52 -14.79 -3.66
CA LEU A 684 -34.08 -14.99 -5.00
C LEU A 684 -35.37 -14.17 -5.21
N GLU A 685 -36.23 -14.06 -4.20
CA GLU A 685 -37.48 -13.29 -4.25
C GLU A 685 -37.21 -11.77 -4.31
N GLU A 686 -36.34 -11.25 -3.44
CA GLU A 686 -36.00 -9.82 -3.38
C GLU A 686 -35.14 -9.38 -4.57
N TYR A 687 -34.17 -10.23 -4.96
CA TYR A 687 -33.09 -9.82 -5.85
C TYR A 687 -33.19 -10.38 -7.27
N ALA A 688 -33.94 -11.46 -7.52
CA ALA A 688 -34.16 -11.98 -8.87
C ALA A 688 -35.52 -11.59 -9.48
N GLY A 689 -36.36 -10.85 -8.75
CA GLY A 689 -37.68 -10.38 -9.22
C GLY A 689 -37.64 -9.54 -10.51
N ASP A 690 -36.56 -8.80 -10.75
CA ASP A 690 -36.44 -7.91 -11.93
C ASP A 690 -35.95 -8.61 -13.22
N MET A 691 -35.31 -9.78 -13.15
CA MET A 691 -34.62 -10.39 -14.31
C MET A 691 -34.81 -11.91 -14.44
N GLY A 692 -35.25 -12.59 -13.39
CA GLY A 692 -35.50 -14.04 -13.38
C GLY A 692 -34.24 -14.90 -13.14
N VAL A 693 -34.44 -16.22 -13.27
CA VAL A 693 -33.39 -17.24 -13.06
C VAL A 693 -33.19 -18.02 -14.36
N MET A 694 -31.94 -18.14 -14.80
CA MET A 694 -31.56 -18.97 -15.94
C MET A 694 -31.37 -20.42 -15.51
N LEU A 695 -32.08 -21.35 -16.14
CA LEU A 695 -31.85 -22.78 -15.98
C LEU A 695 -31.02 -23.35 -17.12
N LEU A 696 -29.88 -23.94 -16.77
CA LEU A 696 -28.96 -24.61 -17.67
C LEU A 696 -29.01 -26.12 -17.41
N ASN A 697 -29.54 -26.89 -18.35
CA ASN A 697 -29.49 -28.35 -18.33
C ASN A 697 -28.03 -28.81 -18.48
N ILE A 698 -27.57 -29.71 -17.61
CA ILE A 698 -26.23 -30.29 -17.59
C ILE A 698 -26.31 -31.79 -17.85
N GLU A 699 -25.69 -32.21 -18.96
CA GLU A 699 -25.63 -33.61 -19.36
C GLU A 699 -24.53 -34.36 -18.60
N THR A 700 -24.87 -35.51 -18.02
CA THR A 700 -23.99 -36.25 -17.10
C THR A 700 -22.66 -36.68 -17.73
N THR A 701 -22.67 -37.26 -18.93
CA THR A 701 -21.47 -37.82 -19.57
C THR A 701 -20.52 -36.74 -20.08
N PRO A 702 -20.98 -35.76 -20.92
CA PRO A 702 -20.08 -34.72 -21.42
C PRO A 702 -19.57 -33.80 -20.29
N TYR A 703 -20.34 -33.62 -19.21
CA TYR A 703 -19.89 -32.88 -18.04
C TYR A 703 -18.72 -33.58 -17.33
N ARG A 704 -18.77 -34.91 -17.15
CA ARG A 704 -17.64 -35.67 -16.57
C ARG A 704 -16.38 -35.60 -17.44
N GLU A 705 -16.52 -35.69 -18.76
CA GLU A 705 -15.39 -35.53 -19.69
C GLU A 705 -14.79 -34.12 -19.60
N LEU A 706 -15.63 -33.09 -19.49
CA LEU A 706 -15.19 -31.71 -19.27
C LEU A 706 -14.38 -31.57 -17.98
N LEU A 707 -14.82 -32.17 -16.87
CA LEU A 707 -14.13 -32.11 -15.58
C LEU A 707 -12.71 -32.71 -15.68
N GLY A 708 -12.54 -33.82 -16.43
CA GLY A 708 -11.22 -34.41 -16.68
C GLY A 708 -10.26 -33.51 -17.47
N ASN A 709 -10.79 -32.57 -18.26
CA ASN A 709 -10.03 -31.67 -19.12
C ASN A 709 -9.78 -30.27 -18.52
N LEU A 710 -10.25 -29.99 -17.30
CA LEU A 710 -10.14 -28.67 -16.66
C LEU A 710 -8.70 -28.17 -16.42
N LYS A 711 -7.71 -29.07 -16.47
CA LYS A 711 -6.28 -28.73 -16.33
C LYS A 711 -5.63 -28.27 -17.66
N ASN A 712 -6.34 -28.37 -18.78
CA ASN A 712 -5.83 -28.03 -20.12
C ASN A 712 -6.21 -26.59 -20.53
N SER A 713 -5.49 -26.04 -21.52
CA SER A 713 -5.48 -24.62 -21.88
C SER A 713 -6.70 -24.09 -22.65
N ALA A 714 -7.70 -24.93 -22.97
CA ALA A 714 -8.97 -24.50 -23.55
C ALA A 714 -10.11 -25.38 -23.01
N ILE A 715 -11.07 -24.75 -22.32
CA ILE A 715 -12.23 -25.41 -21.73
C ILE A 715 -13.45 -25.04 -22.57
N ASP A 716 -14.03 -26.00 -23.27
CA ASP A 716 -15.29 -25.83 -24.02
C ASP A 716 -16.44 -26.58 -23.34
N ALA A 717 -17.40 -25.82 -22.83
CA ALA A 717 -18.60 -26.35 -22.18
C ALA A 717 -19.82 -26.46 -23.13
N SER A 718 -19.66 -26.19 -24.42
CA SER A 718 -20.77 -26.12 -25.39
C SER A 718 -21.58 -27.42 -25.48
N GLN A 719 -20.91 -28.57 -25.37
CA GLN A 719 -21.51 -29.91 -25.46
C GLN A 719 -22.11 -30.41 -24.14
N CYS A 720 -21.73 -29.82 -22.99
CA CYS A 720 -22.20 -30.32 -21.68
C CYS A 720 -23.46 -29.63 -21.17
N CYS A 721 -23.86 -28.53 -21.78
CA CYS A 721 -24.94 -27.71 -21.28
C CYS A 721 -26.00 -27.36 -22.33
N ALA A 722 -27.26 -27.17 -21.95
CA ALA A 722 -28.33 -26.69 -22.86
C ALA A 722 -29.28 -25.74 -22.10
N LEU A 723 -29.79 -24.70 -22.77
CA LEU A 723 -30.77 -23.81 -22.14
C LEU A 723 -32.13 -24.52 -22.02
N ASP A 724 -32.76 -24.45 -20.85
CA ASP A 724 -34.12 -24.95 -20.67
C ASP A 724 -35.13 -23.95 -21.26
N SER A 725 -36.16 -24.44 -21.97
CA SER A 725 -37.15 -23.59 -22.62
C SER A 725 -37.98 -22.75 -21.64
N ARG A 726 -38.03 -23.12 -20.36
CA ARG A 726 -38.74 -22.39 -19.30
C ARG A 726 -37.97 -21.20 -18.75
N ILE A 727 -36.75 -20.94 -19.23
CA ILE A 727 -35.95 -19.76 -18.89
C ILE A 727 -36.69 -18.43 -19.04
N LEU A 728 -37.69 -18.38 -19.93
CA LEU A 728 -38.50 -17.18 -20.20
C LEU A 728 -39.69 -17.02 -19.25
N HIS A 729 -39.96 -17.99 -18.37
CA HIS A 729 -41.22 -18.09 -17.64
C HIS A 729 -41.06 -18.36 -16.13
N LEU A 730 -39.83 -18.51 -15.63
CA LEU A 730 -39.55 -18.80 -14.22
C LEU A 730 -39.17 -17.53 -13.47
N GLU A 731 -40.00 -17.15 -12.50
CA GLU A 731 -39.68 -16.07 -11.56
C GLU A 731 -38.73 -16.58 -10.45
N GLY A 732 -37.98 -15.67 -9.83
CA GLY A 732 -37.01 -16.01 -8.78
C GLY A 732 -37.61 -16.80 -7.61
N PHE A 733 -38.87 -16.53 -7.31
CA PHE A 733 -39.61 -17.18 -6.25
C PHE A 733 -39.92 -18.66 -6.55
N ASP A 734 -40.32 -18.98 -7.79
CA ASP A 734 -40.58 -20.37 -8.21
C ASP A 734 -39.31 -21.22 -8.19
N ALA A 735 -38.18 -20.62 -8.59
CA ALA A 735 -36.87 -21.28 -8.58
C ALA A 735 -36.42 -21.65 -7.16
N GLY A 736 -36.59 -20.76 -6.17
CA GLY A 736 -36.22 -21.02 -4.77
C GLY A 736 -36.99 -22.19 -4.15
N ILE A 737 -38.30 -22.26 -4.40
CA ILE A 737 -39.15 -23.35 -3.90
C ILE A 737 -38.79 -24.69 -4.56
N ILE A 738 -38.52 -24.68 -5.87
CA ILE A 738 -38.12 -25.88 -6.60
C ILE A 738 -36.73 -26.37 -6.14
N MET A 739 -35.81 -25.48 -5.76
CA MET A 739 -34.49 -25.82 -5.22
C MET A 739 -34.53 -26.59 -3.92
N GLU A 740 -35.34 -26.14 -2.97
CA GLU A 740 -35.48 -26.78 -1.67
C GLU A 740 -36.12 -28.18 -1.79
N GLN A 741 -37.21 -28.29 -2.56
CA GLN A 741 -37.98 -29.53 -2.63
C GLN A 741 -37.30 -30.66 -3.42
N SER A 742 -36.36 -30.31 -4.30
CA SER A 742 -35.84 -31.22 -5.31
C SER A 742 -34.55 -31.97 -4.92
N GLN A 743 -33.88 -31.56 -3.83
CA GLN A 743 -32.63 -32.20 -3.37
C GLN A 743 -32.81 -33.63 -2.88
N THR A 744 -33.93 -33.93 -2.24
CA THR A 744 -34.20 -35.27 -1.66
C THR A 744 -34.29 -36.38 -2.71
N LYS A 745 -34.55 -36.03 -3.99
CA LYS A 745 -34.69 -36.97 -5.11
C LYS A 745 -33.70 -36.71 -6.26
N HIS A 746 -32.68 -35.87 -6.06
CA HIS A 746 -31.74 -35.51 -7.12
C HIS A 746 -30.80 -36.69 -7.44
N ASN A 747 -30.78 -37.10 -8.72
CA ASN A 747 -29.96 -38.21 -9.24
C ASN A 747 -29.14 -37.80 -10.48
N GLY A 748 -28.54 -36.61 -10.44
CA GLY A 748 -27.72 -36.05 -11.52
C GLY A 748 -26.29 -35.69 -11.07
N PRO A 749 -25.41 -35.28 -12.02
CA PRO A 749 -23.99 -35.03 -11.76
C PRO A 749 -23.71 -33.95 -10.71
N LEU A 750 -24.63 -32.99 -10.52
CA LEU A 750 -24.50 -31.87 -9.60
C LEU A 750 -25.15 -32.11 -8.23
N LYS A 751 -25.51 -33.37 -7.92
CA LYS A 751 -26.07 -33.72 -6.62
C LYS A 751 -25.13 -33.30 -5.48
N SER A 752 -25.66 -32.63 -4.46
CA SER A 752 -24.90 -32.27 -3.26
C SER A 752 -24.53 -33.49 -2.43
N THR A 753 -23.32 -33.47 -1.89
CA THR A 753 -22.78 -34.47 -0.95
C THR A 753 -23.05 -34.14 0.52
N ILE A 754 -23.42 -32.88 0.83
CA ILE A 754 -23.56 -32.35 2.20
C ILE A 754 -24.98 -32.57 2.76
N GLY A 755 -25.89 -33.12 1.94
CA GLY A 755 -27.27 -33.41 2.33
C GLY A 755 -28.24 -32.24 2.09
N PRO A 756 -29.52 -32.40 2.46
CA PRO A 756 -30.60 -31.45 2.12
C PRO A 756 -30.60 -30.17 2.98
N SER A 757 -29.66 -30.01 3.92
CA SER A 757 -29.62 -28.91 4.88
C SER A 757 -28.84 -27.68 4.40
N GLN A 758 -28.03 -27.79 3.33
CA GLN A 758 -27.28 -26.65 2.78
C GLN A 758 -27.83 -26.19 1.42
N PRO A 759 -27.99 -24.87 1.21
CA PRO A 759 -28.49 -24.32 -0.03
C PRO A 759 -27.52 -24.58 -1.19
N ILE A 760 -28.04 -25.12 -2.30
CA ILE A 760 -27.30 -25.26 -3.56
C ILE A 760 -28.10 -24.71 -4.75
N LEU A 761 -27.42 -24.38 -5.83
CA LEU A 761 -28.04 -23.82 -7.05
C LEU A 761 -28.26 -24.89 -8.14
N ALA A 762 -28.34 -26.16 -7.76
CA ALA A 762 -28.60 -27.27 -8.67
C ALA A 762 -29.94 -27.95 -8.40
N LEU A 763 -30.57 -28.48 -9.46
CA LEU A 763 -31.89 -29.10 -9.47
C LEU A 763 -31.83 -30.42 -10.27
N PRO A 764 -32.69 -31.41 -10.02
CA PRO A 764 -32.95 -32.48 -10.97
C PRO A 764 -33.73 -31.94 -12.18
N TYR A 765 -33.66 -32.66 -13.31
CA TYR A 765 -34.53 -32.39 -14.46
C TYR A 765 -36.00 -32.41 -14.05
N LEU A 766 -36.68 -31.29 -14.32
CA LEU A 766 -38.09 -31.09 -13.98
C LEU A 766 -39.04 -31.82 -14.94
N SER A 767 -38.55 -32.33 -16.07
CA SER A 767 -39.31 -33.15 -17.02
C SER A 767 -38.85 -34.61 -16.91
N GLN A 768 -39.80 -35.54 -16.69
CA GLN A 768 -39.50 -36.98 -16.63
C GLN A 768 -39.05 -37.56 -17.98
N SER A 769 -39.31 -36.87 -19.09
CA SER A 769 -38.90 -37.23 -20.45
C SER A 769 -37.42 -36.98 -20.77
N SER A 770 -36.70 -36.22 -19.94
CA SER A 770 -35.32 -35.77 -20.21
C SER A 770 -34.20 -36.67 -19.65
N GLY A 771 -34.54 -37.82 -19.06
CA GLY A 771 -33.56 -38.77 -18.48
C GLY A 771 -32.97 -38.32 -17.12
N THR A 772 -31.82 -38.90 -16.75
CA THR A 772 -31.08 -38.59 -15.51
C THR A 772 -30.03 -37.50 -15.74
N GLY A 773 -30.28 -36.28 -15.25
CA GLY A 773 -29.37 -35.14 -15.38
C GLY A 773 -29.56 -34.09 -14.27
N SER A 774 -28.80 -32.99 -14.34
CA SER A 774 -28.95 -31.85 -13.40
C SER A 774 -29.25 -30.58 -14.16
N MET A 775 -30.08 -29.71 -13.62
CA MET A 775 -30.15 -28.30 -14.01
C MET A 775 -29.33 -27.46 -13.06
N LEU A 776 -28.65 -26.47 -13.60
CA LEU A 776 -27.92 -25.46 -12.87
C LEU A 776 -28.64 -24.12 -13.01
N ALA A 777 -28.90 -23.47 -11.90
CA ALA A 777 -29.66 -22.24 -11.85
C ALA A 777 -28.74 -21.03 -11.66
N TRP A 778 -28.80 -20.11 -12.61
CA TRP A 778 -28.03 -18.87 -12.61
C TRP A 778 -28.93 -17.67 -12.34
N VAL A 779 -28.64 -16.90 -11.30
CA VAL A 779 -29.37 -15.67 -10.97
C VAL A 779 -28.82 -14.53 -11.81
N LEU A 780 -29.67 -13.78 -12.50
CA LEU A 780 -29.26 -12.73 -13.44
C LEU A 780 -29.49 -11.33 -12.85
N ARG A 781 -28.46 -10.45 -12.87
CA ARG A 781 -28.55 -9.09 -12.29
C ARG A 781 -27.80 -8.02 -13.11
N TRP A 782 -28.12 -6.75 -12.87
CA TRP A 782 -27.51 -5.60 -13.57
C TRP A 782 -26.03 -5.37 -13.18
N MET A 783 -25.24 -4.84 -14.12
CA MET A 783 -23.79 -4.64 -13.98
C MET A 783 -23.39 -3.66 -12.87
N GLU A 784 -24.25 -2.69 -12.54
CA GLU A 784 -23.99 -1.66 -11.51
C GLU A 784 -24.10 -2.20 -10.07
N LYS A 785 -24.72 -3.39 -9.89
CA LYS A 785 -24.94 -4.03 -8.59
C LYS A 785 -23.92 -5.12 -8.26
N CYS A 786 -22.98 -5.36 -9.17
CA CYS A 786 -21.96 -6.42 -9.12
C CYS A 786 -21.05 -6.44 -7.88
N ASN A 787 -20.98 -5.32 -7.14
CA ASN A 787 -20.21 -5.21 -5.89
C ASN A 787 -21.07 -5.45 -4.62
N GLU A 788 -22.37 -5.75 -4.76
CA GLU A 788 -23.26 -5.97 -3.61
C GLU A 788 -22.98 -7.33 -2.92
N PRO A 789 -23.00 -7.40 -1.57
CA PRO A 789 -22.62 -8.62 -0.81
C PRO A 789 -23.37 -9.89 -1.20
N HIS A 790 -24.67 -9.80 -1.53
CA HIS A 790 -25.47 -10.97 -1.92
C HIS A 790 -25.08 -11.54 -3.30
N ILE A 791 -24.48 -10.76 -4.21
CA ILE A 791 -23.95 -11.27 -5.48
C ILE A 791 -22.69 -12.10 -5.24
N ALA A 792 -21.83 -11.64 -4.31
CA ALA A 792 -20.71 -12.43 -3.84
C ALA A 792 -21.19 -13.74 -3.20
N ALA A 793 -22.26 -13.70 -2.40
CA ALA A 793 -22.86 -14.88 -1.78
C ALA A 793 -23.35 -15.90 -2.83
N LEU A 794 -24.14 -15.49 -3.82
CA LEU A 794 -24.63 -16.36 -4.90
C LEU A 794 -23.48 -16.99 -5.70
N ARG A 795 -22.42 -16.23 -5.97
CA ARG A 795 -21.21 -16.74 -6.65
C ARG A 795 -20.49 -17.79 -5.80
N ILE A 796 -20.38 -17.59 -4.48
CA ILE A 796 -19.77 -18.56 -3.56
C ILE A 796 -20.61 -19.84 -3.49
N ILE A 797 -21.95 -19.74 -3.42
CA ILE A 797 -22.86 -20.90 -3.47
C ILE A 797 -22.70 -21.64 -4.79
N MET A 798 -22.56 -20.92 -5.91
CA MET A 798 -22.32 -21.53 -7.22
C MET A 798 -20.99 -22.30 -7.28
N ARG A 799 -19.92 -21.73 -6.71
CA ARG A 799 -18.62 -22.41 -6.58
C ARG A 799 -18.72 -23.68 -5.72
N SER A 800 -19.45 -23.61 -4.61
CA SER A 800 -19.74 -24.77 -3.75
C SER A 800 -20.58 -25.81 -4.50
N THR A 801 -21.62 -25.39 -5.22
CA THR A 801 -22.50 -26.26 -6.02
C THR A 801 -21.70 -27.06 -7.05
N LEU A 802 -20.74 -26.42 -7.73
CA LEU A 802 -19.89 -27.10 -8.72
C LEU A 802 -18.75 -27.91 -8.08
N GLY A 803 -18.06 -27.38 -7.07
CA GLY A 803 -16.92 -28.06 -6.44
C GLY A 803 -17.31 -29.26 -5.57
N GLN A 804 -18.47 -29.21 -4.90
CA GLN A 804 -18.92 -30.26 -3.96
C GLN A 804 -19.93 -31.24 -4.58
N ALA A 805 -20.17 -31.13 -5.89
CA ALA A 805 -20.97 -32.07 -6.65
C ALA A 805 -20.35 -33.48 -6.65
N VAL A 806 -21.20 -34.51 -6.70
CA VAL A 806 -20.75 -35.92 -6.79
C VAL A 806 -19.76 -36.15 -7.93
N ALA A 807 -20.01 -35.59 -9.12
CA ALA A 807 -19.12 -35.75 -10.26
C ALA A 807 -17.74 -35.06 -10.06
N SER A 808 -17.70 -33.96 -9.30
CA SER A 808 -16.47 -33.20 -9.06
C SER A 808 -15.53 -33.88 -8.06
N ARG A 809 -16.07 -34.74 -7.17
CA ARG A 809 -15.29 -35.56 -6.24
C ARG A 809 -14.34 -36.51 -6.96
N GLU A 810 -14.75 -37.04 -8.11
CA GLU A 810 -13.93 -37.96 -8.92
C GLU A 810 -12.62 -37.30 -9.41
N HIS A 811 -12.56 -35.96 -9.38
CA HIS A 811 -11.44 -35.15 -9.87
C HIS A 811 -10.79 -34.25 -8.81
N ASP A 812 -11.17 -34.37 -7.53
CA ASP A 812 -10.68 -33.55 -6.39
C ASP A 812 -10.75 -32.04 -6.62
N ILE A 813 -11.86 -31.57 -7.19
CA ILE A 813 -12.06 -30.14 -7.49
C ILE A 813 -12.59 -29.44 -6.24
N GLN A 814 -11.85 -28.44 -5.75
CA GLN A 814 -12.22 -27.69 -4.55
C GLN A 814 -12.96 -26.39 -4.90
N PRO A 815 -14.00 -25.97 -4.14
CA PRO A 815 -14.73 -24.73 -4.40
C PRO A 815 -13.87 -23.46 -4.46
N SER A 816 -12.72 -23.43 -3.78
CA SER A 816 -11.78 -22.29 -3.78
C SER A 816 -10.81 -22.30 -4.97
N SER A 817 -10.78 -23.36 -5.78
CA SER A 817 -9.76 -23.56 -6.80
C SER A 817 -9.97 -22.71 -8.07
N PRO A 818 -8.91 -22.27 -8.77
CA PRO A 818 -9.04 -21.55 -10.05
C PRO A 818 -9.83 -22.34 -11.11
N GLU A 819 -9.70 -23.67 -11.10
CA GLU A 819 -10.40 -24.60 -12.00
C GLU A 819 -11.91 -24.48 -11.88
N THR A 820 -12.44 -24.33 -10.65
CA THR A 820 -13.87 -24.08 -10.43
C THR A 820 -14.30 -22.74 -11.05
N GLY A 821 -13.43 -21.73 -11.00
CA GLY A 821 -13.69 -20.43 -11.64
C GLY A 821 -13.71 -20.51 -13.17
N HIS A 822 -12.80 -21.28 -13.75
CA HIS A 822 -12.76 -21.53 -15.20
C HIS A 822 -13.94 -22.39 -15.68
N LEU A 823 -14.37 -23.38 -14.87
CA LEU A 823 -15.57 -24.18 -15.16
C LEU A 823 -16.82 -23.30 -15.16
N MET A 824 -16.97 -22.44 -14.15
CA MET A 824 -18.08 -21.48 -14.08
C MET A 824 -18.12 -20.56 -15.29
N SER A 825 -16.97 -20.00 -15.69
CA SER A 825 -16.92 -19.09 -16.83
C SER A 825 -17.20 -19.79 -18.15
N ALA A 826 -16.68 -21.01 -18.36
CA ALA A 826 -16.94 -21.80 -19.55
C ALA A 826 -18.44 -22.13 -19.68
N LEU A 827 -19.09 -22.58 -18.60
CA LEU A 827 -20.54 -22.85 -18.56
C LEU A 827 -21.35 -21.58 -18.86
N LEU A 828 -20.95 -20.44 -18.28
CA LEU A 828 -21.62 -19.17 -18.49
C LEU A 828 -21.48 -18.65 -19.92
N MET A 829 -20.28 -18.69 -20.50
CA MET A 829 -20.04 -18.29 -21.89
C MET A 829 -20.77 -19.22 -22.88
N ALA A 830 -20.82 -20.53 -22.61
CA ALA A 830 -21.60 -21.47 -23.41
C ALA A 830 -23.10 -21.15 -23.37
N ALA A 831 -23.63 -20.83 -22.18
CA ALA A 831 -25.02 -20.39 -22.03
C ALA A 831 -25.30 -19.08 -22.79
N MET A 832 -24.40 -18.10 -22.70
CA MET A 832 -24.48 -16.84 -23.45
C MET A 832 -24.47 -17.09 -24.96
N SER A 833 -23.59 -17.96 -25.47
CA SER A 833 -23.55 -18.32 -26.89
C SER A 833 -24.84 -18.96 -27.38
N LYS A 834 -25.45 -19.85 -26.58
CA LYS A 834 -26.76 -20.46 -26.91
C LYS A 834 -27.89 -19.43 -26.86
N LEU A 835 -27.86 -18.51 -25.91
CA LEU A 835 -28.83 -17.42 -25.81
C LEU A 835 -28.73 -16.47 -27.01
N ALA A 836 -27.52 -16.15 -27.46
CA ALA A 836 -27.28 -15.37 -28.67
C ALA A 836 -27.82 -16.08 -29.93
N ALA A 837 -27.65 -17.41 -30.01
CA ALA A 837 -28.16 -18.22 -31.12
C ALA A 837 -29.70 -18.31 -31.19
N MET A 838 -30.42 -17.98 -30.11
CA MET A 838 -31.89 -17.87 -30.13
C MET A 838 -32.39 -16.65 -30.93
N ARG A 839 -31.49 -15.72 -31.33
CA ARG A 839 -31.84 -14.58 -32.17
C ARG A 839 -31.36 -14.77 -33.61
N THR A 840 -32.18 -14.32 -34.55
CA THR A 840 -31.83 -14.26 -35.98
C THR A 840 -30.97 -13.03 -36.32
N SER A 841 -30.97 -11.98 -35.48
CA SER A 841 -30.19 -10.75 -35.69
C SER A 841 -29.69 -10.13 -34.38
N LYS A 842 -28.59 -9.36 -34.44
CA LYS A 842 -28.04 -8.58 -33.32
C LYS A 842 -28.99 -7.41 -32.96
N PRO A 843 -29.19 -7.09 -31.67
CA PRO A 843 -29.99 -5.94 -31.25
C PRO A 843 -29.36 -4.61 -31.66
N VAL A 844 -30.21 -3.58 -31.82
CA VAL A 844 -29.78 -2.19 -32.02
C VAL A 844 -29.28 -1.61 -30.69
N GLU A 845 -28.38 -0.63 -30.74
CA GLU A 845 -27.93 0.09 -29.53
C GLU A 845 -29.11 0.80 -28.85
N LEU A 846 -29.35 0.48 -27.57
CA LEU A 846 -30.49 0.97 -26.80
C LEU A 846 -30.06 1.24 -25.34
N GLU A 847 -30.50 2.33 -24.74
CA GLU A 847 -30.20 2.62 -23.32
C GLU A 847 -30.87 1.60 -22.38
N LYS A 848 -32.15 1.31 -22.60
CA LYS A 848 -32.92 0.29 -21.85
C LYS A 848 -33.24 -0.90 -22.75
N ALA A 849 -32.98 -2.12 -22.25
CA ALA A 849 -33.34 -3.35 -22.95
C ALA A 849 -34.80 -3.69 -22.65
N GLU A 850 -35.66 -3.67 -23.66
CA GLU A 850 -37.07 -4.03 -23.54
C GLU A 850 -37.30 -5.53 -23.76
N ASP A 851 -36.50 -6.17 -24.62
CA ASP A 851 -36.63 -7.59 -24.92
C ASP A 851 -35.90 -8.49 -23.89
N THR A 852 -36.53 -9.61 -23.55
CA THR A 852 -36.05 -10.55 -22.53
C THR A 852 -34.66 -11.09 -22.86
N VAL A 853 -34.35 -11.41 -24.11
CA VAL A 853 -33.06 -12.01 -24.50
C VAL A 853 -31.90 -11.02 -24.29
N THR A 854 -32.06 -9.75 -24.68
CA THR A 854 -31.06 -8.69 -24.44
C THR A 854 -30.89 -8.42 -22.94
N ARG A 855 -31.99 -8.40 -22.17
CA ARG A 855 -31.95 -8.24 -20.70
C ARG A 855 -31.16 -9.36 -20.02
N LEU A 856 -31.45 -10.61 -20.38
CA LEU A 856 -30.73 -11.79 -19.90
C LEU A 856 -29.24 -11.72 -20.30
N MET A 857 -28.92 -11.33 -21.54
CA MET A 857 -27.54 -11.17 -22.02
C MET A 857 -26.77 -10.11 -21.21
N ARG A 858 -27.36 -8.95 -20.93
CA ARG A 858 -26.78 -7.91 -20.06
C ARG A 858 -26.51 -8.44 -18.65
N GLY A 859 -27.45 -9.22 -18.09
CA GLY A 859 -27.29 -9.81 -16.76
C GLY A 859 -26.19 -10.89 -16.70
N LEU A 860 -26.05 -11.68 -17.75
CA LEU A 860 -24.98 -12.68 -17.89
C LEU A 860 -23.60 -12.03 -18.00
N PHE A 861 -23.49 -10.91 -18.73
CA PHE A 861 -22.24 -10.13 -18.77
C PHE A 861 -21.84 -9.59 -17.39
N GLY A 862 -22.79 -9.12 -16.58
CA GLY A 862 -22.51 -8.71 -15.19
C GLY A 862 -21.95 -9.86 -14.33
N ASN A 863 -22.53 -11.05 -14.43
CA ASN A 863 -22.01 -12.26 -13.79
C ASN A 863 -20.62 -12.66 -14.32
N LEU A 864 -20.39 -12.55 -15.63
CA LEU A 864 -19.11 -12.90 -16.24
C LEU A 864 -17.98 -11.97 -15.77
N LEU A 865 -18.24 -10.66 -15.72
CA LEU A 865 -17.26 -9.66 -15.29
C LEU A 865 -16.95 -9.77 -13.80
N THR A 866 -17.95 -10.10 -12.97
CA THR A 866 -17.73 -10.35 -11.54
C THR A 866 -16.95 -11.63 -11.28
N ILE A 867 -17.10 -12.67 -12.11
CA ILE A 867 -16.25 -13.87 -12.05
C ILE A 867 -14.82 -13.51 -12.48
N ALA A 868 -14.66 -12.77 -13.58
CA ALA A 868 -13.35 -12.32 -14.08
C ALA A 868 -12.57 -11.51 -13.03
N GLY A 869 -13.26 -10.65 -12.27
CA GLY A 869 -12.68 -9.86 -11.19
C GLY A 869 -12.59 -10.56 -9.82
N SER A 870 -13.10 -11.79 -9.67
CA SER A 870 -13.15 -12.50 -8.39
C SER A 870 -11.80 -13.11 -7.98
N GLY A 871 -11.61 -13.31 -6.67
CA GLY A 871 -10.38 -13.86 -6.09
C GLY A 871 -9.37 -12.79 -5.63
N ILE A 872 -8.28 -13.25 -5.02
CA ILE A 872 -7.14 -12.40 -4.59
C ILE A 872 -6.45 -11.81 -5.83
N ARG A 873 -6.33 -12.60 -6.90
CA ARG A 873 -5.95 -12.16 -8.25
C ARG A 873 -7.13 -12.35 -9.21
N PRO A 874 -7.46 -11.37 -10.07
CA PRO A 874 -8.51 -11.54 -11.09
C PRO A 874 -8.22 -12.72 -12.01
N LEU A 875 -9.24 -13.53 -12.32
CA LEU A 875 -9.16 -14.63 -13.29
C LEU A 875 -8.92 -14.12 -14.72
N SER A 876 -9.41 -12.92 -15.04
CA SER A 876 -9.18 -12.28 -16.33
C SER A 876 -9.31 -10.77 -16.23
N MET A 877 -8.48 -10.05 -16.99
CA MET A 877 -8.54 -8.60 -17.11
C MET A 877 -9.54 -8.12 -18.18
N VAL A 878 -10.36 -9.00 -18.75
CA VAL A 878 -11.28 -8.68 -19.87
C VAL A 878 -12.24 -7.52 -19.58
N TRP A 879 -12.52 -7.25 -18.30
CA TRP A 879 -13.28 -6.08 -17.83
C TRP A 879 -12.68 -4.74 -18.30
N GLN A 880 -11.39 -4.69 -18.64
CA GLN A 880 -10.75 -3.50 -19.17
C GLN A 880 -11.33 -3.00 -20.50
N LEU A 881 -12.00 -3.87 -21.28
CA LEU A 881 -12.68 -3.45 -22.51
C LEU A 881 -13.89 -2.54 -22.26
N PHE A 882 -14.40 -2.52 -21.03
CA PHE A 882 -15.61 -1.78 -20.62
C PHE A 882 -15.29 -0.43 -19.96
N GLY A 883 -14.02 -0.18 -19.59
CA GLY A 883 -13.62 1.03 -18.86
C GLY A 883 -13.50 2.30 -19.71
N LEU A 884 -13.55 3.47 -19.06
CA LEU A 884 -13.33 4.77 -19.72
C LEU A 884 -11.82 5.05 -19.97
N ASN A 885 -10.96 4.74 -18.99
CA ASN A 885 -9.50 4.92 -19.06
C ASN A 885 -8.73 3.69 -18.51
N PRO A 886 -8.84 2.52 -19.15
CA PRO A 886 -8.17 1.30 -18.69
C PRO A 886 -6.66 1.30 -19.00
N GLN A 887 -5.89 0.46 -18.31
CA GLN A 887 -4.42 0.33 -18.48
C GLN A 887 -4.00 -0.63 -19.63
N TYR A 888 -4.96 -1.36 -20.20
CA TYR A 888 -4.79 -2.28 -21.34
C TYR A 888 -3.77 -3.40 -21.11
N ASP A 889 -3.82 -4.14 -20.00
CA ASP A 889 -2.89 -5.23 -19.73
C ASP A 889 -3.11 -6.43 -20.67
N LEU A 890 -2.03 -6.90 -21.30
CA LEU A 890 -2.10 -7.94 -22.33
C LEU A 890 -2.14 -9.34 -21.70
N PRO A 891 -3.06 -10.21 -22.13
CA PRO A 891 -3.04 -11.62 -21.78
C PRO A 891 -1.70 -12.29 -22.09
N THR A 892 -1.29 -13.22 -21.23
CA THR A 892 0.00 -13.93 -21.36
C THR A 892 -0.15 -15.35 -21.91
N SER A 893 -1.35 -15.93 -21.84
CA SER A 893 -1.64 -17.29 -22.24
C SER A 893 -2.83 -17.38 -23.22
N SER A 894 -2.89 -18.41 -24.05
CA SER A 894 -4.02 -18.66 -24.95
C SER A 894 -5.35 -18.84 -24.20
N ALA A 895 -5.31 -19.43 -23.00
CA ALA A 895 -6.49 -19.61 -22.15
C ALA A 895 -7.10 -18.27 -21.71
N GLU A 896 -6.27 -17.27 -21.40
CA GLU A 896 -6.75 -15.92 -21.07
C GLU A 896 -7.37 -15.21 -22.28
N TRP A 897 -6.84 -15.45 -23.49
CA TRP A 897 -7.37 -14.88 -24.73
C TRP A 897 -8.78 -15.36 -25.07
N ILE A 898 -9.15 -16.58 -24.67
CA ILE A 898 -10.51 -17.13 -24.87
C ILE A 898 -11.59 -16.24 -24.22
N TRP A 899 -11.27 -15.58 -23.10
CA TRP A 899 -12.18 -14.62 -22.48
C TRP A 899 -12.47 -13.44 -23.39
N TYR A 900 -11.43 -12.88 -24.02
CA TYR A 900 -11.57 -11.74 -24.92
C TYR A 900 -12.28 -12.16 -26.20
N GLU A 901 -11.96 -13.33 -26.75
CA GLU A 901 -12.62 -13.90 -27.93
C GLU A 901 -14.14 -13.99 -27.71
N ASN A 902 -14.58 -14.67 -26.65
CA ASN A 902 -15.99 -14.85 -26.35
C ASN A 902 -16.69 -13.54 -26.01
N VAL A 903 -16.06 -12.67 -25.21
CA VAL A 903 -16.63 -11.36 -24.87
C VAL A 903 -16.82 -10.50 -26.10
N VAL A 904 -15.85 -10.40 -27.00
CA VAL A 904 -15.98 -9.62 -28.24
C VAL A 904 -17.04 -10.20 -29.17
N ALA A 905 -17.14 -11.54 -29.27
CA ALA A 905 -18.16 -12.19 -30.08
C ALA A 905 -19.59 -11.96 -29.55
N LEU A 906 -19.77 -11.96 -28.23
CA LEU A 906 -21.08 -11.90 -27.57
C LEU A 906 -21.52 -10.47 -27.23
N TYR A 907 -20.60 -9.52 -27.09
CA TYR A 907 -20.90 -8.14 -26.70
C TYR A 907 -21.99 -7.47 -27.56
N PRO A 908 -22.05 -7.66 -28.91
CA PRO A 908 -23.10 -7.07 -29.73
C PRO A 908 -24.53 -7.52 -29.36
N TYR A 909 -24.70 -8.65 -28.68
CA TYR A 909 -26.01 -9.14 -28.24
C TYR A 909 -26.52 -8.46 -26.96
N THR A 910 -25.73 -7.57 -26.36
CA THR A 910 -26.14 -6.74 -25.21
C THR A 910 -26.92 -5.50 -25.62
N GLY A 911 -26.83 -5.06 -26.88
CA GLY A 911 -27.37 -3.78 -27.33
C GLY A 911 -26.71 -2.56 -26.65
N TRP A 912 -25.51 -2.72 -26.08
CA TRP A 912 -24.71 -1.61 -25.53
C TRP A 912 -23.92 -0.89 -26.62
N PRO A 913 -23.46 0.36 -26.35
CA PRO A 913 -22.67 1.13 -27.31
C PRO A 913 -21.38 0.41 -27.74
N LEU A 914 -21.26 0.09 -29.03
CA LEU A 914 -20.11 -0.63 -29.58
C LEU A 914 -18.88 0.26 -29.71
N ARG A 915 -19.08 1.58 -29.89
CA ARG A 915 -18.01 2.52 -30.22
C ARG A 915 -16.89 2.57 -29.19
N GLN A 916 -17.23 2.68 -27.90
CA GLN A 916 -16.23 2.70 -26.82
C GLN A 916 -15.54 1.35 -26.68
N PHE A 917 -16.33 0.26 -26.71
CA PHE A 917 -15.83 -1.10 -26.58
C PHE A 917 -14.84 -1.47 -27.71
N HIS A 918 -15.19 -1.19 -28.97
CA HIS A 918 -14.30 -1.36 -30.11
C HIS A 918 -13.06 -0.44 -30.04
N GLY A 919 -13.22 0.81 -29.58
CA GLY A 919 -12.09 1.72 -29.36
C GLY A 919 -11.10 1.20 -28.29
N ASN A 920 -11.62 0.53 -27.25
CA ASN A 920 -10.81 -0.13 -26.23
C ASN A 920 -10.14 -1.41 -26.74
N LEU A 921 -10.84 -2.22 -27.54
CA LEU A 921 -10.26 -3.39 -28.22
C LEU A 921 -9.13 -2.98 -29.17
N GLU A 922 -9.33 -1.91 -29.94
CA GLU A 922 -8.31 -1.32 -30.82
C GLU A 922 -7.08 -0.87 -30.01
N LYS A 923 -7.27 -0.19 -28.88
CA LYS A 923 -6.17 0.22 -27.97
C LYS A 923 -5.41 -0.97 -27.37
N LEU A 924 -6.12 -2.04 -27.01
CA LEU A 924 -5.50 -3.26 -26.51
C LEU A 924 -4.60 -3.89 -27.59
N LEU A 925 -5.11 -3.99 -28.82
CA LEU A 925 -4.34 -4.51 -29.94
C LEU A 925 -3.18 -3.57 -30.34
N ASP A 926 -3.34 -2.25 -30.21
CA ASP A 926 -2.25 -1.28 -30.44
C ASP A 926 -1.08 -1.60 -29.50
N LYS A 927 -1.37 -1.84 -28.22
CA LYS A 927 -0.36 -2.22 -27.23
C LYS A 927 0.29 -3.57 -27.59
N ALA A 928 -0.47 -4.54 -28.10
CA ALA A 928 0.05 -5.83 -28.55
C ALA A 928 1.05 -5.67 -29.71
N VAL A 929 0.69 -4.87 -30.72
CA VAL A 929 1.55 -4.59 -31.90
C VAL A 929 2.80 -3.80 -31.50
N ILE A 930 2.66 -2.76 -30.65
CA ILE A 930 3.81 -1.98 -30.15
C ILE A 930 4.76 -2.84 -29.30
N ARG A 931 4.22 -3.81 -28.55
CA ARG A 931 5.02 -4.74 -27.74
C ARG A 931 5.97 -5.58 -28.60
N VAL A 932 5.58 -5.93 -29.83
CA VAL A 932 6.44 -6.67 -30.77
C VAL A 932 7.73 -5.89 -31.06
N VAL A 933 7.60 -4.60 -31.37
CA VAL A 933 8.76 -3.75 -31.68
C VAL A 933 9.63 -3.52 -30.44
N THR A 934 9.00 -3.09 -29.34
CA THR A 934 9.71 -2.75 -28.09
C THR A 934 10.44 -3.95 -27.46
N LYS A 935 9.92 -5.17 -27.56
CA LYS A 935 10.58 -6.40 -27.07
C LYS A 935 11.82 -6.78 -27.89
N ASN A 936 11.83 -6.43 -29.17
CA ASN A 936 12.89 -6.79 -30.11
C ASN A 936 13.93 -5.68 -30.33
N GLU A 937 13.80 -4.55 -29.62
CA GLU A 937 14.77 -3.46 -29.62
C GLU A 937 15.94 -3.70 -28.65
N ASN A 938 17.15 -3.29 -29.06
CA ASN A 938 18.33 -3.31 -28.20
C ASN A 938 18.39 -2.05 -27.33
N LEU A 939 17.69 -2.09 -26.20
CA LEU A 939 17.53 -0.95 -25.26
C LEU A 939 18.86 -0.33 -24.78
N ALA A 940 19.94 -1.11 -24.69
CA ALA A 940 21.25 -0.62 -24.26
C ALA A 940 21.90 0.31 -25.30
N ARG A 941 21.84 -0.06 -26.59
CA ARG A 941 22.36 0.76 -27.70
C ARG A 941 21.50 1.98 -27.99
N ILE A 942 20.18 1.88 -27.83
CA ILE A 942 19.25 3.00 -28.02
C ILE A 942 19.47 4.10 -26.99
N LYS A 943 19.75 3.76 -25.73
CA LYS A 943 20.11 4.75 -24.69
C LYS A 943 21.43 5.46 -25.01
N ALA A 944 22.42 4.74 -25.57
CA ALA A 944 23.68 5.33 -26.01
C ALA A 944 23.49 6.28 -27.21
N SER A 945 22.72 5.86 -28.22
CA SER A 945 22.36 6.67 -29.40
C SER A 945 21.56 7.93 -29.00
N ARG A 946 20.57 7.83 -28.11
CA ARG A 946 19.80 8.99 -27.63
C ARG A 946 20.66 9.99 -26.86
N THR A 947 21.66 9.51 -26.12
CA THR A 947 22.62 10.38 -25.42
C THR A 947 23.51 11.09 -26.44
N ALA A 948 23.97 10.40 -27.48
CA ALA A 948 24.75 10.99 -28.58
C ALA A 948 23.94 12.00 -29.41
N GLU A 949 22.67 11.70 -29.71
CA GLU A 949 21.74 12.62 -30.39
C GLU A 949 21.43 13.85 -29.55
N MET A 950 21.21 13.69 -28.24
CA MET A 950 20.99 14.81 -27.32
C MET A 950 22.25 15.69 -27.23
N VAL A 951 23.44 15.08 -27.23
CA VAL A 951 24.72 15.80 -27.29
C VAL A 951 24.87 16.56 -28.61
N LYS A 952 24.56 15.93 -29.75
CA LYS A 952 24.56 16.60 -31.07
C LYS A 952 23.54 17.74 -31.10
N PHE A 953 22.34 17.53 -30.56
CA PHE A 953 21.30 18.55 -30.44
C PHE A 953 21.77 19.77 -29.63
N CYS A 954 22.35 19.55 -28.46
CA CYS A 954 22.87 20.63 -27.62
C CYS A 954 23.98 21.41 -28.33
N LYS A 955 24.91 20.73 -29.03
CA LYS A 955 25.96 21.39 -29.83
C LYS A 955 25.38 22.29 -30.93
N LEU A 956 24.49 21.76 -31.76
CA LEU A 956 23.86 22.53 -32.85
C LEU A 956 23.02 23.70 -32.31
N ARG A 957 22.35 23.50 -31.18
CA ARG A 957 21.56 24.56 -30.54
C ARG A 957 22.45 25.66 -29.97
N ASN A 958 23.62 25.33 -29.42
CA ASN A 958 24.56 26.31 -28.88
C ASN A 958 25.16 27.20 -29.97
N ILE A 959 25.52 26.64 -31.14
CA ILE A 959 25.96 27.42 -32.33
C ILE A 959 24.88 28.46 -32.72
N GLN A 960 23.62 28.03 -32.77
CA GLN A 960 22.53 28.92 -33.11
C GLN A 960 22.31 30.03 -32.05
N LEU A 961 22.52 29.71 -30.77
CA LEU A 961 22.39 30.68 -29.67
C LEU A 961 23.53 31.70 -29.68
N GLU A 962 24.73 31.31 -30.08
CA GLU A 962 25.87 32.20 -30.27
C GLU A 962 25.56 33.27 -31.33
N HIS A 963 25.11 32.88 -32.52
CA HIS A 963 24.67 33.85 -33.53
C HIS A 963 23.48 34.70 -33.06
N SER A 964 22.54 34.10 -32.31
CA SER A 964 21.40 34.83 -31.75
C SER A 964 21.85 35.90 -30.75
N ARG A 965 22.89 35.62 -29.94
CA ARG A 965 23.50 36.59 -29.01
C ARG A 965 24.08 37.78 -29.76
N THR A 966 24.82 37.53 -30.84
CA THR A 966 25.42 38.58 -31.68
C THR A 966 24.34 39.47 -32.31
N ILE A 967 23.31 38.85 -32.91
CA ILE A 967 22.18 39.57 -33.51
C ILE A 967 21.49 40.47 -32.48
N ILE A 968 21.16 39.91 -31.31
CA ILE A 968 20.47 40.65 -30.25
C ILE A 968 21.33 41.79 -29.70
N THR A 969 22.65 41.57 -29.54
CA THR A 969 23.56 42.60 -29.03
C THR A 969 23.66 43.79 -29.99
N VAL A 970 23.80 43.51 -31.30
CA VAL A 970 23.80 44.56 -32.33
C VAL A 970 22.43 45.23 -32.42
N PHE A 971 21.33 44.47 -32.37
CA PHE A 971 19.98 45.04 -32.33
C PHE A 971 19.78 45.99 -31.14
N MET A 972 20.26 45.63 -29.95
CA MET A 972 20.21 46.54 -28.80
C MET A 972 20.94 47.83 -29.12
N ARG A 973 22.22 47.79 -29.55
CA ARG A 973 22.99 49.02 -29.84
C ARG A 973 22.40 49.83 -31.00
N MET A 974 22.01 49.17 -32.08
CA MET A 974 21.49 49.78 -33.31
C MET A 974 20.10 50.40 -33.12
N LEU A 975 19.21 49.78 -32.34
CA LEU A 975 17.82 50.23 -32.20
C LEU A 975 17.58 51.15 -31.00
N THR A 976 18.59 51.38 -30.16
CA THR A 976 18.45 52.18 -28.92
C THR A 976 19.37 53.40 -28.86
N ALA A 977 20.46 53.45 -29.65
CA ALA A 977 21.32 54.62 -29.71
C ALA A 977 20.72 55.69 -30.64
N GLU A 978 20.93 56.96 -30.29
CA GLU A 978 20.56 58.12 -31.11
C GLU A 978 21.53 58.24 -32.31
N ASP A 979 21.04 58.69 -33.46
CA ASP A 979 21.82 58.99 -34.68
C ASP A 979 22.54 57.82 -35.39
N ILE A 980 22.06 56.58 -35.23
CA ILE A 980 22.58 55.42 -36.00
C ILE A 980 21.76 55.18 -37.27
N ASP A 981 22.43 55.12 -38.42
CA ASP A 981 21.83 54.69 -39.68
C ASP A 981 21.61 53.16 -39.68
N LEU A 982 20.34 52.75 -39.54
CA LEU A 982 19.94 51.35 -39.38
C LEU A 982 20.27 50.50 -40.61
N GLN A 983 20.17 51.09 -41.80
CA GLN A 983 20.31 50.36 -43.06
C GLN A 983 21.74 49.81 -43.28
N PRO A 984 22.82 50.61 -43.21
CA PRO A 984 24.18 50.13 -43.39
C PRO A 984 24.64 49.19 -42.27
N VAL A 985 24.21 49.41 -41.02
CA VAL A 985 24.53 48.50 -39.90
C VAL A 985 23.86 47.14 -40.09
N ALA A 986 22.57 47.10 -40.43
CA ALA A 986 21.84 45.86 -40.69
C ALA A 986 22.42 45.09 -41.89
N ALA A 987 22.82 45.79 -42.96
CA ALA A 987 23.45 45.17 -44.13
C ALA A 987 24.81 44.54 -43.80
N ARG A 988 25.66 45.23 -43.02
CA ARG A 988 26.96 44.69 -42.57
C ARG A 988 26.80 43.46 -41.67
N LEU A 989 25.88 43.52 -40.70
CA LEU A 989 25.61 42.38 -39.81
C LEU A 989 25.06 41.18 -40.60
N LEU A 990 24.11 41.42 -41.50
CA LEU A 990 23.51 40.36 -42.31
C LEU A 990 24.55 39.64 -43.19
N ALA A 991 25.55 40.35 -43.70
CA ALA A 991 26.61 39.76 -44.53
C ALA A 991 27.52 38.80 -43.74
N GLN A 992 27.59 38.93 -42.41
CA GLN A 992 28.45 38.10 -41.54
C GLN A 992 27.70 36.94 -40.87
N LEU A 993 26.38 36.81 -41.09
CA LEU A 993 25.54 35.80 -40.45
C LEU A 993 25.13 34.69 -41.43
N PRO A 994 25.10 33.43 -40.99
CA PRO A 994 24.60 32.35 -41.83
C PRO A 994 23.08 32.50 -42.05
N HIS A 995 22.66 32.57 -43.31
CA HIS A 995 21.24 32.68 -43.66
C HIS A 995 20.42 31.43 -43.28
N LYS A 996 21.08 30.27 -43.14
CA LYS A 996 20.47 29.00 -42.72
C LYS A 996 21.45 28.20 -41.88
N LEU A 997 20.98 27.65 -40.77
CA LEU A 997 21.75 26.73 -39.91
C LEU A 997 21.22 25.30 -40.07
N GLU A 998 22.05 24.29 -39.77
CA GLU A 998 21.63 22.86 -39.75
C GLU A 998 20.39 22.67 -38.86
N ARG A 999 20.30 23.43 -37.77
CA ARG A 999 19.10 23.54 -36.94
C ARG A 999 18.87 24.99 -36.53
N GLN A 1000 17.71 25.54 -36.91
CA GLN A 1000 17.33 26.91 -36.56
C GLN A 1000 15.94 26.96 -35.93
N SER A 1001 15.77 27.76 -34.87
CA SER A 1001 14.45 28.09 -34.34
C SER A 1001 13.74 29.12 -35.21
N GLN A 1002 12.42 29.09 -35.21
CA GLN A 1002 11.58 30.09 -35.89
C GLN A 1002 11.95 31.53 -35.50
N SER A 1003 12.33 31.79 -34.25
CA SER A 1003 12.77 33.12 -33.81
C SER A 1003 14.07 33.57 -34.49
N TYR A 1004 15.01 32.65 -34.78
CA TYR A 1004 16.24 32.98 -35.51
C TYR A 1004 15.92 33.35 -36.95
N THR A 1005 15.08 32.55 -37.61
CA THR A 1005 14.59 32.86 -38.96
C THR A 1005 13.91 34.23 -39.01
N ARG A 1006 13.05 34.54 -38.03
CA ARG A 1006 12.39 35.86 -37.93
C ARG A 1006 13.39 37.00 -37.73
N MET A 1007 14.40 36.83 -36.88
CA MET A 1007 15.45 37.85 -36.69
C MET A 1007 16.28 38.08 -37.96
N ILE A 1008 16.62 37.03 -38.72
CA ILE A 1008 17.28 37.17 -40.03
C ILE A 1008 16.37 37.85 -41.06
N MET A 1009 15.08 37.52 -41.09
CA MET A 1009 14.11 38.23 -41.94
C MET A 1009 13.99 39.71 -41.55
N TYR A 1010 14.06 40.02 -40.26
CA TYR A 1010 14.00 41.39 -39.78
C TYR A 1010 15.27 42.17 -40.16
N LEU A 1011 16.46 41.58 -40.02
CA LEU A 1011 17.71 42.15 -40.53
C LEU A 1011 17.65 42.45 -42.03
N ASN A 1012 17.11 41.52 -42.83
CA ASN A 1012 16.90 41.72 -44.27
C ASN A 1012 15.97 42.90 -44.57
N HIS A 1013 14.91 43.07 -43.78
CA HIS A 1013 13.97 44.18 -43.93
C HIS A 1013 14.64 45.53 -43.62
N LEU A 1014 15.38 45.62 -42.50
CA LEU A 1014 16.11 46.82 -42.10
C LEU A 1014 17.24 47.17 -43.09
N ALA A 1015 17.99 46.18 -43.59
CA ALA A 1015 19.05 46.37 -44.58
C ALA A 1015 18.55 46.92 -45.94
N ARG A 1016 17.25 46.76 -46.23
CA ARG A 1016 16.59 47.31 -47.42
C ARG A 1016 15.98 48.70 -47.21
N GLY A 1017 16.27 49.35 -46.07
CA GLY A 1017 15.71 50.65 -45.70
C GLY A 1017 14.30 50.57 -45.12
N GLY A 1018 13.87 49.38 -44.69
CA GLY A 1018 12.56 49.19 -44.08
C GLY A 1018 12.47 49.77 -42.67
N GLU A 1019 11.29 50.27 -42.30
CA GLU A 1019 11.05 50.82 -40.96
C GLU A 1019 10.99 49.73 -39.88
N ARG A 1020 11.24 50.13 -38.62
CA ARG A 1020 11.16 49.29 -37.42
C ARG A 1020 9.77 48.69 -37.22
N ARG A 1021 9.69 47.39 -36.86
CA ARG A 1021 8.43 46.67 -36.67
C ARG A 1021 8.29 46.13 -35.25
N VAL A 1022 7.21 46.54 -34.59
CA VAL A 1022 6.92 46.19 -33.18
C VAL A 1022 6.89 44.67 -32.94
N ASN A 1023 6.35 43.87 -33.87
CA ASN A 1023 6.29 42.41 -33.72
C ASN A 1023 7.66 41.72 -33.83
N ASP A 1024 8.56 42.29 -34.63
CA ASP A 1024 9.92 41.76 -34.81
C ASP A 1024 10.81 42.17 -33.64
N ASP A 1025 10.66 43.40 -33.14
CA ASP A 1025 11.27 43.86 -31.88
C ASP A 1025 10.81 43.01 -30.69
N LEU A 1026 9.51 42.68 -30.63
CA LEU A 1026 8.97 41.79 -29.61
C LEU A 1026 9.57 40.38 -29.70
N THR A 1027 9.81 39.89 -30.92
CA THR A 1027 10.46 38.60 -31.12
C THR A 1027 11.90 38.63 -30.63
N ALA A 1028 12.66 39.70 -30.92
CA ALA A 1028 14.02 39.90 -30.45
C ALA A 1028 14.07 40.03 -28.91
N ALA A 1029 13.21 40.84 -28.32
CA ALA A 1029 13.10 41.05 -26.88
C ALA A 1029 12.78 39.73 -26.14
N ASN A 1030 11.88 38.90 -26.67
CA ASN A 1030 11.55 37.59 -26.11
C ASN A 1030 12.72 36.58 -26.20
N VAL A 1031 13.53 36.66 -27.25
CA VAL A 1031 14.74 35.83 -27.36
C VAL A 1031 15.78 36.28 -26.33
N TYR A 1032 15.95 37.59 -26.16
CA TYR A 1032 16.82 38.16 -25.13
C TYR A 1032 16.41 37.68 -23.74
N THR A 1033 15.18 37.97 -23.28
CA THR A 1033 14.72 37.61 -21.93
C THR A 1033 14.78 36.11 -21.65
N SER A 1034 14.56 35.26 -22.67
CA SER A 1034 14.58 33.80 -22.48
C SER A 1034 15.98 33.18 -22.45
N ARG A 1035 17.01 33.84 -22.99
CA ARG A 1035 18.34 33.23 -23.21
C ARG A 1035 19.51 33.98 -22.59
N SER A 1036 19.43 35.27 -22.38
CA SER A 1036 20.52 36.06 -21.76
C SER A 1036 20.70 35.80 -20.27
N ALA A 1037 19.70 35.18 -19.62
CA ALA A 1037 19.62 35.04 -18.17
C ALA A 1037 19.70 36.39 -17.43
N THR A 1038 19.22 37.48 -18.05
CA THR A 1038 19.26 38.85 -17.48
C THR A 1038 18.57 38.94 -16.10
N PHE A 1039 17.62 38.05 -15.80
CA PHE A 1039 16.93 38.00 -14.50
C PHE A 1039 17.54 37.02 -13.50
N ALA A 1040 18.55 36.24 -13.88
CA ALA A 1040 19.04 35.13 -13.05
C ALA A 1040 19.55 35.58 -11.67
N GLU A 1041 20.32 36.67 -11.62
CA GLU A 1041 20.86 37.18 -10.36
C GLU A 1041 19.75 37.75 -9.46
N LEU A 1042 18.83 38.55 -10.01
CA LEU A 1042 17.68 39.08 -9.25
C LEU A 1042 16.80 37.95 -8.72
N LYS A 1043 16.50 36.94 -9.56
CA LYS A 1043 15.73 35.76 -9.15
C LYS A 1043 16.47 34.91 -8.10
N LYS A 1044 17.80 34.87 -8.16
CA LYS A 1044 18.64 34.21 -7.16
C LYS A 1044 18.61 34.97 -5.83
N GLN A 1045 18.62 36.30 -5.85
CA GLN A 1045 18.45 37.12 -4.65
C GLN A 1045 17.07 36.91 -4.01
N VAL A 1046 15.99 36.82 -4.80
CA VAL A 1046 14.65 36.44 -4.27
C VAL A 1046 14.70 35.04 -3.65
N CYS A 1047 15.33 34.07 -4.32
CA CYS A 1047 15.49 32.71 -3.82
C CYS A 1047 16.27 32.66 -2.49
N GLU A 1048 17.36 33.43 -2.36
CA GLU A 1048 18.16 33.52 -1.14
C GLU A 1048 17.42 34.24 -0.01
N ALA A 1049 16.68 35.31 -0.32
CA ALA A 1049 15.83 36.01 0.64
C ALA A 1049 14.70 35.11 1.17
N CYS A 1050 14.03 34.35 0.29
CA CYS A 1050 13.03 33.35 0.69
C CYS A 1050 13.60 32.24 1.58
N LYS A 1051 14.85 31.81 1.35
CA LYS A 1051 15.52 30.79 2.20
C LYS A 1051 15.85 31.31 3.59
N ARG A 1052 16.14 32.61 3.71
CA ARG A 1052 16.48 33.28 4.96
C ARG A 1052 15.27 33.90 5.66
N SER A 1053 14.07 33.72 5.09
CA SER A 1053 12.82 34.34 5.56
C SER A 1053 12.89 35.87 5.65
N ASP A 1054 13.68 36.51 4.78
CA ASP A 1054 13.82 37.98 4.72
C ASP A 1054 12.82 38.57 3.71
N TRP A 1055 11.59 38.80 4.19
CA TRP A 1055 10.45 39.18 3.34
C TRP A 1055 10.56 40.60 2.78
N ALA A 1056 11.18 41.52 3.51
CA ALA A 1056 11.40 42.88 3.04
C ALA A 1056 12.35 42.89 1.82
N ARG A 1057 13.47 42.17 1.94
CA ARG A 1057 14.45 42.03 0.85
C ARG A 1057 13.91 41.22 -0.32
N MET A 1058 13.06 40.22 -0.07
CA MET A 1058 12.35 39.50 -1.12
C MET A 1058 11.41 40.43 -1.89
N LYS A 1059 10.60 41.27 -1.22
CA LYS A 1059 9.70 42.23 -1.88
C LYS A 1059 10.49 43.27 -2.70
N GLU A 1060 11.60 43.77 -2.16
CA GLU A 1060 12.51 44.68 -2.88
C GLU A 1060 13.07 44.03 -4.16
N ALA A 1061 13.65 42.83 -4.05
CA ALA A 1061 14.18 42.11 -5.21
C ALA A 1061 13.09 41.72 -6.23
N CYS A 1062 11.87 41.39 -5.78
CA CYS A 1062 10.71 41.19 -6.66
C CYS A 1062 10.31 42.48 -7.40
N GLN A 1063 10.37 43.63 -6.72
CA GLN A 1063 10.11 44.93 -7.33
C GLN A 1063 11.19 45.30 -8.34
N GLU A 1064 12.46 45.00 -8.06
CA GLU A 1064 13.56 45.17 -9.02
C GLU A 1064 13.37 44.31 -10.28
N ILE A 1065 12.84 43.09 -10.16
CA ILE A 1065 12.45 42.28 -11.33
C ILE A 1065 11.37 42.98 -12.15
N MET A 1066 10.38 43.62 -11.51
CA MET A 1066 9.33 44.38 -12.23
C MET A 1066 9.90 45.63 -12.92
N THR A 1067 10.77 46.37 -12.23
CA THR A 1067 11.45 47.54 -12.79
C THR A 1067 12.31 47.14 -13.98
N LYS A 1068 13.10 46.06 -13.86
CA LYS A 1068 13.94 45.53 -14.95
C LYS A 1068 13.09 45.04 -16.13
N HIS A 1069 11.91 44.49 -15.87
CA HIS A 1069 10.97 44.11 -16.91
C HIS A 1069 10.47 45.33 -17.72
N VAL A 1070 10.08 46.41 -17.03
CA VAL A 1070 9.67 47.66 -17.68
C VAL A 1070 10.84 48.32 -18.43
N GLU A 1071 12.03 48.32 -17.85
CA GLU A 1071 13.26 48.83 -18.48
C GLU A 1071 13.55 48.11 -19.81
N ILE A 1072 13.50 46.77 -19.81
CA ILE A 1072 13.72 45.98 -21.04
C ILE A 1072 12.60 46.23 -22.05
N ALA A 1073 11.34 46.30 -21.63
CA ALA A 1073 10.24 46.61 -22.54
C ALA A 1073 10.39 48.00 -23.18
N ALA A 1074 10.79 49.01 -22.40
CA ALA A 1074 11.08 50.36 -22.88
C ALA A 1074 12.27 50.38 -23.85
N LEU A 1075 13.35 49.64 -23.53
CA LEU A 1075 14.52 49.49 -24.39
C LEU A 1075 14.13 48.98 -25.79
N TRP A 1076 13.25 47.98 -25.85
CA TRP A 1076 12.77 47.40 -27.10
C TRP A 1076 11.55 48.12 -27.71
N ARG A 1077 11.08 49.22 -27.12
CA ARG A 1077 9.86 49.97 -27.51
C ARG A 1077 8.62 49.07 -27.67
N VAL A 1078 8.51 48.06 -26.80
CA VAL A 1078 7.35 47.14 -26.75
C VAL A 1078 6.55 47.34 -25.47
N LYS A 1079 5.29 46.94 -25.48
CA LYS A 1079 4.44 46.99 -24.28
C LYS A 1079 4.94 45.96 -23.25
N PRO A 1080 5.15 46.33 -21.97
CA PRO A 1080 5.59 45.38 -20.94
C PRO A 1080 4.73 44.13 -20.85
N GLU A 1081 3.42 44.22 -21.06
CA GLU A 1081 2.49 43.07 -20.98
C GLU A 1081 2.72 42.04 -22.09
N SER A 1082 3.31 42.46 -23.21
CA SER A 1082 3.59 41.59 -24.36
C SER A 1082 4.90 40.83 -24.22
N LEU A 1083 5.84 41.32 -23.39
CA LEU A 1083 7.15 40.75 -23.19
C LEU A 1083 7.06 39.50 -22.29
N LYS A 1084 7.56 38.37 -22.81
CA LYS A 1084 7.49 37.08 -22.12
C LYS A 1084 8.71 36.91 -21.24
N ILE A 1085 8.47 36.71 -19.95
CA ILE A 1085 9.48 36.31 -18.97
C ILE A 1085 9.00 35.05 -18.26
N GLN A 1086 9.93 34.11 -18.06
CA GLN A 1086 9.66 32.86 -17.37
C GLN A 1086 9.17 33.14 -15.95
N ASN A 1087 8.06 32.48 -15.57
CA ASN A 1087 7.48 32.53 -14.23
C ASN A 1087 7.16 33.94 -13.69
N MET A 1088 6.96 34.94 -14.55
CA MET A 1088 6.66 36.32 -14.12
C MET A 1088 5.43 36.43 -13.20
N LYS A 1089 4.41 35.58 -13.41
CA LYS A 1089 3.22 35.52 -12.55
C LYS A 1089 3.56 35.18 -11.09
N LEU A 1090 4.56 34.33 -10.87
CA LEU A 1090 5.00 33.90 -9.55
C LEU A 1090 5.59 35.07 -8.75
N TYR A 1091 6.48 35.85 -9.36
CA TYR A 1091 7.10 37.01 -8.71
C TYR A 1091 6.12 38.16 -8.46
N LYS A 1092 5.12 38.34 -9.33
CA LYS A 1092 4.01 39.27 -9.06
C LYS A 1092 3.15 38.81 -7.87
N ALA A 1093 2.89 37.50 -7.77
CA ALA A 1093 2.14 36.93 -6.66
C ALA A 1093 2.90 37.06 -5.33
N LEU A 1094 4.23 36.86 -5.33
CA LEU A 1094 5.07 37.07 -4.15
C LEU A 1094 5.17 38.54 -3.73
N LEU A 1095 5.23 39.46 -4.69
CA LEU A 1095 5.26 40.89 -4.40
C LEU A 1095 3.94 41.37 -3.77
N ALA A 1096 2.82 40.81 -4.23
CA ALA A 1096 1.49 41.12 -3.71
C ALA A 1096 1.11 40.32 -2.44
N ALA A 1097 1.94 39.33 -2.06
CA ALA A 1097 1.69 38.52 -0.88
C ALA A 1097 2.02 39.29 0.39
N ASP A 1098 1.14 39.18 1.36
CA ASP A 1098 1.37 39.69 2.71
C ASP A 1098 2.02 38.60 3.56
N PHE A 1099 3.01 38.94 4.38
CA PHE A 1099 3.80 37.99 5.18
C PHE A 1099 3.80 38.32 6.68
N ASP A 1100 3.23 39.46 7.07
CA ASP A 1100 3.15 39.91 8.46
C ASP A 1100 1.68 39.73 8.95
N ASP A 1101 1.48 39.08 10.11
CA ASP A 1101 0.16 38.84 10.74
C ASP A 1101 -0.95 38.32 9.79
N ILE A 1102 -0.66 37.22 9.09
CA ILE A 1102 -1.56 36.60 8.11
C ILE A 1102 -2.22 35.30 8.61
N ASP A 1103 -3.40 35.00 8.06
CA ASP A 1103 -4.09 33.74 8.31
C ASP A 1103 -3.35 32.53 7.71
N GLN A 1104 -3.62 31.35 8.28
CA GLN A 1104 -2.92 30.10 7.97
C GLN A 1104 -3.06 29.67 6.48
N ASN A 1105 -4.20 29.97 5.83
CA ASN A 1105 -4.37 29.65 4.40
C ASN A 1105 -3.50 30.55 3.52
N THR A 1106 -3.37 31.83 3.89
CA THR A 1106 -2.46 32.76 3.22
C THR A 1106 -1.00 32.37 3.47
N GLN A 1107 -0.66 31.90 4.67
CA GLN A 1107 0.67 31.39 5.00
C GLN A 1107 1.05 30.14 4.18
N ILE A 1108 0.17 29.14 4.06
CA ILE A 1108 0.39 27.93 3.23
C ILE A 1108 0.57 28.31 1.76
N LYS A 1109 -0.29 29.20 1.24
CA LYS A 1109 -0.17 29.71 -0.14
C LYS A 1109 1.16 30.43 -0.35
N ASN A 1110 1.62 31.21 0.62
CA ASN A 1110 2.89 31.90 0.57
C ASN A 1110 4.09 30.93 0.64
N ILE A 1111 4.01 29.86 1.45
CA ILE A 1111 5.01 28.78 1.49
C ILE A 1111 5.06 28.03 0.14
N GLU A 1112 3.92 27.83 -0.51
CA GLU A 1112 3.90 27.24 -1.85
C GLU A 1112 4.57 28.16 -2.89
N LEU A 1113 4.29 29.47 -2.83
CA LEU A 1113 4.92 30.46 -3.69
C LEU A 1113 6.46 30.51 -3.47
N THR A 1114 6.94 30.43 -2.23
CA THR A 1114 8.39 30.39 -1.96
C THR A 1114 9.02 29.10 -2.48
N ARG A 1115 8.36 27.94 -2.31
CA ARG A 1115 8.81 26.64 -2.86
C ARG A 1115 8.91 26.65 -4.38
N GLN A 1116 7.96 27.27 -5.06
CA GLN A 1116 7.97 27.41 -6.52
C GLN A 1116 9.14 28.29 -6.99
N VAL A 1117 9.54 29.33 -6.24
CA VAL A 1117 10.72 30.16 -6.58
C VAL A 1117 12.02 29.39 -6.43
N LEU A 1118 12.14 28.51 -5.43
CA LEU A 1118 13.33 27.66 -5.26
C LEU A 1118 13.57 26.77 -6.49
N GLY A 1119 12.47 26.36 -7.16
CA GLY A 1119 12.48 25.54 -8.36
C GLY A 1119 12.62 26.28 -9.69
N ASP A 1120 12.71 27.62 -9.71
CA ASP A 1120 12.78 28.37 -10.99
C ASP A 1120 14.08 28.06 -11.74
N ALA A 1121 13.98 27.38 -12.88
CA ALA A 1121 15.13 26.97 -13.69
C ALA A 1121 16.04 28.12 -14.19
N GLU A 1122 15.57 29.38 -14.17
CA GLU A 1122 16.41 30.53 -14.54
C GLU A 1122 17.51 30.81 -13.50
N ASN A 1123 17.35 30.40 -12.24
CA ASN A 1123 18.36 30.57 -11.18
C ASN A 1123 19.64 29.73 -11.39
N LYS A 1124 19.58 28.71 -12.26
CA LYS A 1124 20.69 27.81 -12.62
C LYS A 1124 21.04 27.89 -14.10
N ARG A 1125 20.43 28.83 -14.84
CA ARG A 1125 20.62 28.97 -16.29
C ARG A 1125 21.98 29.60 -16.58
N VAL A 1126 22.70 29.03 -17.53
CA VAL A 1126 23.89 29.64 -18.13
C VAL A 1126 23.45 30.51 -19.32
N PRO A 1127 23.84 31.79 -19.40
CA PRO A 1127 23.48 32.67 -20.52
C PRO A 1127 23.84 32.04 -21.88
N TRP A 1128 22.96 32.16 -22.87
CA TRP A 1128 23.20 31.77 -24.26
C TRP A 1128 23.69 30.32 -24.49
N GLN A 1129 23.47 29.40 -23.54
CA GLN A 1129 23.94 28.01 -23.63
C GLN A 1129 22.88 27.01 -23.14
N VAL A 1130 22.88 25.81 -23.72
CA VAL A 1130 22.09 24.65 -23.32
C VAL A 1130 23.04 23.48 -23.02
N GLY A 1131 22.84 22.83 -21.87
CA GLY A 1131 23.70 21.75 -21.36
C GLY A 1131 24.17 22.00 -19.94
N LYS A 1132 24.92 21.06 -19.34
CA LYS A 1132 25.56 21.27 -18.04
C LYS A 1132 26.73 22.25 -18.18
N LYS A 1133 26.94 23.10 -17.18
CA LYS A 1133 28.09 24.02 -17.14
C LYS A 1133 29.40 23.23 -17.33
N GLY A 1134 30.26 23.66 -18.26
CA GLY A 1134 31.53 22.99 -18.58
C GLY A 1134 31.44 21.81 -19.55
N GLN A 1135 30.24 21.32 -19.88
CA GLN A 1135 30.06 20.14 -20.75
C GLN A 1135 30.48 20.37 -22.21
N PHE A 1136 30.45 21.63 -22.66
CA PHE A 1136 30.76 22.03 -24.03
C PHE A 1136 31.79 23.19 -24.06
N GLY A 1137 32.67 23.27 -23.06
CA GLY A 1137 33.59 24.39 -22.83
C GLY A 1137 33.24 25.18 -21.56
N SER A 1138 34.25 25.80 -20.92
CA SER A 1138 34.15 26.42 -19.59
C SER A 1138 33.91 27.94 -19.59
N SER A 1139 33.91 28.60 -20.75
CA SER A 1139 33.65 30.04 -20.86
C SER A 1139 32.88 30.32 -22.14
N ILE A 1140 31.73 31.00 -22.02
CA ILE A 1140 31.17 31.72 -23.17
C ILE A 1140 32.24 32.74 -23.56
N GLU A 1141 32.78 32.70 -24.78
CA GLU A 1141 33.75 33.70 -25.21
C GLU A 1141 33.13 35.11 -25.07
N PRO A 1142 33.89 36.10 -24.57
CA PRO A 1142 33.40 37.48 -24.53
C PRO A 1142 32.99 37.91 -25.94
N LEU A 1143 31.96 38.75 -26.06
CA LEU A 1143 31.61 39.33 -27.36
C LEU A 1143 32.81 40.10 -27.87
N ASP A 1144 33.21 39.85 -29.12
CA ASP A 1144 34.29 40.58 -29.76
C ASP A 1144 33.85 42.05 -29.98
N GLU A 1145 34.29 42.92 -29.09
CA GLU A 1145 33.99 44.35 -29.14
C GLU A 1145 34.60 45.03 -30.38
N VAL A 1146 35.67 44.47 -30.95
CA VAL A 1146 36.27 44.95 -32.21
C VAL A 1146 35.31 44.63 -33.36
N PHE A 1147 34.81 43.40 -33.43
CA PHE A 1147 33.78 43.00 -34.38
C PHE A 1147 32.50 43.83 -34.24
N LEU A 1148 32.02 44.04 -33.01
CA LEU A 1148 30.84 44.88 -32.77
C LEU A 1148 31.08 46.33 -33.21
N HIS A 1149 32.26 46.90 -32.94
CA HIS A 1149 32.62 48.24 -33.40
C HIS A 1149 32.63 48.31 -34.93
N GLU A 1150 33.28 47.36 -35.61
CA GLU A 1150 33.30 47.28 -37.08
C GLU A 1150 31.89 47.20 -37.69
N ILE A 1151 31.00 46.39 -37.11
CA ILE A 1151 29.61 46.28 -37.58
C ILE A 1151 28.85 47.60 -37.37
N MET A 1152 29.07 48.29 -36.23
CA MET A 1152 28.36 49.52 -35.90
C MET A 1152 28.88 50.75 -36.69
N THR A 1153 30.19 50.90 -36.88
CA THR A 1153 30.80 52.11 -37.50
C THR A 1153 31.27 51.89 -38.94
N GLY A 1154 31.64 50.67 -39.32
CA GLY A 1154 32.25 50.36 -40.62
C GLY A 1154 33.76 50.63 -40.68
N GLU A 1155 34.39 51.05 -39.57
CA GLU A 1155 35.83 51.30 -39.47
C GLU A 1155 36.57 50.00 -39.10
N LYS A 1156 37.53 49.58 -39.95
CA LYS A 1156 38.37 48.40 -39.71
C LYS A 1156 39.56 48.76 -38.83
N SER A 1157 39.78 48.04 -37.73
CA SER A 1157 41.12 47.89 -37.15
C SER A 1157 41.88 46.77 -37.86
N GLU A 1158 43.17 46.97 -38.12
CA GLU A 1158 44.02 46.05 -38.89
C GLU A 1158 44.05 44.62 -38.30
N PRO A 1159 43.97 43.57 -39.15
CA PRO A 1159 43.95 42.18 -38.70
C PRO A 1159 45.36 41.57 -38.59
N ALA A 1160 45.56 40.70 -37.58
CA ALA A 1160 46.61 39.69 -37.57
C ALA A 1160 46.16 38.46 -38.40
N PRO A 1161 47.10 37.71 -39.02
CA PRO A 1161 46.85 36.94 -40.25
C PRO A 1161 46.10 35.61 -40.01
N PRO A 1162 45.32 35.14 -41.00
CA PRO A 1162 44.68 33.83 -40.94
C PRO A 1162 45.71 32.70 -41.14
N ALA A 1163 45.68 31.74 -40.23
CA ALA A 1163 46.37 30.47 -40.37
C ALA A 1163 45.63 29.57 -41.38
N THR A 1164 46.45 28.95 -42.22
CA THR A 1164 46.23 27.95 -43.27
C THR A 1164 45.04 27.01 -43.13
N ILE A 1165 44.33 26.89 -44.25
CA ILE A 1165 43.45 25.78 -44.63
C ILE A 1165 44.33 24.55 -44.90
N ASP A 1166 43.97 23.40 -44.34
CA ASP A 1166 44.36 22.09 -44.86
C ASP A 1166 43.14 21.16 -44.93
N ASP A 1167 43.12 20.42 -46.03
CA ASP A 1167 42.10 19.51 -46.57
C ASP A 1167 41.58 18.46 -45.59
N PHE A 1168 40.31 18.05 -45.79
CA PHE A 1168 40.00 16.62 -45.91
C PHE A 1168 38.85 16.38 -46.90
N LYS A 1169 39.18 15.62 -47.95
CA LYS A 1169 38.31 15.01 -48.96
C LYS A 1169 37.32 14.01 -48.36
N GLY A 1170 36.15 13.89 -48.98
CA GLY A 1170 35.27 12.74 -48.84
C GLY A 1170 34.47 12.56 -50.14
N GLU A 1171 34.73 11.45 -50.81
CA GLU A 1171 34.31 11.07 -52.17
C GLU A 1171 32.80 10.88 -52.34
N GLU A 1172 32.33 11.18 -53.56
CA GLU A 1172 31.10 10.64 -54.11
C GLU A 1172 31.30 9.16 -54.46
N GLU A 1173 30.49 8.27 -53.89
CA GLU A 1173 30.20 6.96 -54.50
C GLU A 1173 28.71 6.86 -54.80
N ARG A 1174 28.39 6.78 -56.10
CA ARG A 1174 27.14 6.18 -56.58
C ARG A 1174 27.28 4.67 -56.47
N ALA A 1175 26.34 4.02 -55.79
CA ALA A 1175 26.07 2.60 -55.97
C ALA A 1175 24.57 2.37 -56.17
N MET A 1176 24.29 1.37 -56.99
CA MET A 1176 23.05 1.07 -57.68
C MET A 1176 21.95 0.55 -56.76
N ILE A 1177 20.72 0.77 -57.23
CA ILE A 1177 19.47 0.16 -56.75
C ILE A 1177 19.56 -1.35 -56.96
N GLU A 1178 19.61 -2.11 -55.86
CA GLU A 1178 19.10 -3.47 -55.76
C GLU A 1178 18.10 -3.50 -54.60
N THR A 1179 16.97 -4.19 -54.79
CA THR A 1179 15.80 -4.23 -53.91
C THR A 1179 16.17 -4.23 -52.42
N GLU A 1180 15.98 -3.08 -51.77
CA GLU A 1180 16.34 -2.83 -50.38
C GLU A 1180 15.54 -3.75 -49.45
N ASP A 1181 16.29 -4.51 -48.67
CA ASP A 1181 15.80 -5.15 -47.48
C ASP A 1181 15.56 -4.06 -46.41
N GLU A 1182 14.36 -3.47 -46.41
CA GLU A 1182 14.03 -2.25 -45.63
C GLU A 1182 14.28 -2.38 -44.10
N PHE A 1183 14.43 -3.60 -43.58
CA PHE A 1183 14.79 -3.86 -42.19
C PHE A 1183 16.31 -3.90 -41.92
N ALA A 1184 17.15 -4.01 -42.96
CA ALA A 1184 18.60 -4.04 -42.86
C ALA A 1184 19.18 -2.73 -42.29
N GLU A 1185 18.54 -1.59 -42.58
CA GLU A 1185 18.91 -0.28 -42.00
C GLU A 1185 18.83 -0.26 -40.45
N PHE A 1186 18.08 -1.20 -39.86
CA PHE A 1186 17.85 -1.29 -38.41
C PHE A 1186 18.60 -2.44 -37.73
N GLU A 1187 19.55 -3.12 -38.41
CA GLU A 1187 20.43 -4.15 -37.83
C GLU A 1187 21.15 -3.69 -36.56
N SER A 1188 21.46 -2.40 -36.47
CA SER A 1188 22.09 -1.80 -35.30
C SER A 1188 21.17 -1.64 -34.09
N SER A 1189 19.84 -1.63 -34.30
CA SER A 1189 18.80 -1.26 -33.32
C SER A 1189 17.86 -2.41 -32.93
N LEU A 1190 17.69 -3.41 -33.80
CA LEU A 1190 16.80 -4.57 -33.60
C LEU A 1190 17.60 -5.87 -33.42
N ARG A 1191 16.98 -6.90 -32.84
CA ARG A 1191 17.57 -8.24 -32.74
C ARG A 1191 17.69 -8.89 -34.13
N ALA A 1192 18.82 -9.53 -34.41
CA ALA A 1192 19.08 -10.19 -35.69
C ALA A 1192 18.04 -11.27 -36.03
N GLU A 1193 17.58 -12.05 -35.05
CA GLU A 1193 16.52 -13.05 -35.24
C GLU A 1193 15.19 -12.44 -35.67
N PHE A 1194 14.86 -11.25 -35.15
CA PHE A 1194 13.63 -10.54 -35.50
C PHE A 1194 13.70 -10.01 -36.94
N ILE A 1195 14.84 -9.43 -37.34
CA ILE A 1195 15.08 -8.98 -38.72
C ILE A 1195 14.95 -10.15 -39.70
N LYS A 1196 15.61 -11.28 -39.39
CA LYS A 1196 15.52 -12.51 -40.19
C LYS A 1196 14.10 -13.05 -40.30
N THR A 1197 13.26 -12.81 -39.29
CA THR A 1197 11.85 -13.19 -39.32
C THR A 1197 11.03 -12.24 -40.20
N MET A 1198 11.24 -10.93 -40.10
CA MET A 1198 10.56 -9.92 -40.92
C MET A 1198 10.93 -9.98 -42.41
N GLN A 1199 12.13 -10.47 -42.73
CA GLN A 1199 12.63 -10.74 -44.09
C GLN A 1199 11.91 -11.90 -44.78
N LYS A 1200 11.35 -12.87 -44.04
CA LYS A 1200 10.59 -13.99 -44.62
C LYS A 1200 9.20 -13.54 -45.05
N ASN A 1201 8.62 -14.17 -46.06
CA ASN A 1201 7.19 -14.01 -46.34
C ASN A 1201 6.39 -14.63 -45.20
N LEU A 1202 5.69 -13.78 -44.44
CA LEU A 1202 4.91 -14.20 -43.28
C LEU A 1202 3.50 -14.60 -43.72
N SER A 1203 2.94 -15.64 -43.09
CA SER A 1203 1.50 -15.92 -43.13
C SER A 1203 0.75 -15.12 -42.05
N ALA A 1204 -0.57 -15.05 -42.16
CA ALA A 1204 -1.40 -14.40 -41.15
C ALA A 1204 -1.37 -15.15 -39.80
N GLU A 1205 -1.18 -16.47 -39.82
CA GLU A 1205 -0.98 -17.30 -38.65
C GLU A 1205 0.36 -16.99 -37.96
N GLU A 1206 1.45 -16.86 -38.73
CA GLU A 1206 2.76 -16.47 -38.17
C GLU A 1206 2.73 -15.07 -37.56
N VAL A 1207 1.94 -14.14 -38.12
CA VAL A 1207 1.72 -12.81 -37.54
C VAL A 1207 1.00 -12.90 -36.20
N CYS A 1208 0.00 -13.77 -36.07
CA CYS A 1208 -0.70 -14.02 -34.82
C CYS A 1208 0.24 -14.55 -33.74
N ASP A 1209 1.15 -15.46 -34.09
CA ASP A 1209 2.19 -15.98 -33.21
C ASP A 1209 3.17 -14.88 -32.77
N ILE A 1210 3.58 -14.00 -33.70
CA ILE A 1210 4.48 -12.87 -33.41
C ILE A 1210 3.84 -11.84 -32.46
N ILE A 1211 2.56 -11.51 -32.66
CA ILE A 1211 1.80 -10.55 -31.81
C ILE A 1211 1.37 -11.22 -30.49
N ASN A 1212 1.45 -12.55 -30.40
CA ASN A 1212 1.00 -13.37 -29.28
C ASN A 1212 -0.52 -13.27 -29.04
N VAL A 1213 -1.30 -13.33 -30.12
CA VAL A 1213 -2.78 -13.38 -30.12
C VAL A 1213 -3.21 -14.63 -30.88
N PRO A 1214 -4.00 -15.55 -30.28
CA PRO A 1214 -4.46 -16.74 -30.99
C PRO A 1214 -5.22 -16.42 -32.27
N VAL A 1215 -5.07 -17.27 -33.30
CA VAL A 1215 -5.72 -17.11 -34.60
C VAL A 1215 -7.25 -16.98 -34.48
N SER A 1216 -7.89 -17.78 -33.61
CA SER A 1216 -9.33 -17.71 -33.36
C SER A 1216 -9.76 -16.35 -32.83
N ALA A 1217 -9.07 -15.85 -31.80
CA ALA A 1217 -9.31 -14.54 -31.20
C ALA A 1217 -9.08 -13.40 -32.21
N MET A 1218 -7.98 -13.45 -32.97
CA MET A 1218 -7.68 -12.43 -33.99
C MET A 1218 -8.78 -12.38 -35.06
N ARG A 1219 -9.27 -13.52 -35.54
CA ARG A 1219 -10.38 -13.56 -36.52
C ARG A 1219 -11.66 -12.93 -35.96
N VAL A 1220 -11.98 -13.17 -34.69
CA VAL A 1220 -13.13 -12.54 -34.02
C VAL A 1220 -12.93 -11.03 -33.89
N PHE A 1221 -11.73 -10.57 -33.51
CA PHE A 1221 -11.42 -9.16 -33.36
C PHE A 1221 -11.47 -8.41 -34.69
N ILE A 1222 -10.89 -8.99 -35.74
CA ILE A 1222 -10.95 -8.46 -37.10
C ILE A 1222 -12.41 -8.33 -37.54
N LYS A 1223 -13.21 -9.39 -37.37
CA LYS A 1223 -14.64 -9.36 -37.72
C LYS A 1223 -15.42 -8.30 -36.93
N ALA A 1224 -15.01 -7.98 -35.71
CA ALA A 1224 -15.63 -6.93 -34.90
C ALA A 1224 -15.19 -5.50 -35.30
N LEU A 1225 -13.91 -5.32 -35.64
CA LEU A 1225 -13.32 -4.02 -35.95
C LEU A 1225 -13.48 -3.61 -37.43
N ASN A 1226 -13.32 -4.56 -38.35
CA ASN A 1226 -13.52 -4.40 -39.78
C ASN A 1226 -14.03 -5.71 -40.42
N PRO A 1227 -15.37 -5.91 -40.52
CA PRO A 1227 -15.97 -7.12 -41.06
C PRO A 1227 -15.58 -7.47 -42.51
N GLU A 1228 -15.15 -6.47 -43.31
CA GLU A 1228 -14.79 -6.63 -44.72
C GLU A 1228 -13.29 -6.92 -44.92
N PHE A 1229 -12.53 -7.02 -43.83
CA PHE A 1229 -11.09 -7.26 -43.90
C PHE A 1229 -10.76 -8.67 -44.40
N ILE A 1230 -9.83 -8.75 -45.35
CA ILE A 1230 -9.35 -10.01 -45.94
C ILE A 1230 -8.25 -10.58 -45.04
N TRP A 1231 -8.37 -11.83 -44.59
CA TRP A 1231 -7.46 -12.45 -43.61
C TRP A 1231 -5.99 -12.45 -44.07
N GLU A 1232 -5.76 -12.72 -45.35
CA GLU A 1232 -4.44 -12.81 -45.97
C GLU A 1232 -3.72 -11.45 -46.02
N ASP A 1233 -4.45 -10.33 -46.02
CA ASP A 1233 -3.88 -8.98 -45.99
C ASP A 1233 -3.22 -8.65 -44.65
N LEU A 1234 -3.48 -9.43 -43.59
CA LEU A 1234 -2.92 -9.20 -42.25
C LEU A 1234 -1.39 -9.21 -42.28
N ALA A 1235 -0.78 -10.17 -42.99
CA ALA A 1235 0.66 -10.30 -43.08
C ALA A 1235 1.34 -9.20 -43.89
N VAL A 1236 0.69 -8.78 -44.98
CA VAL A 1236 1.16 -7.69 -45.83
C VAL A 1236 1.14 -6.37 -45.07
N ASN A 1237 0.02 -6.06 -44.41
CA ASN A 1237 -0.11 -4.82 -43.64
C ASN A 1237 0.79 -4.83 -42.39
N PHE A 1238 1.01 -5.98 -41.77
CA PHE A 1238 1.85 -6.11 -40.56
C PHE A 1238 3.28 -5.65 -40.79
N LYS A 1239 3.92 -6.08 -41.88
CA LYS A 1239 5.31 -5.68 -42.20
C LYS A 1239 5.45 -4.17 -42.34
N SER A 1240 4.54 -3.55 -43.08
CA SER A 1240 4.51 -2.10 -43.29
C SER A 1240 4.32 -1.34 -41.98
N VAL A 1241 3.38 -1.78 -41.12
CA VAL A 1241 3.11 -1.16 -39.82
C VAL A 1241 4.31 -1.29 -38.87
N ILE A 1242 4.96 -2.45 -38.82
CA ILE A 1242 6.14 -2.66 -37.97
C ILE A 1242 7.30 -1.79 -38.44
N LEU A 1243 7.56 -1.71 -39.75
CA LEU A 1243 8.61 -0.86 -40.31
C LEU A 1243 8.38 0.61 -39.94
N GLU A 1244 7.15 1.09 -40.01
CA GLU A 1244 6.81 2.45 -39.66
C GLU A 1244 6.96 2.74 -38.15
N LEU A 1245 6.56 1.79 -37.29
CA LEU A 1245 6.79 1.89 -35.83
C LEU A 1245 8.28 1.88 -35.47
N VAL A 1246 9.12 1.23 -36.29
CA VAL A 1246 10.58 1.25 -36.13
C VAL A 1246 11.14 2.61 -36.56
N LYS A 1247 10.59 3.23 -37.62
CA LYS A 1247 10.94 4.56 -38.13
C LYS A 1247 10.51 5.70 -37.20
N ASP A 1248 9.27 5.71 -36.70
CA ASP A 1248 8.74 6.73 -35.78
C ASP A 1248 8.66 6.21 -34.33
N ARG A 1249 9.78 6.35 -33.61
CA ARG A 1249 9.91 5.85 -32.23
C ARG A 1249 9.19 6.70 -31.19
N SER A 1250 9.04 8.00 -31.44
CA SER A 1250 8.53 8.98 -30.47
C SER A 1250 7.01 9.00 -30.35
N ASN A 1251 6.29 8.57 -31.39
CA ASN A 1251 4.84 8.74 -31.50
C ASN A 1251 4.09 7.40 -31.62
N ARG A 1252 4.70 6.29 -31.19
CA ARG A 1252 4.17 4.93 -31.40
C ARG A 1252 2.76 4.73 -30.87
N VAL A 1253 2.46 5.29 -29.70
CA VAL A 1253 1.15 5.16 -29.05
C VAL A 1253 0.09 6.01 -29.76
N GLU A 1254 0.42 7.25 -30.12
CA GLU A 1254 -0.48 8.11 -30.89
C GLU A 1254 -0.70 7.62 -32.33
N SER A 1255 0.20 6.78 -32.86
CA SER A 1255 0.17 6.29 -34.23
C SER A 1255 -0.92 5.25 -34.55
N ARG A 1256 -1.65 4.75 -33.54
CA ARG A 1256 -2.80 3.83 -33.69
C ARG A 1256 -2.55 2.69 -34.70
N PRO A 1257 -1.49 1.88 -34.52
CA PRO A 1257 -1.02 0.93 -35.54
C PRO A 1257 -2.09 -0.06 -36.02
N VAL A 1258 -3.06 -0.44 -35.19
CA VAL A 1258 -4.14 -1.37 -35.56
C VAL A 1258 -5.06 -0.80 -36.63
N ARG A 1259 -5.28 0.52 -36.66
CA ARG A 1259 -6.11 1.14 -37.73
C ARG A 1259 -5.53 0.90 -39.11
N ARG A 1260 -4.20 0.92 -39.22
CA ARG A 1260 -3.51 0.66 -40.48
C ARG A 1260 -3.39 -0.83 -40.76
N LEU A 1261 -3.10 -1.61 -39.71
CA LEU A 1261 -3.05 -3.07 -39.79
C LEU A 1261 -4.34 -3.66 -40.37
N LEU A 1262 -5.49 -3.14 -39.92
CA LEU A 1262 -6.83 -3.62 -40.28
C LEU A 1262 -7.61 -2.70 -41.22
N ARG A 1263 -6.98 -1.64 -41.76
CA ARG A 1263 -7.61 -0.64 -42.65
C ARG A 1263 -8.95 -0.08 -42.13
N ILE A 1264 -8.99 0.34 -40.86
CA ILE A 1264 -10.19 0.90 -40.23
C ILE A 1264 -10.40 2.35 -40.72
N GLU A 1265 -11.50 2.63 -41.42
CA GLU A 1265 -11.82 3.97 -41.93
C GLU A 1265 -12.07 5.00 -40.81
N VAL A 1266 -11.45 6.18 -40.93
CA VAL A 1266 -11.73 7.33 -40.06
C VAL A 1266 -12.91 8.11 -40.62
N ARG A 1267 -14.12 7.91 -40.09
CA ARG A 1267 -15.19 8.90 -40.28
C ARG A 1267 -14.77 10.19 -39.59
N LYS A 1268 -14.37 11.20 -40.38
CA LYS A 1268 -14.13 12.57 -39.91
C LYS A 1268 -15.42 13.08 -39.24
N ASN A 1269 -15.46 13.12 -37.92
CA ASN A 1269 -16.47 13.89 -37.22
C ASN A 1269 -16.19 15.36 -37.48
N LEU A 1270 -17.17 16.05 -38.08
CA LEU A 1270 -17.24 17.50 -38.16
C LEU A 1270 -17.07 18.07 -36.74
N GLN A 1271 -15.97 18.80 -36.53
CA GLN A 1271 -15.84 19.69 -35.39
C GLN A 1271 -16.92 20.77 -35.52
N ILE A 1272 -17.89 20.74 -34.61
CA ILE A 1272 -18.68 21.93 -34.31
C ILE A 1272 -17.85 22.72 -33.32
N GLU A 1273 -17.45 23.93 -33.72
CA GLU A 1273 -16.81 24.92 -32.86
C GLU A 1273 -17.74 25.29 -31.69
N GLY A 1274 -17.19 25.26 -30.48
CA GLY A 1274 -17.80 25.72 -29.24
C GLY A 1274 -16.72 25.95 -28.20
#